data_AF-A0A370BY93-F1
#
_entry.id   AF-A0A370BY93-F1
#
_cell.length_a   1.000
_cell.length_b   1.000
_cell.length_c   1.000
_cell.angle_alpha   90.00
_cell.angle_beta   90.00
_cell.angle_gamma   90.00
#
_symmetry.space_group_name_H-M   'P 1'
#
loop_
_entity.id
_entity.type
_entity.pdbx_description
1 polymer ?
#
loop_
_entity_poly.entity_id
_entity_poly.type
_entity_poly.pdbx_seq_one_letter_code
_entity_poly.pdbx_strand_id
1 'polypeptide(L)'
;MPGSDKITISIDRGGTFTDVHAVVPGRPDIILKLLSVDPGHYQDAPTEGIRQILELVTGEPHPRGQPLKLDRIGSLRMGTTVATNALLERKGARSVLLTTKGFRDLLKIGDQSRPNIFDLSMARPGVLPEQVVEINERVVPCHPLADKDCFKNARIVEGTTGEKFRVVQELDIEEVRPVLQQLKEKGYQSLSVALVHSFAYPEHERIIGELAESMGFSVTLSSKLQPMIKVVPRGMSAAADAYLTPVIKTYIDSISASFEGGLEKQHECRFEFMQSDGGLVDFRRFSGLKAILSGPAAGVVGFAATSWDPEEKTPVIGFDMGGTSTDVSRFDGHLEHVFGSKVAGVLIQSPQLDINTVAAGGGSILSWRNGLFYVGPESASAHPGPACYRKGGPLTVTDANLFLGRLLPEYFPHIFGPNEDQPLDIEITTKLFNELTQKINTERKEKGQSEFTAEEVALGFLKVADESMARPIRNLTEARGFETASHHLACFGGAGGQHACTVAASLGISRVIIHKFSSVLSAYGLALAEVVKESQEPVSTEYSTSQSTLDKRFEAMIKASTEDMQEQGFSADQVRHDLYLNLRYEGSDTSLMILKPEDDSDFLEQFRARHRREFGFNSDRAVLVDDIRVRTIACSKVRTEKSPLVQLREATLKDVSRGPDNISKAYFDGQSERIDTPVYLLDKLEKNSRVHGPAVIIDETQTVVVAPNAVASILETCIVIDLEELPNVNGIEGGSSGIDPIRLSIFGHRFMSIAEQMGRTLQKTSVSTNIKERLDFSCALFSPDGGLVANAPHVPVHLGSMQFAVRYQHQKWLGNLHDGDVLVANHPSSGGTHLPDITVITPVFDRPGGTEIMFYVASRGHHADIGGILPGSMPPKSTELWQEGAAIEGDKIVSNGVFDEERMMELLVHKPAQYEGCSGARCVSDNLSDLKAQIAANTRGISLIQALFAEYGVETVQKYMYAIQATAETAVRNLLKDLHKKFGGQPLEAVDYMDDGTPIKLKVTINGSDGSAVFDFDGTGPEVYGGWNAPIAITHSAIIYCLRCMINADMPLNQGCLAPIDIQVPSPSILSPTKSAAVVGGNVVTSQRITDVVLKAFRACAASQGCCNNLTFGTNSKRDPETGETIPGFGYYETIAGGSGAGPTWSGESGIHVHMTNTRITDPEILEKRYPTLLRQFTLREGSGGKGKNPGGDGVVRDIEFLSPMEVSILSERRVYRPYGLEGGEDAQPGMNLWVTKDVDTGVERVVNIGGKNTVSMKTHDRIVINTAGGGGWGAVSA
;
A
#
# COMPACT_ATOMS: atom_id res chain seq x y z
N MET A 1 37.82 34.87 13.44
CA MET A 1 38.68 34.42 14.56
C MET A 1 37.83 33.57 15.49
N PRO A 2 38.25 32.39 15.97
CA PRO A 2 39.09 31.35 15.37
C PRO A 2 38.25 30.09 14.98
N GLY A 3 38.61 29.39 13.90
CA GLY A 3 38.11 28.04 13.59
C GLY A 3 37.21 27.90 12.35
N SER A 4 37.75 27.45 11.22
CA SER A 4 37.03 26.57 10.27
C SER A 4 37.93 25.84 9.26
N ASP A 5 39.13 25.39 9.65
CA ASP A 5 39.94 24.45 8.84
C ASP A 5 39.48 22.98 9.01
N LYS A 6 38.23 22.78 9.42
CA LYS A 6 37.69 21.47 9.81
C LYS A 6 36.92 20.82 8.66
N ILE A 7 37.06 19.50 8.56
CA ILE A 7 36.49 18.67 7.50
C ILE A 7 35.03 18.33 7.85
N THR A 8 34.14 18.35 6.85
CA THR A 8 32.81 17.73 6.96
C THR A 8 32.80 16.46 6.12
N ILE A 9 32.36 15.33 6.70
CA ILE A 9 32.28 14.05 6.00
C ILE A 9 30.85 13.54 6.08
N SER A 10 30.29 13.21 4.92
CA SER A 10 28.95 12.66 4.75
C SER A 10 29.04 11.26 4.16
N ILE A 11 28.37 10.28 4.78
CA ILE A 11 28.49 8.87 4.42
C ILE A 11 27.10 8.27 4.31
N ASP A 12 26.76 7.74 3.13
CA ASP A 12 25.57 6.92 2.94
C ASP A 12 25.97 5.44 2.78
N ARG A 13 25.52 4.61 3.72
CA ARG A 13 25.77 3.17 3.69
C ARG A 13 24.61 2.44 2.99
N GLY A 14 24.73 2.28 1.67
CA GLY A 14 23.80 1.51 0.84
C GLY A 14 23.97 -0.01 0.96
N GLY A 15 23.14 -0.76 0.22
CA GLY A 15 23.16 -2.24 0.22
C GLY A 15 24.37 -2.84 -0.53
N THR A 16 24.71 -2.27 -1.68
CA THR A 16 25.84 -2.75 -2.53
C THR A 16 27.12 -1.95 -2.26
N PHE A 17 27.01 -0.61 -2.24
CA PHE A 17 28.14 0.30 -2.06
C PHE A 17 27.88 1.28 -0.91
N THR A 18 28.96 1.72 -0.27
CA THR A 18 29.00 2.82 0.68
C THR A 18 29.61 4.02 -0.01
N ASP A 19 28.86 5.12 -0.04
CA ASP A 19 29.21 6.34 -0.73
C ASP A 19 29.68 7.39 0.29
N VAL A 20 30.84 7.98 0.05
CA VAL A 20 31.47 8.96 0.94
C VAL A 20 31.69 10.25 0.18
N HIS A 21 31.24 11.36 0.76
CA HIS A 21 31.50 12.72 0.30
C HIS A 21 32.18 13.51 1.41
N ALA A 22 33.29 14.19 1.10
CA ALA A 22 33.99 15.02 2.06
C ALA A 22 34.23 16.44 1.52
N VAL A 23 33.86 17.42 2.35
CA VAL A 23 34.12 18.84 2.10
C VAL A 23 35.31 19.29 2.94
N VAL A 24 36.37 19.69 2.24
CA VAL A 24 37.60 20.20 2.86
C VAL A 24 37.72 21.68 2.50
N PRO A 25 37.73 22.59 3.50
CA PRO A 25 37.85 24.03 3.25
C PRO A 25 39.03 24.37 2.32
N GLY A 26 38.76 25.08 1.23
CA GLY A 26 39.78 25.52 0.27
C GLY A 26 40.29 24.43 -0.70
N ARG A 27 39.71 23.23 -0.72
CA ARG A 27 40.02 22.15 -1.68
C ARG A 27 38.76 21.69 -2.44
N PRO A 28 38.90 21.03 -3.60
CA PRO A 28 37.78 20.31 -4.22
C PRO A 28 37.22 19.22 -3.30
N ASP A 29 35.95 18.90 -3.50
CA ASP A 29 35.26 17.82 -2.79
C ASP A 29 35.92 16.47 -3.10
N ILE A 30 35.98 15.59 -2.11
CA ILE A 30 36.53 14.24 -2.26
C ILE A 30 35.39 13.24 -2.23
N ILE A 31 35.39 12.29 -3.19
CA ILE A 31 34.40 11.22 -3.30
C ILE A 31 35.11 9.88 -3.18
N LEU A 32 34.55 8.96 -2.39
CA LEU A 32 34.99 7.56 -2.33
C LEU A 32 33.78 6.63 -2.43
N LYS A 33 33.96 5.48 -3.10
CA LYS A 33 32.96 4.42 -3.22
C LYS A 33 33.58 3.10 -2.79
N LEU A 34 33.01 2.52 -1.73
CA LEU A 34 33.51 1.29 -1.09
C LEU A 34 32.44 0.20 -1.20
N LEU A 35 32.83 -1.08 -1.16
CA LEU A 35 31.85 -2.17 -1.02
C LEU A 35 31.25 -2.10 0.39
N SER A 36 29.92 -2.18 0.51
CA SER A 36 29.27 -2.07 1.83
C SER A 36 29.60 -3.21 2.79
N VAL A 37 30.02 -4.36 2.26
CA VAL A 37 30.39 -5.56 3.01
C VAL A 37 31.62 -6.20 2.35
N ASP A 38 32.78 -6.05 2.98
CA ASP A 38 34.05 -6.63 2.53
C ASP A 38 34.94 -7.04 3.73
N PRO A 39 34.57 -8.13 4.44
CA PRO A 39 35.22 -8.54 5.69
C PRO A 39 36.68 -8.97 5.49
N GLY A 40 37.12 -9.21 4.25
CA GLY A 40 38.51 -9.54 3.93
C GLY A 40 39.46 -8.35 4.08
N HIS A 41 38.96 -7.11 4.00
CA HIS A 41 39.79 -5.91 3.91
C HIS A 41 39.54 -4.88 5.01
N TYR A 42 38.31 -4.71 5.48
CA TYR A 42 37.94 -3.79 6.58
C TYR A 42 36.72 -4.30 7.36
N GLN A 43 36.62 -3.94 8.64
CA GLN A 43 35.49 -4.34 9.49
C GLN A 43 34.22 -3.54 9.18
N ASP A 44 34.36 -2.25 8.86
CA ASP A 44 33.24 -1.33 8.64
C ASP A 44 33.62 -0.31 7.55
N ALA A 45 32.78 -0.21 6.51
CA ALA A 45 33.01 0.65 5.35
C ALA A 45 32.99 2.15 5.69
N PRO A 46 32.02 2.67 6.50
CA PRO A 46 32.07 4.05 6.97
C PRO A 46 33.37 4.44 7.66
N THR A 47 33.85 3.61 8.61
CA THR A 47 35.11 3.88 9.32
C THR A 47 36.31 3.89 8.38
N GLU A 48 36.37 2.96 7.42
CA GLU A 48 37.42 2.93 6.39
C GLU A 48 37.36 4.17 5.48
N GLY A 49 36.15 4.63 5.13
CA GLY A 49 35.95 5.89 4.39
C GLY A 49 36.53 7.10 5.13
N ILE A 50 36.21 7.25 6.42
CA ILE A 50 36.75 8.34 7.26
C ILE A 50 38.28 8.27 7.32
N ARG A 51 38.84 7.07 7.49
CA ARG A 51 40.29 6.84 7.53
C ARG A 51 40.97 7.28 6.22
N GLN A 52 40.44 6.87 5.07
CA GLN A 52 40.98 7.23 3.76
C GLN A 52 40.90 8.75 3.52
N ILE A 53 39.80 9.41 3.92
CA ILE A 53 39.69 10.87 3.84
C ILE A 53 40.74 11.56 4.72
N LEU A 54 40.93 11.12 5.97
CA LEU A 54 41.94 11.69 6.85
C LEU A 54 43.36 11.51 6.27
N GLU A 55 43.68 10.34 5.72
CA GLU A 55 44.97 10.08 5.07
C GLU A 55 45.17 10.97 3.83
N LEU A 56 44.16 11.12 2.97
CA LEU A 56 44.22 12.01 1.79
C LEU A 56 44.37 13.49 2.18
N VAL A 57 43.72 13.94 3.26
CA VAL A 57 43.73 15.35 3.66
C VAL A 57 45.00 15.72 4.43
N THR A 58 45.43 14.86 5.36
CA THR A 58 46.58 15.10 6.24
C THR A 58 47.91 14.71 5.60
N GLY A 59 47.91 13.75 4.66
CA GLY A 59 49.12 13.14 4.12
C GLY A 59 49.85 12.23 5.12
N GLU A 60 49.27 11.98 6.30
CA GLU A 60 49.81 11.09 7.32
C GLU A 60 49.15 9.71 7.22
N PRO A 61 49.92 8.61 7.35
CA PRO A 61 49.34 7.27 7.33
C PRO A 61 48.49 7.02 8.58
N HIS A 62 47.24 6.58 8.37
CA HIS A 62 46.33 6.13 9.43
C HIS A 62 46.16 4.61 9.32
N PRO A 63 46.86 3.79 10.14
CA PRO A 63 46.80 2.34 10.03
C PRO A 63 45.40 1.78 10.26
N ARG A 64 45.00 0.77 9.48
CA ARG A 64 43.72 0.06 9.69
C ARG A 64 43.65 -0.55 11.08
N GLY A 65 42.47 -0.49 11.69
CA GLY A 65 42.18 -1.09 13.00
C GLY A 65 42.67 -0.29 14.21
N GLN A 66 43.25 0.91 14.02
CA GLN A 66 43.55 1.83 15.13
C GLN A 66 42.45 2.89 15.27
N PRO A 67 42.12 3.33 16.50
CA PRO A 67 41.16 4.41 16.70
C PRO A 67 41.59 5.73 16.04
N LEU A 68 40.65 6.42 15.39
CA LEU A 68 40.86 7.67 14.68
C LEU A 68 40.67 8.89 15.61
N LYS A 69 41.33 10.01 15.29
CA LYS A 69 41.16 11.29 15.98
C LYS A 69 40.12 12.17 15.28
N LEU A 70 39.27 12.83 16.06
CA LEU A 70 38.18 13.71 15.58
C LEU A 70 38.54 15.20 15.60
N ASP A 71 39.75 15.58 15.98
CA ASP A 71 40.19 16.98 16.18
C ASP A 71 40.12 17.83 14.91
N ARG A 72 40.35 17.22 13.74
CA ARG A 72 40.27 17.85 12.41
C ARG A 72 38.88 17.82 11.78
N ILE A 73 37.93 17.12 12.38
CA ILE A 73 36.58 16.95 11.83
C ILE A 73 35.62 17.88 12.55
N GLY A 74 34.83 18.63 11.78
CA GLY A 74 33.81 19.54 12.30
C GLY A 74 32.45 18.87 12.41
N SER A 75 32.13 18.00 11.44
CA SER A 75 30.87 17.28 11.40
C SER A 75 31.02 15.95 10.66
N LEU A 76 30.46 14.89 11.24
CA LEU A 76 30.22 13.59 10.63
C LEU A 76 28.71 13.41 10.46
N ARG A 77 28.28 13.15 9.22
CA ARG A 77 26.87 12.98 8.87
C ARG A 77 26.66 11.62 8.23
N MET A 78 25.71 10.85 8.73
CA MET A 78 25.55 9.46 8.30
C MET A 78 24.10 9.11 7.95
N GLY A 79 23.94 8.45 6.81
CA GLY A 79 22.77 7.68 6.41
C GLY A 79 23.04 6.19 6.60
N THR A 80 22.04 5.42 7.01
CA THR A 80 22.23 3.99 7.26
C THR A 80 21.03 3.14 6.88
N THR A 81 21.29 2.03 6.22
CA THR A 81 20.29 1.00 5.91
C THR A 81 20.15 -0.06 7.01
N VAL A 82 20.89 0.05 8.12
CA VAL A 82 20.91 -0.96 9.20
C VAL A 82 19.53 -1.25 9.78
N ALA A 83 18.72 -0.22 10.07
CA ALA A 83 17.35 -0.42 10.59
C ALA A 83 16.46 -1.12 9.55
N THR A 84 16.48 -0.63 8.31
CA THR A 84 15.70 -1.20 7.20
C THR A 84 16.05 -2.67 6.96
N ASN A 85 17.35 -3.00 6.93
CA ASN A 85 17.82 -4.37 6.72
C ASN A 85 17.50 -5.28 7.92
N ALA A 86 17.68 -4.79 9.15
CA ALA A 86 17.30 -5.56 10.35
C ALA A 86 15.80 -5.88 10.38
N LEU A 87 14.95 -4.97 9.88
CA LEU A 87 13.51 -5.18 9.75
C LEU A 87 13.17 -6.18 8.63
N LEU A 88 13.79 -6.04 7.45
CA LEU A 88 13.58 -6.94 6.30
C LEU A 88 14.06 -8.36 6.57
N GLU A 89 15.27 -8.51 7.12
CA GLU A 89 15.91 -9.79 7.41
C GLU A 89 15.43 -10.43 8.72
N ARG A 90 14.55 -9.74 9.47
CA ARG A 90 14.09 -10.15 10.80
C ARG A 90 15.27 -10.44 11.76
N LYS A 91 16.24 -9.53 11.79
CA LYS A 91 17.43 -9.55 12.66
C LYS A 91 17.48 -8.37 13.63
N GLY A 92 16.46 -8.23 14.47
CA GLY A 92 16.37 -7.19 15.50
C GLY A 92 16.56 -7.73 16.91
N ALA A 93 16.36 -6.86 17.89
CA ALA A 93 16.43 -7.23 19.29
C ALA A 93 15.21 -8.04 19.72
N ARG A 94 15.43 -9.03 20.59
CA ARG A 94 14.35 -9.78 21.23
C ARG A 94 13.51 -8.83 22.07
N SER A 95 12.27 -8.57 21.65
CA SER A 95 11.37 -7.61 22.30
C SER A 95 10.07 -8.23 22.77
N VAL A 96 9.46 -7.59 23.76
CA VAL A 96 8.17 -7.98 24.36
C VAL A 96 7.19 -6.82 24.24
N LEU A 97 5.92 -7.12 23.93
CA LEU A 97 4.83 -6.14 23.95
C LEU A 97 4.03 -6.29 25.25
N LEU A 98 3.82 -5.18 25.96
CA LEU A 98 2.82 -5.06 27.01
C LEU A 98 1.59 -4.36 26.44
N THR A 99 0.41 -4.97 26.56
CA THR A 99 -0.85 -4.43 26.04
C THR A 99 -2.01 -4.65 27.00
N THR A 100 -3.13 -3.98 26.78
CA THR A 100 -4.34 -4.11 27.60
C THR A 100 -4.85 -5.56 27.58
N LYS A 101 -5.31 -6.06 28.72
CA LYS A 101 -5.91 -7.40 28.83
C LYS A 101 -7.09 -7.58 27.87
N GLY A 102 -7.12 -8.73 27.18
CA GLY A 102 -8.06 -9.05 26.11
C GLY A 102 -7.52 -8.79 24.71
N PHE A 103 -6.30 -8.25 24.56
CA PHE A 103 -5.73 -7.81 23.29
C PHE A 103 -4.36 -8.43 22.96
N ARG A 104 -3.99 -9.55 23.60
CA ARG A 104 -2.67 -10.21 23.37
C ARG A 104 -2.34 -10.50 21.89
N ASP A 105 -3.35 -10.83 21.07
CA ASP A 105 -3.16 -11.17 19.65
C ASP A 105 -3.46 -9.98 18.71
N LEU A 106 -3.74 -8.79 19.24
CA LEU A 106 -4.24 -7.67 18.47
C LEU A 106 -3.30 -7.27 17.31
N LEU A 107 -1.98 -7.21 17.55
CA LEU A 107 -1.01 -6.92 16.49
C LEU A 107 -0.83 -8.08 15.50
N LYS A 108 -1.09 -9.33 15.94
CA LYS A 108 -1.02 -10.51 15.08
C LYS A 108 -2.20 -10.55 14.12
N ILE A 109 -3.40 -10.28 14.61
CA ILE A 109 -4.61 -10.12 13.78
C ILE A 109 -4.44 -8.90 12.86
N GLY A 110 -3.92 -7.79 13.38
CA GLY A 110 -3.68 -6.56 12.65
C GLY A 110 -4.98 -5.96 12.12
N ASP A 111 -5.01 -5.62 10.83
CA ASP A 111 -6.21 -5.14 10.14
C ASP A 111 -7.02 -6.27 9.48
N GLN A 112 -6.74 -7.54 9.81
CA GLN A 112 -7.33 -8.79 9.29
C GLN A 112 -7.27 -9.02 7.77
N SER A 113 -6.73 -8.08 6.99
CA SER A 113 -6.64 -8.17 5.54
C SER A 113 -5.47 -9.05 5.09
N ARG A 114 -5.62 -9.74 3.95
CA ARG A 114 -4.55 -10.49 3.31
C ARG A 114 -3.78 -9.63 2.30
N PRO A 115 -2.43 -9.72 2.24
CA PRO A 115 -1.60 -8.91 1.34
C PRO A 115 -1.86 -9.17 -0.16
N ASN A 116 -2.09 -10.43 -0.54
CA ASN A 116 -2.39 -10.82 -1.91
C ASN A 116 -3.70 -11.62 -1.93
N ILE A 117 -4.72 -11.11 -2.63
CA ILE A 117 -6.07 -11.70 -2.57
C ILE A 117 -6.17 -13.07 -3.24
N PHE A 118 -5.26 -13.39 -4.17
CA PHE A 118 -5.26 -14.63 -4.96
C PHE A 118 -4.29 -15.69 -4.43
N ASP A 119 -3.47 -15.36 -3.42
CA ASP A 119 -2.62 -16.34 -2.75
C ASP A 119 -3.43 -17.15 -1.73
N LEU A 120 -3.62 -18.44 -1.99
CA LEU A 120 -4.36 -19.36 -1.11
C LEU A 120 -3.65 -19.63 0.22
N SER A 121 -2.33 -19.41 0.31
CA SER A 121 -1.61 -19.52 1.59
C SER A 121 -1.94 -18.36 2.53
N MET A 122 -2.28 -17.20 1.95
CA MET A 122 -2.58 -15.96 2.67
C MET A 122 -1.45 -15.56 3.62
N ALA A 123 -0.22 -15.94 3.28
CA ALA A 123 0.94 -15.70 4.11
C ALA A 123 1.11 -14.21 4.38
N ARG A 124 1.24 -13.86 5.66
CA ARG A 124 1.59 -12.52 6.11
C ARG A 124 2.89 -12.55 6.91
N PRO A 125 3.66 -11.46 6.90
CA PRO A 125 4.83 -11.39 7.76
C PRO A 125 4.41 -11.50 9.23
N GLY A 126 5.20 -12.21 10.02
CA GLY A 126 4.96 -12.35 11.46
C GLY A 126 5.08 -11.02 12.21
N VAL A 127 4.60 -11.03 13.46
CA VAL A 127 4.78 -9.91 14.39
C VAL A 127 6.24 -9.80 14.87
N LEU A 128 6.65 -8.61 15.26
CA LEU A 128 8.01 -8.35 15.75
C LEU A 128 8.25 -8.80 17.21
N PRO A 129 7.30 -8.61 18.15
CA PRO A 129 7.50 -9.09 19.52
C PRO A 129 7.50 -10.62 19.59
N GLU A 130 8.44 -11.19 20.35
CA GLU A 130 8.49 -12.65 20.60
C GLU A 130 7.46 -13.09 21.65
N GLN A 131 7.11 -12.19 22.57
CA GLN A 131 6.14 -12.44 23.63
C GLN A 131 5.21 -11.23 23.78
N VAL A 132 3.96 -11.49 24.16
CA VAL A 132 2.99 -10.46 24.53
C VAL A 132 2.53 -10.70 25.96
N VAL A 133 2.41 -9.63 26.74
CA VAL A 133 1.96 -9.61 28.13
C VAL A 133 0.73 -8.73 28.23
N GLU A 134 -0.30 -9.24 28.88
CA GLU A 134 -1.53 -8.52 29.13
C GLU A 134 -1.49 -7.81 30.49
N ILE A 135 -1.79 -6.52 30.49
CA ILE A 135 -1.86 -5.66 31.67
C ILE A 135 -3.32 -5.48 32.05
N ASN A 136 -3.63 -5.73 33.33
CA ASN A 136 -4.97 -5.59 33.88
C ASN A 136 -5.29 -4.12 34.19
N GLU A 137 -5.50 -3.33 33.15
CA GLU A 137 -5.95 -1.94 33.21
C GLU A 137 -7.06 -1.74 32.18
N ARG A 138 -7.89 -0.68 32.32
CA ARG A 138 -8.80 -0.27 31.26
C ARG A 138 -9.25 1.18 31.37
N VAL A 139 -9.05 1.93 30.29
CA VAL A 139 -9.60 3.28 30.06
C VAL A 139 -10.64 3.24 28.94
N VAL A 140 -11.74 3.99 29.05
CA VAL A 140 -12.85 3.99 28.06
C VAL A 140 -13.36 5.42 27.83
N PRO A 141 -13.66 5.85 26.59
CA PRO A 141 -14.20 7.19 26.32
C PRO A 141 -15.59 7.41 26.95
N CYS A 142 -15.88 8.65 27.36
CA CYS A 142 -17.21 9.06 27.80
C CYS A 142 -18.16 9.30 26.62
N HIS A 143 -18.67 8.22 26.01
CA HIS A 143 -19.54 8.32 24.84
C HIS A 143 -20.90 9.01 25.15
N PRO A 144 -21.39 9.99 24.35
CA PRO A 144 -22.64 10.71 24.62
C PRO A 144 -23.90 9.84 24.59
N LEU A 145 -23.93 8.83 23.70
CA LEU A 145 -25.05 7.89 23.57
C LEU A 145 -24.98 6.67 24.52
N ALA A 146 -23.97 6.62 25.41
CA ALA A 146 -23.92 5.58 26.44
C ALA A 146 -24.83 5.95 27.62
N ASP A 147 -25.40 4.95 28.29
CA ASP A 147 -26.18 5.18 29.49
C ASP A 147 -25.31 5.84 30.58
N LYS A 148 -25.88 6.82 31.27
CA LYS A 148 -25.18 7.64 32.28
C LYS A 148 -24.57 6.80 33.41
N ASP A 149 -25.15 5.61 33.63
CA ASP A 149 -24.90 4.73 34.75
C ASP A 149 -23.96 3.54 34.44
N CYS A 150 -23.43 3.40 33.22
CA CYS A 150 -22.64 2.23 32.80
C CYS A 150 -21.42 1.94 33.70
N PHE A 151 -20.79 2.97 34.25
CA PHE A 151 -19.59 2.82 35.09
C PHE A 151 -19.64 3.76 36.30
N LYS A 152 -20.64 3.60 37.17
CA LYS A 152 -20.88 4.50 38.32
C LYS A 152 -19.67 4.74 39.22
N ASN A 153 -18.82 3.73 39.37
CA ASN A 153 -17.65 3.76 40.26
C ASN A 153 -16.35 4.13 39.54
N ALA A 154 -16.37 4.29 38.22
CA ALA A 154 -15.16 4.62 37.47
C ALA A 154 -14.78 6.08 37.67
N ARG A 155 -13.48 6.33 37.87
CA ARG A 155 -12.92 7.68 37.97
C ARG A 155 -12.99 8.35 36.59
N ILE A 156 -13.59 9.54 36.53
CA ILE A 156 -13.61 10.35 35.30
C ILE A 156 -12.36 11.24 35.28
N VAL A 157 -11.67 11.24 34.14
CA VAL A 157 -10.49 12.05 33.88
C VAL A 157 -10.68 12.83 32.58
N GLU A 158 -10.02 13.98 32.47
CA GLU A 158 -9.89 14.71 31.21
C GLU A 158 -8.60 14.24 30.52
N GLY A 159 -8.72 13.76 29.29
CA GLY A 159 -7.59 13.31 28.49
C GLY A 159 -6.80 14.49 27.91
N THR A 160 -5.62 14.21 27.36
CA THR A 160 -4.75 15.23 26.73
C THR A 160 -5.41 15.94 25.54
N THR A 161 -6.41 15.30 24.92
CA THR A 161 -7.22 15.86 23.81
C THR A 161 -8.33 16.80 24.27
N GLY A 162 -8.60 16.89 25.58
CA GLY A 162 -9.76 17.59 26.17
C GLY A 162 -11.03 16.73 26.26
N GLU A 163 -11.04 15.54 25.66
CA GLU A 163 -12.15 14.59 25.78
C GLU A 163 -12.16 13.95 27.18
N LYS A 164 -13.34 13.56 27.68
CA LYS A 164 -13.48 12.88 28.97
C LYS A 164 -13.38 11.37 28.81
N PHE A 165 -12.65 10.74 29.72
CA PHE A 165 -12.47 9.29 29.80
C PHE A 165 -12.86 8.76 31.18
N ARG A 166 -13.21 7.46 31.23
CA ARG A 166 -13.44 6.71 32.47
C ARG A 166 -12.32 5.69 32.64
N VAL A 167 -11.66 5.71 33.79
CA VAL A 167 -10.75 4.63 34.21
C VAL A 167 -11.62 3.55 34.85
N VAL A 168 -11.97 2.51 34.08
CA VAL A 168 -12.87 1.44 34.51
C VAL A 168 -12.12 0.30 35.23
N GLN A 169 -10.82 0.18 34.98
CA GLN A 169 -9.89 -0.66 35.75
C GLN A 169 -8.58 0.11 35.94
N GLU A 170 -8.23 0.41 37.20
CA GLU A 170 -6.99 1.09 37.56
C GLU A 170 -5.79 0.13 37.37
N LEU A 171 -4.62 0.69 37.04
CA LEU A 171 -3.35 -0.03 36.94
C LEU A 171 -2.86 -0.45 38.34
N ASP A 172 -2.59 -1.75 38.53
CA ASP A 172 -1.89 -2.26 39.71
C ASP A 172 -0.41 -2.50 39.41
N ILE A 173 0.45 -1.64 39.95
CA ILE A 173 1.90 -1.72 39.72
C ILE A 173 2.56 -2.93 40.38
N GLU A 174 1.96 -3.46 41.45
CA GLU A 174 2.49 -4.61 42.18
C GLU A 174 2.24 -5.92 41.41
N GLU A 175 1.23 -5.96 40.53
CA GLU A 175 1.03 -7.07 39.57
C GLU A 175 2.04 -7.02 38.40
N VAL A 176 2.49 -5.82 38.00
CA VAL A 176 3.40 -5.64 36.85
C VAL A 176 4.85 -6.01 37.18
N ARG A 177 5.32 -5.67 38.40
CA ARG A 177 6.73 -5.87 38.80
C ARG A 177 7.21 -7.33 38.68
N PRO A 178 6.49 -8.36 39.18
CA PRO A 178 6.90 -9.75 39.03
C PRO A 178 6.98 -10.20 37.57
N VAL A 179 6.08 -9.69 36.72
CA VAL A 179 6.05 -10.03 35.30
C VAL A 179 7.29 -9.49 34.59
N LEU A 180 7.67 -8.23 34.85
CA LEU A 180 8.91 -7.64 34.32
C LEU A 180 10.15 -8.41 34.78
N GLN A 181 10.17 -8.87 36.04
CA GLN A 181 11.27 -9.67 36.56
C GLN A 181 11.41 -11.01 35.82
N GLN A 182 10.30 -11.72 35.58
CA GLN A 182 10.30 -12.96 34.81
C GLN A 182 10.78 -12.75 33.36
N LEU A 183 10.39 -11.65 32.71
CA LEU A 183 10.86 -11.33 31.36
C LEU A 183 12.38 -11.13 31.33
N LYS A 184 12.93 -10.46 32.35
CA LYS A 184 14.38 -10.25 32.49
C LYS A 184 15.13 -11.57 32.68
N GLU A 185 14.58 -12.47 33.49
CA GLU A 185 15.13 -13.83 33.70
C GLU A 185 15.12 -14.68 32.42
N LYS A 186 14.15 -14.45 31.52
CA LYS A 186 14.10 -15.06 30.17
C LYS A 186 15.05 -14.40 29.15
N GLY A 187 15.81 -13.39 29.58
CA GLY A 187 16.80 -12.69 28.77
C GLY A 187 16.26 -11.57 27.87
N TYR A 188 15.03 -11.10 28.10
CA TYR A 188 14.52 -9.92 27.40
C TYR A 188 15.15 -8.64 27.96
N GLN A 189 15.55 -7.74 27.07
CA GLN A 189 16.14 -6.45 27.43
C GLN A 189 15.44 -5.26 26.77
N SER A 190 14.56 -5.52 25.80
CA SER A 190 13.78 -4.49 25.10
C SER A 190 12.28 -4.77 25.23
N LEU A 191 11.48 -3.74 25.49
CA LEU A 191 10.03 -3.86 25.56
C LEU A 191 9.32 -2.64 24.98
N SER A 192 8.11 -2.86 24.49
CA SER A 192 7.18 -1.81 24.11
C SER A 192 5.89 -1.91 24.93
N VAL A 193 5.25 -0.77 25.18
CA VAL A 193 3.95 -0.69 25.86
C VAL A 193 2.95 0.00 24.94
N ALA A 194 1.84 -0.68 24.64
CA ALA A 194 0.74 -0.14 23.83
C ALA A 194 -0.61 -0.50 24.46
N LEU A 195 -1.16 0.44 25.24
CA LEU A 195 -2.46 0.32 25.90
C LEU A 195 -3.56 1.00 25.08
N VAL A 196 -4.79 0.49 25.18
CA VAL A 196 -5.96 1.06 24.50
C VAL A 196 -6.33 2.41 25.12
N HIS A 197 -6.52 3.42 24.28
CA HIS A 197 -6.73 4.85 24.57
C HIS A 197 -5.53 5.58 25.19
N SER A 198 -4.32 5.00 25.15
CA SER A 198 -3.12 5.64 25.72
C SER A 198 -2.69 6.93 25.03
N PHE A 199 -3.11 7.17 23.79
CA PHE A 199 -2.86 8.42 23.08
C PHE A 199 -3.49 9.64 23.80
N ALA A 200 -4.64 9.43 24.46
CA ALA A 200 -5.36 10.46 25.21
C ALA A 200 -5.13 10.36 26.73
N TYR A 201 -4.85 9.15 27.25
CA TYR A 201 -4.51 8.92 28.65
C TYR A 201 -3.19 8.15 28.80
N PRO A 202 -2.02 8.81 28.68
CA PRO A 202 -0.71 8.16 28.64
C PRO A 202 -0.21 7.67 30.01
N GLU A 203 -0.89 8.02 31.10
CA GLU A 203 -0.39 7.87 32.47
C GLU A 203 -0.07 6.41 32.84
N HIS A 204 -0.93 5.45 32.45
CA HIS A 204 -0.67 4.03 32.70
C HIS A 204 0.60 3.54 31.98
N GLU A 205 0.81 3.95 30.72
CA GLU A 205 2.04 3.60 29.99
C GLU A 205 3.27 4.23 30.63
N ARG A 206 3.18 5.50 31.06
CA ARG A 206 4.28 6.22 31.71
C ARG A 206 4.75 5.50 32.98
N ILE A 207 3.82 5.11 33.85
CA ILE A 207 4.13 4.42 35.11
C ILE A 207 4.79 3.05 34.84
N ILE A 208 4.29 2.27 33.87
CA ILE A 208 4.90 1.00 33.48
C ILE A 208 6.31 1.22 32.93
N GLY A 209 6.48 2.25 32.10
CA GLY A 209 7.77 2.61 31.50
C GLY A 209 8.82 2.96 32.54
N GLU A 210 8.50 3.82 33.50
CA GLU A 210 9.41 4.22 34.59
C GLU A 210 9.85 3.02 35.43
N LEU A 211 8.92 2.10 35.74
CA LEU A 211 9.26 0.87 36.44
C LEU A 211 10.22 0.00 35.62
N ALA A 212 9.91 -0.23 34.34
CA ALA A 212 10.73 -1.03 33.45
C ALA A 212 12.14 -0.45 33.22
N GLU A 213 12.25 0.87 33.02
CA GLU A 213 13.52 1.57 32.89
C GLU A 213 14.36 1.44 34.18
N SER A 214 13.74 1.57 35.36
CA SER A 214 14.43 1.36 36.65
C SER A 214 14.99 -0.05 36.82
N MET A 215 14.43 -1.03 36.09
CA MET A 215 14.88 -2.41 36.04
C MET A 215 15.89 -2.67 34.91
N GLY A 216 16.27 -1.67 34.13
CA GLY A 216 17.30 -1.75 33.08
C GLY A 216 16.82 -2.24 31.72
N PHE A 217 15.51 -2.15 31.43
CA PHE A 217 14.99 -2.40 30.08
C PHE A 217 15.20 -1.17 29.17
N SER A 218 15.39 -1.40 27.87
CA SER A 218 15.12 -0.40 26.83
C SER A 218 13.62 -0.37 26.58
N VAL A 219 12.97 0.76 26.82
CA VAL A 219 11.51 0.90 26.80
C VAL A 219 11.06 1.83 25.69
N THR A 220 10.03 1.40 24.94
CA THR A 220 9.30 2.27 24.01
C THR A 220 7.83 2.38 24.45
N LEU A 221 7.36 3.59 24.72
CA LEU A 221 5.95 3.86 25.04
C LEU A 221 5.21 4.33 23.79
N SER A 222 4.10 3.68 23.45
CA SER A 222 3.34 3.98 22.24
C SER A 222 2.79 5.40 22.24
N SER A 223 2.31 5.87 23.39
CA SER A 223 1.77 7.21 23.60
C SER A 223 2.83 8.32 23.54
N LYS A 224 4.10 8.02 23.87
CA LYS A 224 5.22 8.98 23.76
C LYS A 224 5.80 9.02 22.35
N LEU A 225 5.90 7.85 21.72
CA LEU A 225 6.44 7.72 20.36
C LEU A 225 5.50 8.37 19.35
N GLN A 226 4.20 8.14 19.50
CA GLN A 226 3.20 8.55 18.54
C GLN A 226 1.83 8.75 19.23
N PRO A 227 1.53 9.96 19.74
CA PRO A 227 0.30 10.25 20.48
C PRO A 227 -0.94 10.39 19.57
N MET A 228 -1.20 9.41 18.72
CA MET A 228 -2.36 9.40 17.80
C MET A 228 -3.31 8.24 18.10
N ILE A 229 -4.60 8.43 17.82
CA ILE A 229 -5.61 7.36 17.88
C ILE A 229 -5.28 6.21 16.91
N LYS A 230 -5.83 5.03 17.19
CA LYS A 230 -5.64 3.72 16.58
C LYS A 230 -4.52 2.91 17.24
N VAL A 231 -4.89 1.98 18.12
CA VAL A 231 -3.95 1.19 18.92
C VAL A 231 -3.16 0.17 18.07
N VAL A 232 -3.73 -0.36 16.99
CA VAL A 232 -3.05 -1.34 16.13
C VAL A 232 -1.81 -0.71 15.46
N PRO A 233 -1.93 0.36 14.65
CA PRO A 233 -0.77 0.94 13.98
C PRO A 233 0.20 1.64 14.96
N ARG A 234 -0.32 2.24 16.05
CA ARG A 234 0.51 2.81 17.13
C ARG A 234 1.32 1.72 17.84
N GLY A 235 0.70 0.59 18.16
CA GLY A 235 1.35 -0.57 18.77
C GLY A 235 2.37 -1.26 17.84
N MET A 236 2.09 -1.35 16.54
CA MET A 236 3.05 -1.85 15.54
C MET A 236 4.30 -0.96 15.49
N SER A 237 4.13 0.36 15.51
CA SER A 237 5.24 1.33 15.51
C SER A 237 6.07 1.25 16.78
N ALA A 238 5.42 1.14 17.95
CA ALA A 238 6.10 0.95 19.23
C ALA A 238 6.89 -0.37 19.28
N ALA A 239 6.32 -1.45 18.76
CA ALA A 239 7.00 -2.74 18.64
C ALA A 239 8.19 -2.67 17.67
N ALA A 240 8.06 -1.96 16.55
CA ALA A 240 9.15 -1.76 15.58
C ALA A 240 10.31 -0.96 16.18
N ASP A 241 10.03 0.12 16.90
CA ASP A 241 11.08 0.90 17.56
C ASP A 241 11.79 0.08 18.66
N ALA A 242 11.06 -0.64 19.51
CA ALA A 242 11.66 -1.53 20.52
C ALA A 242 12.49 -2.66 19.91
N TYR A 243 12.13 -3.12 18.71
CA TYR A 243 12.86 -4.15 17.98
C TYR A 243 14.16 -3.60 17.34
N LEU A 244 14.15 -2.35 16.87
CA LEU A 244 15.24 -1.77 16.07
C LEU A 244 16.19 -0.88 16.88
N THR A 245 15.72 -0.15 17.89
CA THR A 245 16.51 0.81 18.66
C THR A 245 17.78 0.18 19.28
N PRO A 246 17.74 -1.03 19.87
CA PRO A 246 18.96 -1.64 20.40
C PRO A 246 20.00 -2.02 19.32
N VAL A 247 19.55 -2.39 18.11
CA VAL A 247 20.43 -2.67 16.97
C VAL A 247 21.16 -1.40 16.55
N ILE A 248 20.43 -0.28 16.49
CA ILE A 248 20.99 1.03 16.15
C ILE A 248 21.96 1.50 17.21
N LYS A 249 21.65 1.33 18.50
CA LYS A 249 22.60 1.64 19.59
C LYS A 249 23.88 0.83 19.46
N THR A 250 23.78 -0.48 19.22
CA THR A 250 24.96 -1.35 19.00
C THR A 250 25.80 -0.90 17.80
N TYR A 251 25.14 -0.48 16.72
CA TYR A 251 25.82 0.07 15.54
C TYR A 251 26.56 1.37 15.86
N ILE A 252 25.91 2.31 16.56
CA ILE A 252 26.53 3.56 17.01
C ILE A 252 27.71 3.26 17.96
N ASP A 253 27.56 2.33 18.89
CA ASP A 253 28.62 1.92 19.83
C ASP A 253 29.82 1.32 19.08
N SER A 254 29.58 0.54 18.01
CA SER A 254 30.64 -0.02 17.17
C SER A 254 31.43 1.06 16.42
N ILE A 255 30.74 2.08 15.91
CA ILE A 255 31.38 3.24 15.28
C ILE A 255 32.13 4.06 16.35
N SER A 256 31.55 4.22 17.53
CA SER A 256 32.16 4.94 18.65
C SER A 256 33.48 4.32 19.09
N ALA A 257 33.59 2.99 19.08
CA ALA A 257 34.82 2.27 19.39
C ALA A 257 35.97 2.55 18.39
N SER A 258 35.66 3.00 17.18
CA SER A 258 36.65 3.37 16.17
C SER A 258 37.30 4.74 16.40
N PHE A 259 36.94 5.47 17.46
CA PHE A 259 37.48 6.81 17.76
C PHE A 259 38.16 6.90 19.13
N GLU A 260 39.25 7.66 19.21
CA GLU A 260 40.00 7.86 20.47
C GLU A 260 39.14 8.50 21.56
N GLY A 261 38.69 7.70 22.53
CA GLY A 261 37.86 8.16 23.65
C GLY A 261 36.35 8.15 23.38
N GLY A 262 35.90 7.59 22.26
CA GLY A 262 34.50 7.43 21.90
C GLY A 262 33.81 8.73 21.46
N LEU A 263 32.54 8.62 21.05
CA LEU A 263 31.73 9.76 20.62
C LEU A 263 31.24 10.64 21.78
N GLU A 264 31.28 10.17 23.03
CA GLU A 264 30.69 10.85 24.20
C GLU A 264 31.58 11.91 24.87
N LYS A 265 32.89 11.92 24.59
CA LYS A 265 33.75 13.01 25.06
C LYS A 265 33.33 14.32 24.39
N GLN A 266 33.55 15.46 25.06
CA GLN A 266 33.37 16.79 24.47
C GLN A 266 34.40 17.02 23.36
N HIS A 267 34.14 16.46 22.18
CA HIS A 267 34.80 16.80 20.95
C HIS A 267 34.07 18.00 20.33
N GLU A 268 34.82 18.89 19.67
CA GLU A 268 34.23 19.95 18.85
C GLU A 268 33.59 19.41 17.54
N CYS A 269 33.53 18.08 17.35
CA CYS A 269 32.95 17.42 16.18
C CYS A 269 31.47 17.06 16.44
N ARG A 270 30.57 17.49 15.56
CA ARG A 270 29.15 17.07 15.60
C ARG A 270 28.98 15.71 14.92
N PHE A 271 28.13 14.85 15.49
CA PHE A 271 27.83 13.54 14.91
C PHE A 271 26.31 13.39 14.72
N GLU A 272 25.89 13.38 13.47
CA GLU A 272 24.51 13.56 13.05
C GLU A 272 24.06 12.39 12.15
N PHE A 273 22.85 11.87 12.38
CA PHE A 273 22.22 10.83 11.56
C PHE A 273 21.02 11.38 10.81
N MET A 274 20.84 10.92 9.58
CA MET A 274 19.64 11.18 8.79
C MET A 274 18.46 10.39 9.34
N GLN A 275 17.33 11.07 9.47
CA GLN A 275 16.03 10.47 9.80
C GLN A 275 15.18 10.26 8.54
N SER A 276 14.14 9.43 8.66
CA SER A 276 13.17 9.16 7.58
C SER A 276 12.47 10.40 7.02
N ASP A 277 12.45 11.50 7.78
CA ASP A 277 11.79 12.76 7.43
C ASP A 277 12.69 13.76 6.68
N GLY A 278 13.92 13.35 6.33
CA GLY A 278 14.92 14.18 5.66
C GLY A 278 15.72 15.11 6.57
N GLY A 279 15.48 15.07 7.89
CA GLY A 279 16.20 15.90 8.86
C GLY A 279 17.36 15.15 9.54
N LEU A 280 18.40 15.88 9.89
CA LEU A 280 19.49 15.37 10.73
C LEU A 280 19.14 15.46 12.22
N VAL A 281 19.58 14.47 12.99
CA VAL A 281 19.51 14.46 14.45
C VAL A 281 20.83 14.03 15.06
N ASP A 282 21.15 14.53 16.24
CA ASP A 282 22.26 14.04 17.05
C ASP A 282 22.12 12.53 17.33
N PHE A 283 23.24 11.81 17.28
CA PHE A 283 23.28 10.34 17.48
C PHE A 283 22.62 9.86 18.78
N ARG A 284 22.63 10.67 19.84
CA ARG A 284 22.03 10.32 21.15
C ARG A 284 20.50 10.25 21.11
N ARG A 285 19.88 10.90 20.13
CA ARG A 285 18.43 10.97 19.94
C ARG A 285 17.95 10.15 18.74
N PHE A 286 18.86 9.44 18.07
CA PHE A 286 18.53 8.59 16.93
C PHE A 286 17.87 7.28 17.41
N SER A 287 16.70 6.96 16.87
CA SER A 287 15.93 5.76 17.24
C SER A 287 15.73 4.82 16.06
N GLY A 288 15.38 3.58 16.36
CA GLY A 288 15.17 2.54 15.36
C GLY A 288 14.08 2.88 14.35
N LEU A 289 12.95 3.42 14.80
CA LEU A 289 11.84 3.77 13.91
C LEU A 289 12.21 4.89 12.92
N LYS A 290 12.91 5.92 13.41
CA LYS A 290 13.30 7.09 12.61
C LYS A 290 14.49 6.82 11.67
N ALA A 291 15.17 5.69 11.84
CA ALA A 291 16.27 5.27 10.99
C ALA A 291 15.82 4.56 9.70
N ILE A 292 14.55 4.13 9.63
CA ILE A 292 13.99 3.40 8.51
C ILE A 292 13.98 4.30 7.26
N LEU A 293 14.49 3.81 6.12
CA LEU A 293 14.60 4.58 4.87
C LEU A 293 15.42 5.88 4.98
N SER A 294 16.34 6.01 5.95
CA SER A 294 17.18 7.21 6.08
C SER A 294 18.10 7.47 4.87
N GLY A 295 18.64 6.44 4.22
CA GLY A 295 19.46 6.58 3.01
C GLY A 295 18.68 7.21 1.84
N PRO A 296 17.56 6.61 1.40
CA PRO A 296 16.69 7.21 0.38
C PRO A 296 16.23 8.64 0.73
N ALA A 297 15.94 8.91 2.01
CA ALA A 297 15.57 10.26 2.45
C ALA A 297 16.68 11.29 2.19
N ALA A 298 17.96 10.91 2.35
CA ALA A 298 19.07 11.77 1.99
C ALA A 298 19.13 12.02 0.47
N GLY A 299 18.84 11.02 -0.36
CA GLY A 299 18.69 11.18 -1.81
C GLY A 299 17.63 12.21 -2.18
N VAL A 300 16.50 12.22 -1.45
CA VAL A 300 15.43 13.21 -1.63
C VAL A 300 15.91 14.63 -1.35
N VAL A 301 16.58 14.84 -0.22
CA VAL A 301 17.20 16.12 0.12
C VAL A 301 18.21 16.54 -0.95
N GLY A 302 19.00 15.58 -1.44
CA GLY A 302 20.00 15.79 -2.48
C GLY A 302 19.41 16.32 -3.79
N PHE A 303 18.43 15.64 -4.38
CA PHE A 303 17.85 16.11 -5.65
C PHE A 303 17.02 17.38 -5.46
N ALA A 304 16.30 17.52 -4.34
CA ALA A 304 15.53 18.73 -4.03
C ALA A 304 16.44 19.96 -4.01
N ALA A 305 17.59 19.88 -3.33
CA ALA A 305 18.52 20.99 -3.22
C ALA A 305 19.33 21.26 -4.49
N THR A 306 19.51 20.26 -5.37
CA THR A 306 20.38 20.39 -6.57
C THR A 306 19.61 20.61 -7.87
N SER A 307 18.32 20.29 -7.92
CA SER A 307 17.54 20.29 -9.17
C SER A 307 16.39 21.30 -9.17
N TRP A 308 15.99 21.82 -8.00
CA TRP A 308 14.94 22.82 -7.87
C TRP A 308 15.41 24.22 -8.28
N ASP A 309 14.53 24.97 -8.93
CA ASP A 309 14.72 26.40 -9.20
C ASP A 309 13.64 27.21 -8.48
N PRO A 310 14.01 28.07 -7.50
CA PRO A 310 13.05 28.86 -6.73
C PRO A 310 12.39 29.99 -7.53
N GLU A 311 12.93 30.40 -8.67
CA GLU A 311 12.36 31.42 -9.54
C GLU A 311 11.31 30.83 -10.49
N GLU A 312 11.66 29.74 -11.18
CA GLU A 312 10.76 29.09 -12.16
C GLU A 312 9.68 28.25 -11.46
N LYS A 313 9.98 27.71 -10.28
CA LYS A 313 9.06 26.90 -9.45
C LYS A 313 8.45 25.69 -10.16
N THR A 314 9.13 25.14 -11.17
CA THR A 314 8.73 23.88 -11.83
C THR A 314 9.01 22.69 -10.91
N PRO A 315 7.99 21.90 -10.50
CA PRO A 315 8.17 20.73 -9.65
C PRO A 315 9.14 19.69 -10.23
N VAL A 316 9.81 18.95 -9.35
CA VAL A 316 10.83 17.96 -9.69
C VAL A 316 10.42 16.59 -9.15
N ILE A 317 10.58 15.55 -9.96
CA ILE A 317 10.43 14.15 -9.58
C ILE A 317 11.82 13.55 -9.42
N GLY A 318 12.14 13.07 -8.22
CA GLY A 318 13.35 12.29 -7.97
C GLY A 318 13.18 10.85 -8.47
N PHE A 319 14.18 10.35 -9.18
CA PHE A 319 14.26 8.98 -9.69
C PHE A 319 15.62 8.39 -9.35
N ASP A 320 15.68 7.61 -8.26
CA ASP A 320 16.88 6.91 -7.81
C ASP A 320 16.83 5.46 -8.26
N MET A 321 17.65 5.05 -9.22
CA MET A 321 17.70 3.66 -9.67
C MET A 321 19.03 2.99 -9.28
N GLY A 322 18.91 2.01 -8.39
CA GLY A 322 20.02 1.18 -7.93
C GLY A 322 20.06 -0.21 -8.60
N GLY A 323 20.82 -1.12 -7.97
CA GLY A 323 20.93 -2.51 -8.42
C GLY A 323 19.73 -3.39 -8.04
N THR A 324 18.97 -3.06 -7.00
CA THR A 324 17.88 -3.91 -6.49
C THR A 324 16.51 -3.27 -6.65
N SER A 325 16.43 -1.95 -6.58
CA SER A 325 15.18 -1.20 -6.51
C SER A 325 15.35 0.19 -7.12
N THR A 326 14.21 0.83 -7.33
CA THR A 326 14.10 2.24 -7.71
C THR A 326 13.25 2.98 -6.68
N ASP A 327 13.74 4.09 -6.16
CA ASP A 327 13.04 4.98 -5.23
C ASP A 327 12.60 6.26 -5.94
N VAL A 328 11.33 6.63 -5.81
CA VAL A 328 10.77 7.84 -6.44
C VAL A 328 10.06 8.74 -5.43
N SER A 329 10.20 10.06 -5.63
CA SER A 329 9.61 11.09 -4.77
C SER A 329 9.41 12.41 -5.54
N ARG A 330 8.70 13.38 -4.95
CA ARG A 330 8.28 14.63 -5.60
C ARG A 330 8.64 15.80 -4.71
N PHE A 331 9.07 16.90 -5.34
CA PHE A 331 9.41 18.13 -4.67
C PHE A 331 8.87 19.34 -5.46
N ASP A 332 8.20 20.26 -4.79
CA ASP A 332 7.65 21.49 -5.39
C ASP A 332 8.02 22.76 -4.61
N GLY A 333 9.15 22.72 -3.91
CA GLY A 333 9.61 23.76 -2.99
C GLY A 333 9.51 23.35 -1.52
N HIS A 334 8.72 22.33 -1.21
CA HIS A 334 8.62 21.75 0.14
C HIS A 334 8.83 20.24 0.11
N LEU A 335 9.45 19.71 1.17
CA LEU A 335 9.57 18.26 1.38
C LEU A 335 8.20 17.70 1.77
N GLU A 336 7.70 16.74 1.00
CA GLU A 336 6.42 16.10 1.28
C GLU A 336 6.59 14.99 2.33
N HIS A 337 5.90 15.14 3.47
CA HIS A 337 5.85 14.12 4.51
C HIS A 337 4.56 13.32 4.48
N VAL A 338 4.69 12.00 4.65
CA VAL A 338 3.61 11.07 4.96
C VAL A 338 3.78 10.48 6.35
N PHE A 339 2.67 10.09 6.98
CA PHE A 339 2.64 9.63 8.36
C PHE A 339 2.35 8.13 8.51
N GLY A 340 2.03 7.42 7.42
CA GLY A 340 1.67 6.01 7.46
C GLY A 340 2.25 5.29 6.27
N SER A 341 3.09 4.28 6.52
CA SER A 341 3.70 3.46 5.49
C SER A 341 3.78 2.00 5.92
N LYS A 342 3.87 1.09 4.94
CA LYS A 342 4.03 -0.34 5.21
C LYS A 342 5.41 -0.77 4.74
N VAL A 343 6.32 -1.05 5.68
CA VAL A 343 7.69 -1.51 5.39
C VAL A 343 7.84 -2.93 5.91
N ALA A 344 8.31 -3.87 5.07
CA ALA A 344 8.44 -5.29 5.41
C ALA A 344 7.14 -5.95 5.95
N GLY A 345 5.99 -5.41 5.55
CA GLY A 345 4.67 -5.82 6.03
C GLY A 345 4.24 -5.27 7.38
N VAL A 346 5.08 -4.46 8.05
CA VAL A 346 4.77 -3.78 9.31
C VAL A 346 4.24 -2.38 8.99
N LEU A 347 3.10 -2.01 9.59
CA LEU A 347 2.55 -0.67 9.48
C LEU A 347 3.31 0.24 10.45
N ILE A 348 3.97 1.25 9.90
CA ILE A 348 4.74 2.25 10.62
C ILE A 348 4.01 3.58 10.51
N GLN A 349 3.81 4.21 11.66
CA GLN A 349 3.27 5.54 11.75
C GLN A 349 4.30 6.51 12.33
N SER A 350 5.08 7.12 11.44
CA SER A 350 6.08 8.13 11.77
C SER A 350 6.12 9.15 10.64
N PRO A 351 6.42 10.43 10.91
CA PRO A 351 6.77 11.36 9.84
C PRO A 351 7.93 10.78 9.03
N GLN A 352 7.75 10.70 7.72
CA GLN A 352 8.77 10.27 6.78
C GLN A 352 8.51 10.96 5.43
N LEU A 353 9.52 11.06 4.59
CA LEU A 353 9.34 11.56 3.23
C LEU A 353 8.46 10.60 2.41
N ASP A 354 7.66 11.15 1.49
CA ASP A 354 6.82 10.37 0.56
C ASP A 354 7.68 9.70 -0.53
N ILE A 355 8.30 8.58 -0.15
CA ILE A 355 9.16 7.77 -1.01
C ILE A 355 8.41 6.50 -1.39
N ASN A 356 8.24 6.29 -2.69
CA ASN A 356 7.68 5.05 -3.23
C ASN A 356 8.79 4.20 -3.85
N THR A 357 9.03 3.02 -3.29
CA THR A 357 10.02 2.05 -3.79
C THR A 357 9.37 1.04 -4.72
N VAL A 358 10.02 0.73 -5.84
CA VAL A 358 9.66 -0.37 -6.73
C VAL A 358 10.78 -1.39 -6.80
N ALA A 359 10.42 -2.68 -6.78
CA ALA A 359 11.33 -3.82 -6.93
C ALA A 359 11.77 -4.02 -8.41
N ALA A 360 12.14 -2.92 -9.05
CA ALA A 360 12.71 -2.88 -10.39
C ALA A 360 14.02 -2.10 -10.29
N GLY A 361 15.15 -2.76 -10.58
CA GLY A 361 16.49 -2.17 -10.59
C GLY A 361 17.39 -2.94 -11.56
N GLY A 362 18.69 -2.64 -11.60
CA GLY A 362 19.62 -3.30 -12.55
C GLY A 362 19.67 -4.84 -12.41
N GLY A 363 19.48 -5.37 -11.21
CA GLY A 363 19.50 -6.79 -10.88
C GLY A 363 18.13 -7.49 -10.98
N SER A 364 17.06 -6.82 -11.40
CA SER A 364 15.74 -7.45 -11.54
C SER A 364 15.76 -8.53 -12.61
N ILE A 365 15.25 -9.72 -12.27
CA ILE A 365 15.33 -10.93 -13.11
C ILE A 365 14.35 -10.84 -14.29
N LEU A 366 14.80 -11.26 -15.47
CA LEU A 366 14.01 -11.30 -16.71
C LEU A 366 13.45 -12.71 -16.95
N SER A 367 12.13 -12.82 -17.19
CA SER A 367 11.51 -14.12 -17.50
C SER A 367 10.35 -14.06 -18.50
N TRP A 368 10.16 -15.14 -19.27
CA TRP A 368 9.06 -15.30 -20.23
C TRP A 368 8.13 -16.43 -19.80
N ARG A 369 6.83 -16.11 -19.62
CA ARG A 369 5.79 -17.07 -19.20
C ARG A 369 4.45 -16.69 -19.84
N ASN A 370 3.63 -17.66 -20.22
CA ASN A 370 2.26 -17.45 -20.74
C ASN A 370 2.14 -16.44 -21.90
N GLY A 371 3.18 -16.23 -22.71
CA GLY A 371 3.14 -15.26 -23.80
C GLY A 371 3.44 -13.80 -23.40
N LEU A 372 3.89 -13.55 -22.17
CA LEU A 372 4.18 -12.21 -21.64
C LEU A 372 5.62 -12.09 -21.12
N PHE A 373 6.16 -10.87 -21.21
CA PHE A 373 7.46 -10.48 -20.65
C PHE A 373 7.29 -10.09 -19.18
N TYR A 374 8.11 -10.65 -18.29
CA TYR A 374 8.11 -10.36 -16.85
C TYR A 374 9.48 -9.84 -16.40
N VAL A 375 9.48 -8.78 -15.58
CA VAL A 375 10.68 -8.19 -14.96
C VAL A 375 10.45 -8.06 -13.45
N GLY A 376 11.30 -8.71 -12.64
CA GLY A 376 11.14 -8.73 -11.18
C GLY A 376 9.87 -9.47 -10.72
N PRO A 377 9.46 -9.34 -9.44
CA PRO A 377 10.09 -8.54 -8.38
C PRO A 377 11.39 -9.16 -7.81
N GLU A 378 11.70 -10.39 -8.19
CA GLU A 378 12.93 -11.07 -7.78
C GLU A 378 14.16 -10.33 -8.33
N SER A 379 15.18 -10.18 -7.49
CA SER A 379 16.46 -9.54 -7.83
C SER A 379 17.61 -10.51 -7.62
N ALA A 380 18.60 -10.45 -8.50
CA ALA A 380 19.85 -11.19 -8.34
C ALA A 380 20.84 -10.53 -7.36
N SER A 381 20.54 -9.32 -6.86
CA SER A 381 21.39 -8.52 -5.96
C SER A 381 22.84 -8.41 -6.49
N ALA A 382 23.86 -8.40 -5.62
CA ALA A 382 25.27 -8.45 -6.01
C ALA A 382 25.87 -9.88 -6.02
N HIS A 383 25.15 -10.85 -5.41
CA HIS A 383 25.54 -12.26 -5.37
C HIS A 383 24.29 -13.16 -5.37
N PRO A 384 24.14 -14.08 -6.36
CA PRO A 384 25.06 -14.31 -7.47
C PRO A 384 25.14 -13.14 -8.46
N GLY A 385 24.27 -12.13 -8.36
CA GLY A 385 24.30 -10.95 -9.24
C GLY A 385 23.78 -11.23 -10.65
N PRO A 386 23.74 -10.22 -11.54
CA PRO A 386 23.51 -10.39 -12.97
C PRO A 386 24.38 -11.49 -13.61
N ALA A 387 23.93 -12.08 -14.71
CA ALA A 387 24.70 -13.11 -15.42
C ALA A 387 26.09 -12.60 -15.81
N CYS A 388 26.18 -11.33 -16.24
CA CYS A 388 27.42 -10.66 -16.59
C CYS A 388 28.43 -10.48 -15.44
N TYR A 389 28.06 -10.73 -14.18
CA TYR A 389 28.97 -10.61 -13.02
C TYR A 389 29.88 -11.83 -12.80
N ARG A 390 29.80 -12.85 -13.67
CA ARG A 390 30.65 -14.07 -13.64
C ARG A 390 30.48 -14.93 -12.38
N LYS A 391 29.31 -14.88 -11.75
CA LYS A 391 28.99 -15.57 -10.48
C LYS A 391 27.83 -16.57 -10.59
N GLY A 392 27.41 -16.91 -11.82
CA GLY A 392 26.37 -17.91 -12.09
C GLY A 392 24.93 -17.41 -11.93
N GLY A 393 24.71 -16.10 -12.06
CA GLY A 393 23.40 -15.47 -11.93
C GLY A 393 22.51 -15.55 -13.19
N PRO A 394 21.22 -15.19 -13.07
CA PRO A 394 20.25 -15.17 -14.18
C PRO A 394 20.36 -13.90 -15.05
N LEU A 395 19.64 -13.84 -16.18
CA LEU A 395 19.49 -12.61 -16.97
C LEU A 395 18.76 -11.52 -16.16
N THR A 396 19.32 -10.31 -16.13
CA THR A 396 18.72 -9.13 -15.47
C THR A 396 18.63 -7.90 -16.38
N VAL A 397 18.08 -6.79 -15.86
CA VAL A 397 18.03 -5.48 -16.56
C VAL A 397 19.43 -5.00 -16.97
N THR A 398 20.44 -5.15 -16.10
CA THR A 398 21.85 -4.86 -16.41
C THR A 398 22.37 -5.70 -17.57
N ASP A 399 22.00 -6.99 -17.64
CA ASP A 399 22.34 -7.85 -18.78
C ASP A 399 21.70 -7.34 -20.08
N ALA A 400 20.45 -6.86 -20.03
CA ALA A 400 19.79 -6.29 -21.21
C ALA A 400 20.49 -5.01 -21.70
N ASN A 401 20.87 -4.09 -20.81
CA ASN A 401 21.62 -2.88 -21.17
C ASN A 401 23.01 -3.22 -21.75
N LEU A 402 23.71 -4.19 -21.16
CA LEU A 402 24.98 -4.69 -21.69
C LEU A 402 24.80 -5.31 -23.08
N PHE A 403 23.82 -6.20 -23.25
CA PHE A 403 23.54 -6.87 -24.51
C PHE A 403 23.23 -5.88 -25.64
N LEU A 404 22.44 -4.84 -25.35
CA LEU A 404 22.04 -3.82 -26.32
C LEU A 404 23.12 -2.77 -26.59
N GLY A 405 24.33 -2.91 -26.02
CA GLY A 405 25.44 -1.97 -26.23
C GLY A 405 25.29 -0.62 -25.52
N ARG A 406 24.38 -0.53 -24.55
CA ARG A 406 24.11 0.67 -23.74
C ARG A 406 24.99 0.76 -22.49
N LEU A 407 25.54 -0.38 -22.07
CA LEU A 407 26.53 -0.48 -20.99
C LEU A 407 27.81 -1.10 -21.57
N LEU A 408 28.96 -0.46 -21.31
CA LEU A 408 30.24 -0.81 -21.95
C LEU A 408 31.20 -1.45 -20.94
N PRO A 409 31.62 -2.72 -21.12
CA PRO A 409 32.50 -3.42 -20.18
C PRO A 409 33.84 -2.72 -19.92
N GLU A 410 34.42 -2.09 -20.95
CA GLU A 410 35.74 -1.46 -20.90
C GLU A 410 35.81 -0.20 -20.01
N TYR A 411 34.67 0.41 -19.71
CA TYR A 411 34.56 1.57 -18.82
C TYR A 411 33.95 1.20 -17.45
N PHE A 412 33.64 -0.07 -17.23
CA PHE A 412 33.13 -0.57 -15.97
C PHE A 412 34.29 -1.05 -15.08
N PRO A 413 34.26 -0.85 -13.75
CA PRO A 413 35.30 -1.35 -12.86
C PRO A 413 35.56 -2.85 -13.05
N HIS A 414 36.83 -3.23 -13.24
CA HIS A 414 37.27 -4.62 -13.36
C HIS A 414 37.32 -5.28 -11.97
N ILE A 415 36.17 -5.55 -11.39
CA ILE A 415 36.03 -6.10 -10.02
C ILE A 415 35.33 -7.47 -10.01
N PHE A 416 35.25 -8.14 -11.17
CA PHE A 416 34.54 -9.42 -11.32
C PHE A 416 35.50 -10.59 -11.52
N GLY A 417 34.93 -11.80 -11.50
CA GLY A 417 35.68 -13.05 -11.60
C GLY A 417 36.34 -13.46 -10.27
N PRO A 418 37.04 -14.61 -10.25
CA PRO A 418 37.60 -15.16 -9.00
C PRO A 418 38.67 -14.29 -8.33
N ASN A 419 39.33 -13.38 -9.07
CA ASN A 419 40.42 -12.54 -8.59
C ASN A 419 40.07 -11.03 -8.54
N GLU A 420 38.81 -10.65 -8.77
CA GLU A 420 38.33 -9.24 -8.79
C GLU A 420 39.11 -8.33 -9.76
N ASP A 421 39.44 -8.84 -10.94
CA ASP A 421 40.24 -8.15 -11.96
C ASP A 421 39.66 -8.25 -13.38
N GLN A 422 38.44 -8.80 -13.53
CA GLN A 422 37.81 -9.04 -14.83
C GLN A 422 36.66 -8.06 -15.11
N PRO A 423 36.41 -7.72 -16.39
CA PRO A 423 35.27 -6.94 -16.81
C PRO A 423 33.97 -7.77 -16.80
N LEU A 424 32.84 -7.08 -17.04
CA LEU A 424 31.55 -7.71 -17.30
C LEU A 424 31.63 -8.75 -18.43
N ASP A 425 30.90 -9.85 -18.29
CA ASP A 425 30.87 -10.94 -19.26
C ASP A 425 29.75 -10.76 -20.30
N ILE A 426 30.11 -10.27 -21.50
CA ILE A 426 29.15 -10.12 -22.60
C ILE A 426 28.80 -11.45 -23.29
N GLU A 427 29.69 -12.45 -23.21
CA GLU A 427 29.54 -13.73 -23.90
C GLU A 427 28.42 -14.56 -23.26
N ILE A 428 28.42 -14.64 -21.93
CA ILE A 428 27.37 -15.36 -21.19
C ILE A 428 26.00 -14.71 -21.39
N THR A 429 25.94 -13.38 -21.32
CA THR A 429 24.71 -12.61 -21.55
C THR A 429 24.17 -12.85 -22.96
N THR A 430 25.04 -12.80 -23.97
CA THR A 430 24.68 -13.08 -25.37
C THR A 430 24.13 -14.49 -25.55
N LYS A 431 24.79 -15.49 -24.94
CA LYS A 431 24.33 -16.87 -24.98
C LYS A 431 22.92 -17.03 -24.40
N LEU A 432 22.69 -16.49 -23.20
CA LEU A 432 21.41 -16.63 -22.51
C LEU A 432 20.26 -15.90 -23.23
N PHE A 433 20.50 -14.70 -23.80
CA PHE A 433 19.48 -14.02 -24.61
C PHE A 433 19.13 -14.79 -25.87
N ASN A 434 20.11 -15.39 -26.55
CA ASN A 434 19.85 -16.25 -27.72
C ASN A 434 19.00 -17.48 -27.35
N GLU A 435 19.32 -18.15 -26.25
CA GLU A 435 18.54 -19.29 -25.73
C GLU A 435 17.10 -18.88 -25.40
N LEU A 436 16.92 -17.75 -24.70
CA LEU A 436 15.60 -17.22 -24.36
C LEU A 436 14.81 -16.83 -25.61
N THR A 437 15.46 -16.21 -26.60
CA THR A 437 14.83 -15.82 -27.87
C THR A 437 14.37 -17.02 -28.67
N GLN A 438 15.17 -18.09 -28.73
CA GLN A 438 14.77 -19.35 -29.36
C GLN A 438 13.52 -19.94 -28.71
N LYS A 439 13.44 -19.91 -27.37
CA LYS A 439 12.27 -20.36 -26.62
C LYS A 439 11.03 -19.54 -27.00
N ILE A 440 11.13 -18.20 -26.98
CA ILE A 440 10.04 -17.29 -27.35
C ILE A 440 9.59 -17.52 -28.79
N ASN A 441 10.53 -17.63 -29.74
CA ASN A 441 10.21 -17.81 -31.15
C ASN A 441 9.61 -19.18 -31.45
N THR A 442 9.93 -20.21 -30.69
CA THR A 442 9.27 -21.53 -30.81
C THR A 442 7.78 -21.39 -30.51
N GLU A 443 7.42 -20.75 -29.39
CA GLU A 443 6.02 -20.50 -29.02
C GLU A 443 5.30 -19.57 -30.01
N ARG A 444 6.01 -18.58 -30.58
CA ARG A 444 5.44 -17.66 -31.59
C ARG A 444 5.21 -18.34 -32.94
N LYS A 445 6.11 -19.23 -33.38
CA LYS A 445 5.95 -20.04 -34.61
C LYS A 445 4.72 -20.93 -34.54
N GLU A 446 4.50 -21.58 -33.41
CA GLU A 446 3.31 -22.40 -33.17
C GLU A 446 2.00 -21.60 -33.32
N LYS A 447 2.06 -20.30 -33.06
CA LYS A 447 0.93 -19.36 -33.19
C LYS A 447 0.89 -18.60 -34.53
N GLY A 448 1.78 -18.92 -35.48
CA GLY A 448 1.87 -18.24 -36.77
C GLY A 448 2.31 -16.76 -36.69
N GLN A 449 3.03 -16.38 -35.63
CA GLN A 449 3.50 -15.01 -35.40
C GLN A 449 4.93 -14.80 -35.93
N SER A 450 5.30 -13.53 -36.18
CA SER A 450 6.65 -13.15 -36.60
C SER A 450 7.68 -13.47 -35.51
N GLU A 451 8.87 -13.90 -35.92
CA GLU A 451 10.00 -14.13 -35.00
C GLU A 451 10.55 -12.80 -34.49
N PHE A 452 11.01 -12.79 -33.23
CA PHE A 452 11.80 -11.71 -32.67
C PHE A 452 13.30 -11.96 -32.85
N THR A 453 14.06 -10.88 -33.00
CA THR A 453 15.51 -10.89 -32.80
C THR A 453 15.85 -10.90 -31.30
N ALA A 454 17.09 -11.23 -30.95
CA ALA A 454 17.54 -11.19 -29.56
C ALA A 454 17.53 -9.76 -29.01
N GLU A 455 17.83 -8.77 -29.86
CA GLU A 455 17.75 -7.35 -29.55
C GLU A 455 16.32 -6.91 -29.22
N GLU A 456 15.32 -7.35 -29.99
CA GLU A 456 13.91 -7.05 -29.72
C GLU A 456 13.44 -7.67 -28.39
N VAL A 457 13.89 -8.88 -28.07
CA VAL A 457 13.60 -9.54 -26.78
C VAL A 457 14.21 -8.73 -25.62
N ALA A 458 15.50 -8.38 -25.70
CA ALA A 458 16.17 -7.61 -24.66
C ALA A 458 15.56 -6.20 -24.50
N LEU A 459 15.26 -5.51 -25.60
CA LEU A 459 14.59 -4.20 -25.57
C LEU A 459 13.17 -4.30 -24.99
N GLY A 460 12.44 -5.37 -25.30
CA GLY A 460 11.11 -5.63 -24.76
C GLY A 460 11.12 -5.74 -23.23
N PHE A 461 12.12 -6.41 -22.66
CA PHE A 461 12.30 -6.43 -21.20
C PHE A 461 12.60 -5.04 -20.61
N LEU A 462 13.45 -4.24 -21.26
CA LEU A 462 13.72 -2.87 -20.79
C LEU A 462 12.44 -2.01 -20.80
N LYS A 463 11.62 -2.11 -21.85
CA LYS A 463 10.33 -1.38 -21.92
C LYS A 463 9.36 -1.77 -20.80
N VAL A 464 9.29 -3.06 -20.47
CA VAL A 464 8.47 -3.54 -19.34
C VAL A 464 9.03 -3.07 -18.00
N ALA A 465 10.36 -3.03 -17.84
CA ALA A 465 11.02 -2.47 -16.66
C ALA A 465 10.69 -0.98 -16.50
N ASP A 466 10.83 -0.19 -17.57
CA ASP A 466 10.55 1.26 -17.59
C ASP A 466 9.10 1.57 -17.24
N GLU A 467 8.13 0.86 -17.84
CA GLU A 467 6.71 1.05 -17.53
C GLU A 467 6.39 0.64 -16.08
N SER A 468 7.07 -0.38 -15.54
CA SER A 468 6.94 -0.78 -14.14
C SER A 468 7.48 0.29 -13.18
N MET A 469 8.58 0.97 -13.56
CA MET A 469 9.16 2.10 -12.83
C MET A 469 8.35 3.41 -12.99
N ALA A 470 7.61 3.58 -14.09
CA ALA A 470 6.74 4.74 -14.31
C ALA A 470 5.46 4.71 -13.45
N ARG A 471 4.92 3.51 -13.15
CA ARG A 471 3.72 3.33 -12.32
C ARG A 471 3.76 4.04 -10.94
N PRO A 472 4.80 3.89 -10.09
CA PRO A 472 4.88 4.60 -8.82
C PRO A 472 4.97 6.13 -9.00
N ILE A 473 5.59 6.62 -10.08
CA ILE A 473 5.70 8.05 -10.35
C ILE A 473 4.31 8.63 -10.63
N ARG A 474 3.51 7.96 -11.48
CA ARG A 474 2.10 8.34 -11.71
C ARG A 474 1.27 8.28 -10.42
N ASN A 475 1.51 7.29 -9.56
CA ASN A 475 0.83 7.22 -8.27
C ASN A 475 1.17 8.40 -7.35
N LEU A 476 2.40 8.89 -7.39
CA LEU A 476 2.86 10.02 -6.60
C LEU A 476 2.34 11.37 -7.13
N THR A 477 2.17 11.50 -8.45
CA THR A 477 1.76 12.74 -9.11
C THR A 477 0.27 12.75 -9.46
N GLU A 478 -0.11 11.97 -10.46
CA GLU A 478 -1.44 11.93 -11.07
C GLU A 478 -2.54 11.61 -10.05
N ALA A 479 -2.29 10.68 -9.11
CA ALA A 479 -3.26 10.31 -8.08
C ALA A 479 -3.49 11.40 -7.02
N ARG A 480 -2.70 12.48 -7.04
CA ARG A 480 -2.84 13.68 -6.19
C ARG A 480 -3.28 14.91 -7.00
N GLY A 481 -3.62 14.72 -8.27
CA GLY A 481 -4.08 15.78 -9.16
C GLY A 481 -2.97 16.56 -9.86
N PHE A 482 -1.74 16.05 -9.88
CA PHE A 482 -0.62 16.67 -10.58
C PHE A 482 -0.39 16.04 -11.96
N GLU A 483 -0.08 16.86 -12.96
CA GLU A 483 0.27 16.37 -14.30
C GLU A 483 1.77 16.05 -14.37
N THR A 484 2.16 14.81 -14.71
CA THR A 484 3.57 14.40 -14.79
C THR A 484 4.38 15.25 -15.76
N ALA A 485 3.81 15.60 -16.92
CA ALA A 485 4.47 16.40 -17.95
C ALA A 485 4.87 17.81 -17.48
N SER A 486 4.23 18.33 -16.42
CA SER A 486 4.57 19.61 -15.80
C SER A 486 5.79 19.55 -14.86
N HIS A 487 6.47 18.40 -14.75
CA HIS A 487 7.61 18.21 -13.86
C HIS A 487 8.92 18.08 -14.66
N HIS A 488 10.04 18.30 -13.98
CA HIS A 488 11.36 17.83 -14.42
C HIS A 488 11.70 16.50 -13.74
N LEU A 489 12.43 15.62 -14.42
CA LEU A 489 12.90 14.36 -13.84
C LEU A 489 14.34 14.50 -13.35
N ALA A 490 14.56 14.54 -12.03
CA ALA A 490 15.89 14.47 -11.45
C ALA A 490 16.32 13.01 -11.29
N CYS A 491 17.22 12.57 -12.16
CA CYS A 491 17.66 11.19 -12.23
C CYS A 491 19.00 10.99 -11.51
N PHE A 492 19.05 9.98 -10.65
CA PHE A 492 20.23 9.62 -9.87
C PHE A 492 20.28 8.11 -9.56
N GLY A 493 21.31 7.70 -8.83
CA GLY A 493 21.64 6.28 -8.65
C GLY A 493 22.47 5.71 -9.82
N GLY A 494 23.23 4.64 -9.55
CA GLY A 494 24.21 4.12 -10.50
C GLY A 494 23.64 3.54 -11.81
N ALA A 495 22.35 3.17 -11.83
CA ALA A 495 21.67 2.65 -13.01
C ALA A 495 20.67 3.65 -13.63
N GLY A 496 20.38 4.78 -12.96
CA GLY A 496 19.34 5.71 -13.41
C GLY A 496 19.59 6.33 -14.78
N GLY A 497 20.84 6.74 -15.05
CA GLY A 497 21.24 7.34 -16.31
C GLY A 497 21.00 6.45 -17.54
N GLN A 498 20.87 5.14 -17.36
CA GLN A 498 20.61 4.18 -18.44
C GLN A 498 19.13 4.17 -18.90
N HIS A 499 18.22 4.62 -18.03
CA HIS A 499 16.76 4.54 -18.21
C HIS A 499 16.08 5.92 -18.18
N ALA A 500 16.79 6.99 -17.84
CA ALA A 500 16.21 8.31 -17.60
C ALA A 500 15.38 8.84 -18.78
N CYS A 501 15.90 8.78 -20.01
CA CYS A 501 15.21 9.26 -21.19
C CYS A 501 13.93 8.47 -21.49
N THR A 502 13.95 7.14 -21.36
CA THR A 502 12.80 6.29 -21.70
C THR A 502 11.70 6.39 -20.65
N VAL A 503 12.06 6.45 -19.37
CA VAL A 503 11.11 6.70 -18.27
C VAL A 503 10.48 8.09 -18.42
N ALA A 504 11.27 9.14 -18.65
CA ALA A 504 10.76 10.49 -18.86
C ALA A 504 9.80 10.56 -20.06
N ALA A 505 10.15 9.96 -21.19
CA ALA A 505 9.28 9.88 -22.37
C ALA A 505 7.95 9.18 -22.06
N SER A 506 7.95 8.07 -21.30
CA SER A 506 6.73 7.35 -20.92
C SER A 506 5.78 8.13 -19.98
N LEU A 507 6.32 9.18 -19.34
CA LEU A 507 5.63 10.06 -18.41
C LEU A 507 5.27 11.42 -19.04
N GLY A 508 5.66 11.66 -20.30
CA GLY A 508 5.51 12.95 -20.97
C GLY A 508 6.40 14.05 -20.40
N ILE A 509 7.45 13.72 -19.65
CA ILE A 509 8.38 14.69 -19.08
C ILE A 509 9.41 15.08 -20.16
N SER A 510 9.52 16.37 -20.44
CA SER A 510 10.39 16.90 -21.49
C SER A 510 11.86 17.08 -21.08
N ARG A 511 12.15 17.13 -19.78
CA ARG A 511 13.49 17.46 -19.27
C ARG A 511 13.94 16.53 -18.16
N VAL A 512 15.15 15.99 -18.31
CA VAL A 512 15.87 15.21 -17.30
C VAL A 512 17.06 16.01 -16.78
N ILE A 513 17.27 15.98 -15.48
CA ILE A 513 18.40 16.62 -14.78
C ILE A 513 19.24 15.50 -14.12
N ILE A 514 20.54 15.46 -14.42
CA ILE A 514 21.49 14.53 -13.81
C ILE A 514 22.61 15.36 -13.18
N HIS A 515 22.67 15.41 -11.86
CA HIS A 515 23.71 16.16 -11.15
C HIS A 515 25.07 15.44 -11.25
N LYS A 516 26.19 16.17 -11.20
CA LYS A 516 27.57 15.61 -11.23
C LYS A 516 27.85 14.57 -10.13
N PHE A 517 27.09 14.63 -9.04
CA PHE A 517 27.17 13.67 -7.92
C PHE A 517 26.00 12.68 -7.90
N SER A 518 25.28 12.48 -9.02
CA SER A 518 24.08 11.64 -9.07
C SER A 518 24.30 10.20 -8.59
N SER A 519 25.48 9.63 -8.80
CA SER A 519 25.83 8.28 -8.33
C SER A 519 26.08 8.15 -6.82
N VAL A 520 26.28 9.28 -6.13
CA VAL A 520 26.54 9.41 -4.67
C VAL A 520 25.62 10.48 -4.06
N LEU A 521 24.47 10.74 -4.70
CA LEU A 521 23.65 11.90 -4.40
C LEU A 521 23.07 11.85 -2.98
N SER A 522 22.81 10.66 -2.46
CA SER A 522 22.39 10.46 -1.07
C SER A 522 23.46 10.93 -0.08
N ALA A 523 24.73 10.61 -0.31
CA ALA A 523 25.84 11.12 0.52
C ALA A 523 25.99 12.64 0.40
N TYR A 524 25.79 13.21 -0.79
CA TYR A 524 25.78 14.67 -0.95
C TYR A 524 24.56 15.33 -0.29
N GLY A 525 23.40 14.68 -0.34
CA GLY A 525 22.17 15.13 0.32
C GLY A 525 22.33 15.22 1.84
N LEU A 526 23.08 14.30 2.46
CA LEU A 526 23.48 14.43 3.87
C LEU A 526 24.30 15.71 4.13
N ALA A 527 25.18 16.11 3.21
CA ALA A 527 25.95 17.35 3.33
C ALA A 527 25.07 18.61 3.21
N LEU A 528 23.94 18.52 2.51
CA LEU A 528 22.99 19.62 2.32
C LEU A 528 21.86 19.63 3.37
N ALA A 529 21.65 18.52 4.08
CA ALA A 529 20.56 18.38 5.04
C ALA A 529 20.69 19.33 6.24
N GLU A 530 19.53 19.71 6.77
CA GLU A 530 19.38 20.59 7.94
C GLU A 530 19.13 19.75 9.20
N VAL A 531 19.47 20.29 10.37
CA VAL A 531 19.13 19.67 11.65
C VAL A 531 17.69 20.02 11.99
N VAL A 532 16.89 19.01 12.33
CA VAL A 532 15.45 19.17 12.52
C VAL A 532 15.00 18.58 13.85
N LYS A 533 14.05 19.28 14.49
CA LYS A 533 13.23 18.75 15.57
C LYS A 533 11.76 18.81 15.21
N GLU A 534 11.11 17.67 15.37
CA GLU A 534 9.67 17.54 15.29
C GLU A 534 9.04 17.54 16.68
N SER A 535 8.06 18.41 16.86
CA SER A 535 7.21 18.47 18.05
C SER A 535 5.76 18.35 17.59
N GLN A 536 4.98 17.45 18.18
CA GLN A 536 3.58 17.21 17.80
C GLN A 536 2.72 16.95 19.04
N GLU A 537 1.50 17.49 19.04
CA GLU A 537 0.51 17.30 20.10
C GLU A 537 -0.89 17.03 19.53
N PRO A 538 -1.64 16.04 20.06
CA PRO A 538 -3.00 15.77 19.61
C PRO A 538 -3.96 16.85 20.10
N VAL A 539 -4.94 17.20 19.27
CA VAL A 539 -5.99 18.18 19.56
C VAL A 539 -7.33 17.66 19.03
N SER A 540 -8.44 18.06 19.62
CA SER A 540 -9.77 17.74 19.07
C SER A 540 -10.66 18.97 19.19
N THR A 541 -10.59 19.86 18.20
CA THR A 541 -11.37 21.10 18.21
C THR A 541 -11.80 21.56 16.82
N GLU A 542 -12.80 22.42 16.72
CA GLU A 542 -13.17 23.08 15.47
C GLU A 542 -12.23 24.26 15.18
N TYR A 543 -11.72 24.35 13.94
CA TYR A 543 -10.76 25.36 13.53
C TYR A 543 -11.29 26.79 13.71
N SER A 544 -12.51 27.04 13.22
CA SER A 544 -13.13 28.36 13.14
C SER A 544 -13.28 29.06 14.51
N THR A 545 -13.44 28.29 15.58
CA THR A 545 -13.71 28.78 16.94
C THR A 545 -12.47 28.74 17.85
N SER A 546 -11.36 28.15 17.40
CA SER A 546 -10.24 27.78 18.29
C SER A 546 -8.90 28.43 17.98
N GLN A 547 -8.83 29.34 17.01
CA GLN A 547 -7.58 29.96 16.54
C GLN A 547 -6.69 30.48 17.68
N SER A 548 -7.25 31.28 18.60
CA SER A 548 -6.50 31.82 19.76
C SER A 548 -5.92 30.76 20.71
N THR A 549 -6.53 29.58 20.79
CA THR A 549 -6.02 28.45 21.59
C THR A 549 -4.92 27.71 20.85
N LEU A 550 -5.06 27.55 19.52
CA LEU A 550 -4.03 26.97 18.66
C LEU A 550 -2.76 27.83 18.66
N ASP A 551 -2.90 29.16 18.57
CA ASP A 551 -1.76 30.09 18.60
C ASP A 551 -0.94 29.97 19.89
N LYS A 552 -1.61 29.91 21.05
CA LYS A 552 -0.92 29.71 22.34
C LYS A 552 -0.17 28.37 22.41
N ARG A 553 -0.72 27.32 21.82
CA ARG A 553 -0.06 26.00 21.75
C ARG A 553 1.16 26.07 20.83
N PHE A 554 1.04 26.70 19.66
CA PHE A 554 2.18 26.97 18.78
C PHE A 554 3.29 27.74 19.49
N GLU A 555 2.97 28.83 20.18
CA GLU A 555 3.95 29.63 20.93
C GLU A 555 4.71 28.80 21.98
N ALA A 556 4.00 27.94 22.72
CA ALA A 556 4.61 27.04 23.71
C ALA A 556 5.56 26.02 23.05
N MET A 557 5.13 25.38 21.96
CA MET A 557 5.94 24.41 21.23
C MET A 557 7.16 25.03 20.55
N ILE A 558 7.01 26.23 19.98
CA ILE A 558 8.09 27.01 19.38
C ILE A 558 9.14 27.30 20.45
N LYS A 559 8.73 27.88 21.59
CA LYS A 559 9.64 28.22 22.68
C LYS A 559 10.46 27.01 23.14
N ALA A 560 9.79 25.89 23.44
CA ALA A 560 10.46 24.67 23.89
C ALA A 560 11.40 24.06 22.83
N SER A 561 11.06 24.21 21.54
CA SER A 561 11.89 23.69 20.44
C SER A 561 13.11 24.58 20.17
N THR A 562 12.97 25.90 20.30
CA THR A 562 14.09 26.86 20.18
C THR A 562 15.10 26.71 21.31
N GLU A 563 14.64 26.57 22.55
CA GLU A 563 15.52 26.32 23.71
C GLU A 563 16.38 25.05 23.49
N ASP A 564 15.76 23.99 22.96
CA ASP A 564 16.46 22.73 22.65
C ASP A 564 17.44 22.82 21.47
N MET A 565 17.21 23.69 20.49
CA MET A 565 18.18 23.97 19.43
C MET A 565 19.38 24.77 19.95
N GLN A 566 19.14 25.68 20.90
CA GLN A 566 20.20 26.44 21.55
C GLN A 566 21.12 25.54 22.39
N GLU A 567 20.56 24.55 23.09
CA GLU A 567 21.33 23.53 23.80
C GLU A 567 22.23 22.69 22.87
N GLN A 568 21.85 22.54 21.60
CA GLN A 568 22.63 21.86 20.55
C GLN A 568 23.69 22.77 19.89
N GLY A 569 23.78 24.04 20.29
CA GLY A 569 24.80 24.98 19.83
C GLY A 569 24.40 25.85 18.64
N PHE A 570 23.11 25.92 18.29
CA PHE A 570 22.60 26.83 17.25
C PHE A 570 22.16 28.17 17.86
N SER A 571 22.42 29.28 17.16
CA SER A 571 21.92 30.59 17.57
C SER A 571 20.48 30.82 17.09
N ALA A 572 19.74 31.71 17.77
CA ALA A 572 18.32 31.94 17.47
C ALA A 572 18.07 32.43 16.03
N ASP A 573 19.01 33.17 15.44
CA ASP A 573 18.97 33.64 14.05
C ASP A 573 19.20 32.51 13.02
N GLN A 574 19.64 31.33 13.46
CA GLN A 574 19.79 30.14 12.63
C GLN A 574 18.56 29.21 12.68
N VAL A 575 17.56 29.53 13.50
CA VAL A 575 16.40 28.65 13.74
C VAL A 575 15.16 29.23 13.06
N ARG A 576 14.49 28.40 12.25
CA ARG A 576 13.15 28.69 11.68
C ARG A 576 12.14 27.62 12.09
N HIS A 577 10.86 27.96 11.99
CA HIS A 577 9.76 27.08 12.37
C HIS A 577 8.72 26.97 11.27
N ASP A 578 8.45 25.74 10.84
CA ASP A 578 7.35 25.43 9.94
C ASP A 578 6.17 24.91 10.79
N LEU A 579 5.02 25.58 10.69
CA LEU A 579 3.84 25.31 11.52
C LEU A 579 2.80 24.53 10.72
N TYR A 580 2.29 23.44 11.27
CA TYR A 580 1.34 22.57 10.59
C TYR A 580 0.10 22.32 11.46
N LEU A 581 -1.05 22.27 10.80
CA LEU A 581 -2.29 21.74 11.37
C LEU A 581 -2.77 20.55 10.54
N ASN A 582 -3.18 19.49 11.20
CA ASN A 582 -3.85 18.37 10.54
C ASN A 582 -5.35 18.62 10.55
N LEU A 583 -5.90 18.95 9.38
CA LEU A 583 -7.27 19.46 9.21
C LEU A 583 -8.14 18.46 8.45
N ARG A 584 -9.39 18.33 8.86
CA ARG A 584 -10.39 17.53 8.13
C ARG A 584 -11.78 18.12 8.25
N TYR A 585 -12.67 17.76 7.32
CA TYR A 585 -14.09 18.03 7.49
C TYR A 585 -14.71 17.14 8.57
N GLU A 586 -15.69 17.66 9.30
CA GLU A 586 -16.50 16.91 10.25
C GLU A 586 -17.17 15.69 9.57
N GLY A 587 -17.07 14.53 10.22
CA GLY A 587 -17.53 13.25 9.68
C GLY A 587 -16.65 12.67 8.57
N SER A 588 -15.57 13.34 8.15
CA SER A 588 -14.49 12.72 7.37
C SER A 588 -13.39 12.20 8.32
N ASP A 589 -12.68 11.15 7.93
CA ASP A 589 -11.41 10.71 8.54
C ASP A 589 -10.17 11.05 7.69
N THR A 590 -10.34 11.77 6.58
CA THR A 590 -9.18 12.21 5.78
C THR A 590 -8.68 13.51 6.37
N SER A 591 -7.64 13.42 7.20
CA SER A 591 -6.90 14.58 7.67
C SER A 591 -5.82 14.94 6.66
N LEU A 592 -5.79 16.21 6.28
CA LEU A 592 -4.76 16.80 5.44
C LEU A 592 -3.87 17.63 6.34
N MET A 593 -2.58 17.33 6.30
CA MET A 593 -1.58 18.16 6.96
C MET A 593 -1.35 19.43 6.15
N ILE A 594 -1.69 20.58 6.72
CA ILE A 594 -1.62 21.89 6.08
C ILE A 594 -0.50 22.69 6.72
N LEU A 595 0.51 23.03 5.90
CA LEU A 595 1.56 23.97 6.25
C LEU A 595 0.97 25.38 6.32
N LYS A 596 1.36 26.16 7.34
CA LYS A 596 1.07 27.58 7.40
C LYS A 596 1.74 28.27 6.21
N PRO A 597 0.97 28.92 5.33
CA PRO A 597 1.55 29.58 4.16
C PRO A 597 2.39 30.80 4.59
N GLU A 598 3.35 31.19 3.75
CA GLU A 598 4.24 32.33 4.01
C GLU A 598 3.55 33.69 3.81
N ASP A 599 2.44 33.72 3.07
CA ASP A 599 1.59 34.89 2.91
C ASP A 599 0.60 35.03 4.08
N ASP A 600 -0.14 36.14 4.14
CA ASP A 600 -1.18 36.36 5.15
C ASP A 600 -2.42 35.45 4.96
N SER A 601 -2.36 34.39 4.14
CA SER A 601 -3.48 33.46 3.92
C SER A 601 -3.66 32.48 5.10
N ASP A 602 -4.91 32.08 5.33
CA ASP A 602 -5.28 31.27 6.49
C ASP A 602 -5.16 29.76 6.21
N PHE A 603 -4.91 28.94 7.25
CA PHE A 603 -4.84 27.46 7.12
C PHE A 603 -6.09 26.87 6.45
N LEU A 604 -7.26 27.46 6.71
CA LEU A 604 -8.53 27.00 6.14
C LEU A 604 -8.60 27.16 4.61
N GLU A 605 -8.00 28.22 4.06
CA GLU A 605 -7.98 28.44 2.62
C GLU A 605 -7.06 27.44 1.93
N GLN A 606 -5.87 27.21 2.49
CA GLN A 606 -4.93 26.20 2.02
C GLN A 606 -5.50 24.78 2.13
N PHE A 607 -6.21 24.48 3.22
CA PHE A 607 -6.96 23.23 3.37
C PHE A 607 -7.95 23.03 2.22
N ARG A 608 -8.79 24.04 1.95
CA ARG A 608 -9.81 24.00 0.88
C ARG A 608 -9.19 23.94 -0.52
N ALA A 609 -8.04 24.58 -0.75
CA ALA A 609 -7.34 24.51 -2.02
C ALA A 609 -6.76 23.10 -2.24
N ARG A 610 -6.08 22.54 -1.22
CA ARG A 610 -5.53 21.19 -1.26
C ARG A 610 -6.63 20.12 -1.38
N HIS A 611 -7.70 20.25 -0.61
CA HIS A 611 -8.85 19.34 -0.67
C HIS A 611 -9.48 19.33 -2.06
N ARG A 612 -9.73 20.50 -2.67
CA ARG A 612 -10.25 20.59 -4.04
C ARG A 612 -9.30 19.98 -5.08
N ARG A 613 -7.98 20.18 -4.95
CA ARG A 613 -6.99 19.58 -5.87
C ARG A 613 -6.96 18.05 -5.76
N GLU A 614 -6.92 17.51 -4.55
CA GLU A 614 -6.81 16.07 -4.33
C GLU A 614 -8.14 15.32 -4.56
N PHE A 615 -9.28 15.98 -4.35
CA PHE A 615 -10.60 15.33 -4.34
C PHE A 615 -11.60 15.86 -5.36
N GLY A 616 -11.32 16.98 -6.01
CA GLY A 616 -12.18 17.60 -7.03
C GLY A 616 -13.34 18.44 -6.48
N PHE A 617 -13.53 18.52 -5.16
CA PHE A 617 -14.62 19.27 -4.52
C PHE A 617 -14.21 19.79 -3.14
N ASN A 618 -15.05 20.63 -2.51
CA ASN A 618 -14.98 21.01 -1.09
C ASN A 618 -16.32 20.69 -0.40
N SER A 619 -16.29 20.51 0.92
CA SER A 619 -17.48 20.35 1.74
C SER A 619 -17.84 21.65 2.47
N ASP A 620 -19.12 21.83 2.78
CA ASP A 620 -19.63 22.93 3.59
C ASP A 620 -19.62 22.61 5.10
N ARG A 621 -19.20 21.40 5.50
CA ARG A 621 -19.10 20.98 6.90
C ARG A 621 -18.03 21.76 7.67
N ALA A 622 -18.13 21.75 8.99
CA ALA A 622 -17.11 22.31 9.88
C ALA A 622 -15.75 21.64 9.67
N VAL A 623 -14.66 22.37 9.89
CA VAL A 623 -13.29 21.83 9.79
C VAL A 623 -12.73 21.61 11.18
N LEU A 624 -12.32 20.37 11.46
CA LEU A 624 -11.75 19.92 12.73
C LEU A 624 -10.23 19.86 12.63
N VAL A 625 -9.57 20.12 13.76
CA VAL A 625 -8.12 20.00 13.97
C VAL A 625 -7.87 18.74 14.80
N ASP A 626 -7.13 17.78 14.24
CA ASP A 626 -6.78 16.53 14.93
C ASP A 626 -5.43 16.60 15.67
N ASP A 627 -4.50 17.44 15.20
CA ASP A 627 -3.20 17.66 15.84
C ASP A 627 -2.52 18.95 15.38
N ILE A 628 -1.57 19.40 16.20
CA ILE A 628 -0.68 20.53 15.95
C ILE A 628 0.75 20.00 15.83
N ARG A 629 1.49 20.44 14.80
CA ARG A 629 2.88 20.07 14.58
C ARG A 629 3.75 21.31 14.34
N VAL A 630 4.93 21.32 14.97
CA VAL A 630 5.97 22.33 14.78
C VAL A 630 7.25 21.63 14.35
N ARG A 631 7.68 21.89 13.11
CA ARG A 631 8.98 21.45 12.60
C ARG A 631 9.96 22.59 12.78
N THR A 632 10.88 22.43 13.73
CA THR A 632 11.94 23.40 14.00
C THR A 632 13.20 23.00 13.24
N ILE A 633 13.76 23.95 12.50
CA ILE A 633 14.82 23.71 11.52
C ILE A 633 15.98 24.64 11.84
N ALA A 634 17.17 24.08 12.01
CA ALA A 634 18.40 24.82 12.21
C ALA A 634 19.19 24.87 10.90
N CYS A 635 19.22 26.06 10.28
CA CYS A 635 19.90 26.30 9.03
C CYS A 635 21.42 26.34 9.26
N SER A 636 22.15 25.39 8.68
CA SER A 636 23.59 25.52 8.51
C SER A 636 23.87 26.43 7.30
N LYS A 637 25.04 27.08 7.20
CA LYS A 637 25.43 27.81 5.99
C LYS A 637 25.65 26.82 4.84
N VAL A 638 24.56 26.41 4.18
CA VAL A 638 24.58 25.48 3.05
C VAL A 638 25.30 26.14 1.88
N ARG A 639 26.17 25.38 1.20
CA ARG A 639 26.84 25.81 -0.02
C ARG A 639 25.77 25.98 -1.11
N THR A 640 25.48 27.22 -1.50
CA THR A 640 24.51 27.51 -2.56
C THR A 640 25.16 27.35 -3.93
N GLU A 641 24.85 26.25 -4.61
CA GLU A 641 25.12 26.11 -6.04
C GLU A 641 24.02 26.81 -6.86
N LYS A 642 24.34 27.25 -8.08
CA LYS A 642 23.32 27.78 -9.00
C LYS A 642 22.41 26.64 -9.46
N SER A 643 21.11 26.87 -9.56
CA SER A 643 20.16 25.88 -10.10
C SER A 643 20.56 25.48 -11.53
N PRO A 644 20.20 24.26 -11.98
CA PRO A 644 20.42 23.83 -13.36
C PRO A 644 19.83 24.79 -14.40
N LEU A 645 18.64 25.35 -14.13
CA LEU A 645 17.97 26.26 -15.05
C LEU A 645 18.63 27.66 -15.09
N VAL A 646 19.15 28.16 -13.97
CA VAL A 646 20.00 29.37 -13.98
C VAL A 646 21.27 29.13 -14.79
N GLN A 647 21.95 28.00 -14.57
CA GLN A 647 23.14 27.64 -15.35
C GLN A 647 22.82 27.55 -16.85
N LEU A 648 21.69 26.95 -17.21
CA LEU A 648 21.24 26.82 -18.60
C LEU A 648 20.94 28.19 -19.24
N ARG A 649 20.30 29.11 -18.50
CA ARG A 649 20.00 30.48 -18.97
C ARG A 649 21.25 31.33 -19.16
N GLU A 650 22.26 31.17 -18.30
CA GLU A 650 23.53 31.89 -18.39
C GLU A 650 24.51 31.27 -19.40
N ALA A 651 24.37 29.98 -19.71
CA ALA A 651 25.25 29.25 -20.61
C ALA A 651 25.07 29.66 -22.08
N THR A 652 26.18 29.90 -22.78
CA THR A 652 26.18 29.99 -24.25
C THR A 652 26.50 28.62 -24.84
N LEU A 653 25.45 27.81 -25.01
CA LEU A 653 25.59 26.40 -25.43
C LEU A 653 26.08 26.26 -26.88
N LYS A 654 27.11 25.42 -27.09
CA LYS A 654 27.65 25.08 -28.42
C LYS A 654 27.69 23.57 -28.62
N ASP A 655 27.49 23.11 -29.84
CA ASP A 655 27.65 21.67 -30.13
C ASP A 655 29.08 21.22 -29.88
N VAL A 656 29.23 19.98 -29.38
CA VAL A 656 30.54 19.41 -29.09
C VAL A 656 31.41 19.43 -30.35
N SER A 657 32.56 20.09 -30.26
CA SER A 657 33.49 20.26 -31.39
C SER A 657 34.52 19.14 -31.48
N ARG A 658 34.71 18.40 -30.38
CA ARG A 658 35.61 17.25 -30.25
C ARG A 658 34.95 15.98 -30.79
N GLY A 659 35.73 15.13 -31.46
CA GLY A 659 35.29 13.78 -31.83
C GLY A 659 35.06 12.88 -30.60
N PRO A 660 34.29 11.79 -30.74
CA PRO A 660 34.01 10.88 -29.64
C PRO A 660 35.28 10.14 -29.17
N ASP A 661 35.30 9.74 -27.90
CA ASP A 661 36.38 8.92 -27.32
C ASP A 661 36.34 7.48 -27.85
N ASN A 662 35.14 6.97 -28.14
CA ASN A 662 34.91 5.67 -28.78
C ASN A 662 33.58 5.67 -29.56
N ILE A 663 33.34 4.66 -30.40
CA ILE A 663 32.05 4.43 -31.06
C ILE A 663 31.59 3.01 -30.71
N SER A 664 30.45 2.91 -30.03
CA SER A 664 29.79 1.64 -29.73
C SER A 664 28.64 1.37 -30.71
N LYS A 665 28.22 0.11 -30.85
CA LYS A 665 27.01 -0.25 -31.59
C LYS A 665 25.88 -0.56 -30.61
N ALA A 666 24.99 0.41 -30.42
CA ALA A 666 23.87 0.29 -29.49
C ALA A 666 22.52 0.14 -30.22
N TYR A 667 21.58 -0.55 -29.58
CA TYR A 667 20.22 -0.76 -30.09
C TYR A 667 19.21 0.14 -29.35
N PHE A 668 18.45 0.93 -30.10
CA PHE A 668 17.46 1.87 -29.59
C PHE A 668 16.06 1.54 -30.09
N ASP A 669 15.05 2.07 -29.42
CA ASP A 669 13.67 1.89 -29.85
C ASP A 669 13.41 2.53 -31.23
N GLY A 670 12.56 1.89 -32.03
CA GLY A 670 12.26 2.30 -33.40
C GLY A 670 13.35 2.00 -34.44
N GLN A 671 14.49 1.43 -34.04
CA GLN A 671 15.57 1.04 -34.96
C GLN A 671 15.47 -0.44 -35.33
N SER A 672 15.85 -0.78 -36.57
CA SER A 672 15.85 -2.17 -37.07
C SER A 672 17.20 -2.87 -36.88
N GLU A 673 18.26 -2.10 -36.63
CA GLU A 673 19.61 -2.60 -36.41
C GLU A 673 20.32 -1.76 -35.33
N ARG A 674 21.46 -2.26 -34.85
CA ARG A 674 22.33 -1.49 -33.96
C ARG A 674 22.94 -0.32 -34.74
N ILE A 675 22.89 0.87 -34.15
CA ILE A 675 23.41 2.09 -34.76
C ILE A 675 24.72 2.52 -34.10
N ASP A 676 25.59 3.14 -34.90
CA ASP A 676 26.84 3.71 -34.41
C ASP A 676 26.52 4.83 -33.41
N THR A 677 26.95 4.63 -32.18
CA THR A 677 26.62 5.46 -31.02
C THR A 677 27.91 6.04 -30.45
N PRO A 678 28.16 7.35 -30.65
CA PRO A 678 29.28 8.07 -30.06
C PRO A 678 29.36 7.91 -28.54
N VAL A 679 30.55 7.62 -28.04
CA VAL A 679 30.88 7.52 -26.61
C VAL A 679 31.74 8.71 -26.22
N TYR A 680 31.31 9.46 -25.20
CA TYR A 680 32.04 10.61 -24.66
C TYR A 680 32.37 10.39 -23.18
N LEU A 681 33.60 10.72 -22.79
CA LEU A 681 33.97 10.79 -21.37
C LEU A 681 33.62 12.18 -20.82
N LEU A 682 32.86 12.23 -19.72
CA LEU A 682 32.31 13.47 -19.17
C LEU A 682 33.40 14.46 -18.74
N ASP A 683 34.49 13.98 -18.15
CA ASP A 683 35.65 14.77 -17.68
C ASP A 683 36.40 15.49 -18.82
N LYS A 684 36.28 14.99 -20.05
CA LYS A 684 36.90 15.57 -21.25
C LYS A 684 35.96 16.44 -22.09
N LEU A 685 34.68 16.54 -21.72
CA LEU A 685 33.74 17.44 -22.38
C LEU A 685 33.91 18.87 -21.87
N GLU A 686 33.90 19.84 -22.79
CA GLU A 686 33.91 21.25 -22.39
C GLU A 686 32.57 21.62 -21.76
N LYS A 687 32.60 22.40 -20.68
CA LYS A 687 31.39 22.99 -20.10
C LYS A 687 30.66 23.83 -21.16
N ASN A 688 29.32 23.84 -21.09
CA ASN A 688 28.41 24.47 -22.04
C ASN A 688 28.40 23.81 -23.44
N SER A 689 28.76 22.52 -23.52
CA SER A 689 28.65 21.73 -24.76
C SER A 689 27.29 21.05 -24.90
N ARG A 690 26.84 20.86 -26.14
CA ARG A 690 25.67 20.04 -26.50
C ARG A 690 26.11 18.74 -27.17
N VAL A 691 25.60 17.64 -26.66
CA VAL A 691 25.76 16.28 -27.22
C VAL A 691 24.40 15.82 -27.71
N HIS A 692 24.29 15.61 -29.02
CA HIS A 692 23.07 15.11 -29.65
C HIS A 692 23.01 13.60 -29.55
N GLY A 693 21.83 13.06 -29.25
CA GLY A 693 21.57 11.63 -29.29
C GLY A 693 21.56 11.08 -30.72
N PRO A 694 21.74 9.76 -30.90
CA PRO A 694 22.06 8.76 -29.88
C PRO A 694 23.50 8.93 -29.38
N ALA A 695 23.72 8.92 -28.07
CA ALA A 695 25.05 8.99 -27.49
C ALA A 695 25.12 8.28 -26.13
N VAL A 696 26.32 7.85 -25.75
CA VAL A 696 26.63 7.36 -24.40
C VAL A 696 27.64 8.29 -23.76
N ILE A 697 27.27 8.86 -22.61
CA ILE A 697 28.17 9.69 -21.81
C ILE A 697 28.60 8.86 -20.60
N ILE A 698 29.91 8.62 -20.50
CA ILE A 698 30.53 7.86 -19.43
C ILE A 698 31.07 8.84 -18.39
N ASP A 699 30.66 8.64 -17.16
CA ASP A 699 31.20 9.28 -15.96
C ASP A 699 31.95 8.23 -15.14
N GLU A 700 32.80 8.63 -14.20
CA GLU A 700 33.60 7.71 -13.37
C GLU A 700 32.73 6.72 -12.59
N THR A 701 31.47 7.06 -12.37
CA THR A 701 30.58 6.35 -11.44
C THR A 701 29.23 5.93 -12.03
N GLN A 702 28.95 6.25 -13.30
CA GLN A 702 27.67 5.95 -13.96
C GLN A 702 27.79 5.98 -15.50
N THR A 703 26.74 5.47 -16.16
CA THR A 703 26.58 5.54 -17.62
C THR A 703 25.27 6.24 -17.95
N VAL A 704 25.35 7.33 -18.73
CA VAL A 704 24.20 8.12 -19.17
C VAL A 704 23.92 7.83 -20.64
N VAL A 705 22.71 7.34 -20.93
CA VAL A 705 22.27 7.00 -22.29
C VAL A 705 21.40 8.13 -22.81
N VAL A 706 21.89 8.85 -23.82
CA VAL A 706 21.15 9.92 -24.52
C VAL A 706 20.41 9.30 -25.69
N ALA A 707 19.08 9.26 -25.60
CA ALA A 707 18.23 8.68 -26.64
C ALA A 707 18.34 9.44 -27.98
N PRO A 708 18.06 8.81 -29.14
CA PRO A 708 18.17 9.45 -30.46
C PRO A 708 17.50 10.82 -30.61
N ASN A 709 16.38 11.07 -29.94
CA ASN A 709 15.61 12.31 -30.02
C ASN A 709 15.82 13.20 -28.79
N ALA A 710 17.04 13.21 -28.26
CA ALA A 710 17.37 13.96 -27.05
C ALA A 710 18.69 14.70 -27.22
N VAL A 711 18.80 15.85 -26.55
CA VAL A 711 20.01 16.68 -26.55
C VAL A 711 20.47 16.86 -25.11
N ALA A 712 21.69 16.41 -24.82
CA ALA A 712 22.34 16.58 -23.52
C ALA A 712 23.19 17.86 -23.51
N SER A 713 22.83 18.80 -22.64
CA SER A 713 23.60 20.01 -22.34
C SER A 713 24.48 19.80 -21.12
N ILE A 714 25.80 19.86 -21.31
CA ILE A 714 26.80 19.70 -20.26
C ILE A 714 27.01 21.05 -19.56
N LEU A 715 26.53 21.20 -18.33
CA LEU A 715 26.66 22.43 -17.55
C LEU A 715 27.79 22.30 -16.51
N GLU A 716 27.87 23.25 -15.58
CA GLU A 716 28.94 23.26 -14.58
C GLU A 716 28.75 22.19 -13.50
N THR A 717 27.52 21.97 -13.04
CA THR A 717 27.24 20.97 -11.99
C THR A 717 26.28 19.87 -12.41
N CYS A 718 25.73 19.90 -13.62
CA CYS A 718 24.76 18.91 -14.08
C CYS A 718 24.79 18.71 -15.60
N ILE A 719 24.20 17.59 -16.01
CA ILE A 719 23.78 17.32 -17.38
C ILE A 719 22.27 17.55 -17.44
N VAL A 720 21.82 18.41 -18.36
CA VAL A 720 20.40 18.62 -18.63
C VAL A 720 20.09 17.96 -19.97
N ILE A 721 19.21 16.97 -19.99
CA ILE A 721 18.78 16.29 -21.21
C ILE A 721 17.39 16.77 -21.55
N ASP A 722 17.27 17.48 -22.67
CA ASP A 722 15.99 17.86 -23.24
C ASP A 722 15.58 16.81 -24.28
N LEU A 723 14.38 16.27 -24.10
CA LEU A 723 13.73 15.38 -25.05
C LEU A 723 13.01 16.27 -26.07
N GLU A 724 13.32 16.09 -27.35
CA GLU A 724 12.55 16.75 -28.40
C GLU A 724 11.12 16.23 -28.37
N GLU A 725 10.12 17.12 -28.55
CA GLU A 725 8.75 16.68 -28.78
C GLU A 725 8.77 15.70 -29.94
N LEU A 726 8.51 14.43 -29.65
CA LEU A 726 8.16 13.48 -30.71
C LEU A 726 6.99 14.15 -31.45
N PRO A 727 7.12 14.48 -32.74
CA PRO A 727 5.98 14.97 -33.49
C PRO A 727 4.90 13.93 -33.25
N ASN A 728 3.76 14.34 -32.69
CA ASN A 728 2.61 13.46 -32.40
C ASN A 728 2.54 12.45 -33.54
N VAL A 729 3.03 11.23 -33.32
CA VAL A 729 3.08 10.24 -34.39
C VAL A 729 1.68 9.65 -34.43
N ASN A 730 0.73 10.51 -34.80
CA ASN A 730 -0.53 10.16 -35.41
C ASN A 730 -0.16 9.27 -36.60
N GLY A 731 -0.16 7.96 -36.36
CA GLY A 731 0.11 6.95 -37.38
C GLY A 731 1.58 6.53 -37.51
N ILE A 732 2.06 5.67 -36.61
CA ILE A 732 2.80 4.50 -37.11
C ILE A 732 1.75 3.43 -37.41
N GLU A 733 1.10 3.57 -38.57
CA GLU A 733 0.55 2.43 -39.31
C GLU A 733 1.75 1.56 -39.75
N GLY A 734 2.28 0.80 -38.80
CA GLY A 734 3.36 -0.16 -39.00
C GLY A 734 2.80 -1.58 -39.06
N GLY A 735 2.06 -1.90 -40.11
CA GLY A 735 2.17 -3.14 -40.89
C GLY A 735 2.37 -4.50 -40.20
N SER A 736 1.85 -4.76 -38.99
CA SER A 736 1.63 -6.14 -38.54
C SER A 736 0.19 -6.32 -38.07
N SER A 737 -0.52 -7.28 -38.69
CA SER A 737 -1.85 -7.71 -38.26
C SER A 737 -1.83 -8.41 -36.88
N GLY A 738 -0.64 -8.69 -36.33
CA GLY A 738 -0.44 -9.36 -35.06
C GLY A 738 -0.59 -8.45 -33.82
N ILE A 739 -0.70 -9.09 -32.66
CA ILE A 739 -0.58 -8.46 -31.34
C ILE A 739 0.91 -8.40 -30.96
N ASP A 740 1.43 -7.23 -30.63
CA ASP A 740 2.76 -7.07 -30.05
C ASP A 740 2.71 -7.37 -28.53
N PRO A 741 3.37 -8.45 -28.03
CA PRO A 741 3.36 -8.79 -26.61
C PRO A 741 3.96 -7.72 -25.69
N ILE A 742 4.85 -6.86 -26.20
CA ILE A 742 5.41 -5.75 -25.42
C ILE A 742 4.31 -4.74 -25.14
N ARG A 743 3.65 -4.24 -26.20
CA ARG A 743 2.49 -3.35 -26.08
C ARG A 743 1.37 -3.99 -25.26
N LEU A 744 1.13 -5.29 -25.42
CA LEU A 744 0.14 -6.03 -24.63
C LEU A 744 0.41 -5.92 -23.12
N SER A 745 1.66 -6.07 -22.70
CA SER A 745 2.07 -5.95 -21.29
C SER A 745 1.90 -4.51 -20.79
N ILE A 746 2.27 -3.52 -21.62
CA ILE A 746 2.10 -2.08 -21.31
C ILE A 746 0.61 -1.74 -21.08
N PHE A 747 -0.28 -2.11 -22.02
CA PHE A 747 -1.72 -1.86 -21.89
C PHE A 747 -2.31 -2.57 -20.65
N GLY A 748 -1.84 -3.79 -20.33
CA GLY A 748 -2.23 -4.49 -19.11
C GLY A 748 -1.92 -3.69 -17.84
N HIS A 749 -0.72 -3.14 -17.74
CA HIS A 749 -0.33 -2.28 -16.61
C HIS A 749 -1.10 -0.95 -16.60
N ARG A 750 -1.35 -0.34 -17.76
CA ARG A 750 -2.11 0.92 -17.88
C ARG A 750 -3.55 0.76 -17.40
N PHE A 751 -4.29 -0.24 -17.89
CA PHE A 751 -5.68 -0.45 -17.46
C PHE A 751 -5.80 -0.77 -15.96
N MET A 752 -4.87 -1.56 -15.42
CA MET A 752 -4.81 -1.82 -13.98
C MET A 752 -4.56 -0.53 -13.18
N SER A 753 -3.57 0.27 -13.61
CA SER A 753 -3.26 1.56 -12.98
C SER A 753 -4.47 2.50 -12.95
N ILE A 754 -5.28 2.54 -14.02
CA ILE A 754 -6.50 3.37 -14.05
C ILE A 754 -7.49 2.90 -12.98
N ALA A 755 -7.77 1.60 -12.91
CA ALA A 755 -8.70 1.05 -11.91
C ALA A 755 -8.21 1.30 -10.46
N GLU A 756 -6.91 1.16 -10.20
CA GLU A 756 -6.30 1.49 -8.90
C GLU A 756 -6.42 2.98 -8.56
N GLN A 757 -6.18 3.87 -9.52
CA GLN A 757 -6.33 5.32 -9.32
C GLN A 757 -7.79 5.68 -8.99
N MET A 758 -8.77 5.09 -9.68
CA MET A 758 -10.19 5.23 -9.33
C MET A 758 -10.45 4.78 -7.89
N GLY A 759 -9.92 3.63 -7.49
CA GLY A 759 -10.08 3.09 -6.13
C GLY A 759 -9.50 3.99 -5.05
N ARG A 760 -8.31 4.58 -5.27
CA ARG A 760 -7.70 5.55 -4.35
C ARG A 760 -8.53 6.83 -4.24
N THR A 761 -9.08 7.33 -5.36
CA THR A 761 -10.00 8.48 -5.34
C THR A 761 -11.23 8.17 -4.50
N LEU A 762 -11.89 7.03 -4.71
CA LEU A 762 -13.06 6.60 -3.91
C LEU A 762 -12.73 6.50 -2.42
N GLN A 763 -11.64 5.81 -2.07
CA GLN A 763 -11.21 5.66 -0.68
C GLN A 763 -11.04 7.01 0.02
N LYS A 764 -10.32 7.96 -0.61
CA LYS A 764 -10.00 9.22 0.05
C LYS A 764 -11.20 10.19 0.14
N THR A 765 -12.13 10.11 -0.81
CA THR A 765 -13.30 11.01 -0.90
C THR A 765 -14.53 10.51 -0.16
N SER A 766 -14.64 9.20 0.09
CA SER A 766 -15.72 8.60 0.89
C SER A 766 -15.68 9.04 2.35
N VAL A 767 -16.86 9.01 2.98
CA VAL A 767 -17.06 9.41 4.39
C VAL A 767 -17.37 8.22 5.29
N SER A 768 -18.02 7.17 4.76
CA SER A 768 -18.40 6.02 5.60
C SER A 768 -17.19 5.18 6.01
N THR A 769 -17.26 4.62 7.24
CA THR A 769 -16.27 3.67 7.76
C THR A 769 -16.06 2.49 6.79
N ASN A 770 -17.13 2.04 6.13
CA ASN A 770 -17.14 0.86 5.27
C ASN A 770 -16.27 1.03 4.01
N ILE A 771 -16.43 2.13 3.30
CA ILE A 771 -15.66 2.38 2.07
C ILE A 771 -14.26 2.87 2.44
N LYS A 772 -14.16 3.82 3.36
CA LYS A 772 -12.91 4.54 3.65
C LYS A 772 -11.88 3.71 4.44
N GLU A 773 -12.31 3.13 5.56
CA GLU A 773 -11.41 2.42 6.48
C GLU A 773 -11.38 0.93 6.18
N ARG A 774 -12.56 0.35 5.93
CA ARG A 774 -12.71 -1.09 5.72
C ARG A 774 -12.45 -1.52 4.27
N LEU A 775 -12.40 -0.58 3.32
CA LEU A 775 -12.14 -0.83 1.90
C LEU A 775 -13.15 -1.79 1.25
N ASP A 776 -14.41 -1.72 1.68
CA ASP A 776 -15.50 -2.54 1.11
C ASP A 776 -16.04 -1.91 -0.17
N PHE A 777 -15.17 -1.79 -1.18
CA PHE A 777 -15.49 -1.23 -2.49
C PHE A 777 -14.59 -1.84 -3.58
N SER A 778 -14.99 -1.73 -4.85
CA SER A 778 -14.13 -2.03 -6.00
C SER A 778 -14.38 -1.05 -7.15
N CYS A 779 -13.34 -0.77 -7.92
CA CYS A 779 -13.40 0.03 -9.15
C CYS A 779 -12.90 -0.79 -10.33
N ALA A 780 -13.54 -0.65 -11.49
CA ALA A 780 -13.24 -1.47 -12.66
C ALA A 780 -13.54 -0.78 -13.99
N LEU A 781 -12.87 -1.27 -15.03
CA LEU A 781 -13.03 -0.91 -16.43
C LEU A 781 -13.72 -2.03 -17.19
N PHE A 782 -14.58 -1.65 -18.13
CA PHE A 782 -15.37 -2.59 -18.93
C PHE A 782 -15.34 -2.22 -20.42
N SER A 783 -15.40 -3.24 -21.27
CA SER A 783 -15.48 -3.12 -22.72
C SER A 783 -16.82 -2.49 -23.17
N PRO A 784 -16.98 -2.12 -24.46
CA PRO A 784 -18.24 -1.54 -24.97
C PRO A 784 -19.49 -2.38 -24.68
N ASP A 785 -19.34 -3.71 -24.63
CA ASP A 785 -20.40 -4.68 -24.32
C ASP A 785 -20.56 -4.94 -22.81
N GLY A 786 -19.82 -4.24 -21.94
CA GLY A 786 -19.84 -4.39 -20.49
C GLY A 786 -19.04 -5.57 -19.93
N GLY A 787 -18.20 -6.23 -20.73
CA GLY A 787 -17.27 -7.27 -20.24
C GLY A 787 -16.13 -6.69 -19.40
N LEU A 788 -15.72 -7.39 -18.34
CA LEU A 788 -14.64 -6.92 -17.46
C LEU A 788 -13.28 -6.86 -18.18
N VAL A 789 -12.61 -5.71 -18.09
CA VAL A 789 -11.28 -5.46 -18.69
C VAL A 789 -10.18 -5.47 -17.62
N ALA A 790 -10.34 -4.67 -16.57
CA ALA A 790 -9.40 -4.55 -15.47
C ALA A 790 -10.11 -4.07 -14.21
N ASN A 791 -9.56 -4.34 -13.04
CA ASN A 791 -10.14 -3.97 -11.75
C ASN A 791 -9.09 -3.75 -10.67
N ALA A 792 -9.40 -2.87 -9.72
CA ALA A 792 -8.63 -2.75 -8.48
C ALA A 792 -9.00 -3.93 -7.55
N PRO A 793 -8.03 -4.77 -7.15
CA PRO A 793 -8.29 -6.01 -6.41
C PRO A 793 -8.52 -5.78 -4.91
N HIS A 794 -9.64 -5.13 -4.55
CA HIS A 794 -10.00 -4.88 -3.15
C HIS A 794 -10.84 -6.03 -2.58
N VAL A 795 -12.03 -6.28 -3.14
CA VAL A 795 -12.96 -7.32 -2.67
C VAL A 795 -13.24 -8.35 -3.78
N PRO A 796 -12.90 -9.64 -3.60
CA PRO A 796 -13.03 -10.65 -4.66
C PRO A 796 -14.45 -10.86 -5.22
N VAL A 797 -15.48 -10.71 -4.40
CA VAL A 797 -16.86 -10.91 -4.86
C VAL A 797 -17.30 -9.89 -5.91
N HIS A 798 -16.76 -8.67 -5.87
CA HIS A 798 -17.04 -7.61 -6.85
C HIS A 798 -16.44 -7.91 -8.23
N LEU A 799 -15.33 -8.65 -8.27
CA LEU A 799 -14.50 -8.77 -9.47
C LEU A 799 -15.30 -9.35 -10.64
N GLY A 800 -15.96 -10.50 -10.43
CA GLY A 800 -16.78 -11.14 -11.48
C GLY A 800 -18.22 -10.61 -11.57
N SER A 801 -18.75 -9.96 -10.53
CA SER A 801 -20.17 -9.62 -10.44
C SER A 801 -20.50 -8.29 -11.12
N MET A 802 -19.58 -7.32 -11.09
CA MET A 802 -19.83 -5.98 -11.63
C MET A 802 -20.09 -5.99 -13.13
N GLN A 803 -19.50 -6.91 -13.89
CA GLN A 803 -19.75 -7.04 -15.34
C GLN A 803 -21.22 -7.36 -15.65
N PHE A 804 -21.93 -8.06 -14.77
CA PHE A 804 -23.36 -8.31 -14.92
C PHE A 804 -24.17 -7.02 -14.76
N ALA A 805 -23.77 -6.17 -13.80
CA ALA A 805 -24.44 -4.90 -13.60
C ALA A 805 -24.23 -3.97 -14.80
N VAL A 806 -23.00 -3.87 -15.30
CA VAL A 806 -22.68 -3.04 -16.47
C VAL A 806 -23.37 -3.56 -17.72
N ARG A 807 -23.35 -4.87 -17.99
CA ARG A 807 -24.07 -5.48 -19.12
C ARG A 807 -25.57 -5.24 -19.06
N TYR A 808 -26.18 -5.42 -17.89
CA TYR A 808 -27.60 -5.17 -17.72
C TYR A 808 -27.94 -3.70 -18.01
N GLN A 809 -27.17 -2.75 -17.44
CA GLN A 809 -27.37 -1.34 -17.70
C GLN A 809 -27.13 -0.97 -19.17
N HIS A 810 -26.08 -1.50 -19.79
CA HIS A 810 -25.80 -1.29 -21.22
C HIS A 810 -27.01 -1.70 -22.08
N GLN A 811 -27.58 -2.88 -21.85
CA GLN A 811 -28.76 -3.35 -22.58
C GLN A 811 -30.01 -2.52 -22.28
N LYS A 812 -30.26 -2.20 -21.00
CA LYS A 812 -31.42 -1.41 -20.57
C LYS A 812 -31.43 0.00 -21.19
N TRP A 813 -30.25 0.62 -21.32
CA TRP A 813 -30.10 2.00 -21.74
C TRP A 813 -29.56 2.15 -23.18
N LEU A 814 -29.51 1.07 -23.96
CA LEU A 814 -28.95 1.08 -25.30
C LEU A 814 -29.57 2.18 -26.16
N GLY A 815 -28.73 3.08 -26.70
CA GLY A 815 -29.15 4.22 -27.51
C GLY A 815 -29.75 5.42 -26.75
N ASN A 816 -29.80 5.39 -25.41
CA ASN A 816 -30.46 6.42 -24.58
C ASN A 816 -29.51 7.13 -23.58
N LEU A 817 -28.20 6.88 -23.68
CA LEU A 817 -27.16 7.51 -22.85
C LEU A 817 -26.44 8.61 -23.62
N HIS A 818 -26.13 9.69 -22.92
CA HIS A 818 -25.32 10.81 -23.45
C HIS A 818 -24.09 11.03 -22.57
N ASP A 819 -23.11 11.76 -23.09
CA ASP A 819 -21.94 12.16 -22.29
C ASP A 819 -22.36 12.99 -21.06
N GLY A 820 -21.78 12.67 -19.91
CA GLY A 820 -22.16 13.24 -18.61
C GLY A 820 -23.33 12.57 -17.89
N ASP A 821 -23.95 11.54 -18.46
CA ASP A 821 -24.91 10.69 -17.74
C ASP A 821 -24.20 9.72 -16.79
N VAL A 822 -24.74 9.53 -15.58
CA VAL A 822 -24.24 8.53 -14.61
C VAL A 822 -25.40 7.68 -14.11
N LEU A 823 -25.19 6.36 -14.06
CA LEU A 823 -26.18 5.37 -13.67
C LEU A 823 -25.92 4.85 -12.25
N VAL A 824 -26.99 4.46 -11.56
CA VAL A 824 -26.94 3.82 -10.23
C VAL A 824 -27.80 2.56 -10.21
N ALA A 825 -27.27 1.46 -9.65
CA ALA A 825 -27.98 0.20 -9.50
C ALA A 825 -27.40 -0.67 -8.36
N ASN A 826 -28.26 -1.44 -7.70
CA ASN A 826 -27.88 -2.44 -6.69
C ASN A 826 -28.80 -3.68 -6.68
N HIS A 827 -29.87 -3.70 -7.48
CA HIS A 827 -30.82 -4.80 -7.47
C HIS A 827 -30.14 -6.11 -7.96
N PRO A 828 -30.39 -7.27 -7.30
CA PRO A 828 -29.76 -8.53 -7.66
C PRO A 828 -29.98 -8.97 -9.12
N SER A 829 -31.21 -8.79 -9.62
CA SER A 829 -31.55 -9.08 -11.03
C SER A 829 -30.83 -8.18 -12.04
N SER A 830 -30.27 -7.05 -11.61
CA SER A 830 -29.47 -6.14 -12.43
C SER A 830 -27.99 -6.19 -12.06
N GLY A 831 -27.49 -7.35 -11.61
CA GLY A 831 -26.08 -7.59 -11.30
C GLY A 831 -25.60 -7.12 -9.92
N GLY A 832 -26.51 -6.75 -9.03
CA GLY A 832 -26.22 -6.52 -7.61
C GLY A 832 -25.78 -7.80 -6.88
N THR A 833 -24.84 -7.67 -5.96
CA THR A 833 -24.37 -8.76 -5.07
C THR A 833 -25.31 -8.93 -3.87
N HIS A 834 -25.67 -7.81 -3.26
CA HIS A 834 -26.74 -7.62 -2.29
C HIS A 834 -27.09 -6.13 -2.25
N LEU A 835 -28.20 -5.73 -1.62
CA LEU A 835 -28.66 -4.34 -1.69
C LEU A 835 -27.66 -3.30 -1.14
N PRO A 836 -26.94 -3.53 -0.01
CA PRO A 836 -25.99 -2.53 0.49
C PRO A 836 -24.84 -2.18 -0.48
N ASP A 837 -24.54 -3.03 -1.46
CA ASP A 837 -23.53 -2.77 -2.49
C ASP A 837 -24.15 -1.97 -3.64
N ILE A 838 -23.95 -0.65 -3.62
CA ILE A 838 -24.45 0.23 -4.69
C ILE A 838 -23.38 0.39 -5.77
N THR A 839 -23.75 0.12 -7.03
CA THR A 839 -22.89 0.27 -8.20
C THR A 839 -23.22 1.56 -8.95
N VAL A 840 -22.22 2.41 -9.13
CA VAL A 840 -22.28 3.61 -9.96
C VAL A 840 -21.54 3.33 -11.26
N ILE A 841 -22.21 3.51 -12.40
CA ILE A 841 -21.73 3.12 -13.73
C ILE A 841 -21.77 4.34 -14.64
N THR A 842 -20.67 4.63 -15.33
CA THR A 842 -20.58 5.77 -16.25
C THR A 842 -20.06 5.31 -17.62
N PRO A 843 -20.77 5.60 -18.73
CA PRO A 843 -20.28 5.35 -20.07
C PRO A 843 -19.10 6.26 -20.41
N VAL A 844 -18.15 5.74 -21.17
CA VAL A 844 -17.03 6.50 -21.74
C VAL A 844 -17.21 6.57 -23.25
N PHE A 845 -17.38 7.77 -23.78
CA PHE A 845 -17.57 8.00 -25.21
C PHE A 845 -16.23 8.13 -25.96
N ASP A 846 -16.27 7.97 -27.28
CA ASP A 846 -15.12 8.09 -28.19
C ASP A 846 -14.34 9.41 -28.04
N ARG A 847 -15.06 10.49 -27.72
CA ARG A 847 -14.54 11.81 -27.38
C ARG A 847 -15.52 12.54 -26.47
N PRO A 848 -15.11 13.60 -25.76
CA PRO A 848 -16.05 14.48 -25.06
C PRO A 848 -17.17 14.98 -26.00
N GLY A 849 -18.43 14.79 -25.60
CA GLY A 849 -19.62 15.07 -26.41
C GLY A 849 -19.88 14.08 -27.56
N GLY A 850 -19.18 12.95 -27.60
CA GLY A 850 -19.36 11.88 -28.58
C GLY A 850 -20.66 11.10 -28.43
N THR A 851 -20.94 10.18 -29.37
CA THR A 851 -22.18 9.38 -29.40
C THR A 851 -21.96 7.88 -29.28
N GLU A 852 -20.73 7.42 -29.50
CA GLU A 852 -20.40 6.00 -29.43
C GLU A 852 -19.69 5.66 -28.12
N ILE A 853 -20.20 4.66 -27.41
CA ILE A 853 -19.63 4.19 -26.15
C ILE A 853 -18.47 3.26 -26.44
N MET A 854 -17.28 3.63 -25.98
CA MET A 854 -16.05 2.85 -26.17
C MET A 854 -15.67 2.02 -24.95
N PHE A 855 -16.02 2.47 -23.75
CA PHE A 855 -15.79 1.76 -22.49
C PHE A 855 -16.93 2.08 -21.51
N TYR A 856 -17.01 1.32 -20.42
CA TYR A 856 -17.65 1.78 -19.19
C TYR A 856 -16.62 1.81 -18.06
N VAL A 857 -16.79 2.75 -17.15
CA VAL A 857 -16.16 2.75 -15.83
C VAL A 857 -17.23 2.47 -14.78
N ALA A 858 -16.91 1.70 -13.75
CA ALA A 858 -17.82 1.53 -12.63
C ALA A 858 -17.09 1.42 -11.30
N SER A 859 -17.79 1.86 -10.26
CA SER A 859 -17.40 1.70 -8.86
C SER A 859 -18.56 1.10 -8.09
N ARG A 860 -18.26 0.14 -7.21
CA ARG A 860 -19.22 -0.47 -6.28
C ARG A 860 -18.75 -0.26 -4.86
N GLY A 861 -19.59 0.26 -3.99
CA GLY A 861 -19.27 0.51 -2.59
C GLY A 861 -20.36 -0.02 -1.67
N HIS A 862 -19.95 -0.58 -0.53
CA HIS A 862 -20.87 -1.04 0.50
C HIS A 862 -21.29 0.12 1.40
N HIS A 863 -22.58 0.46 1.36
CA HIS A 863 -23.16 1.48 2.22
C HIS A 863 -23.62 0.86 3.54
N ALA A 864 -23.22 1.44 4.68
CA ALA A 864 -23.47 0.87 5.99
C ALA A 864 -24.96 0.70 6.34
N ASP A 865 -25.83 1.58 5.85
CA ASP A 865 -27.28 1.46 5.99
C ASP A 865 -27.96 2.10 4.78
N ILE A 866 -28.91 1.38 4.18
CA ILE A 866 -29.74 1.79 3.04
C ILE A 866 -31.24 1.56 3.36
N GLY A 867 -31.58 1.52 4.65
CA GLY A 867 -32.93 1.25 5.15
C GLY A 867 -33.22 -0.25 5.35
N GLY A 868 -34.50 -0.60 5.33
CA GLY A 868 -34.98 -1.95 5.61
C GLY A 868 -35.42 -2.14 7.07
N ILE A 869 -35.72 -3.38 7.44
CA ILE A 869 -36.36 -3.71 8.73
C ILE A 869 -35.44 -3.57 9.95
N LEU A 870 -34.11 -3.62 9.74
CA LEU A 870 -33.12 -3.56 10.80
C LEU A 870 -31.98 -2.57 10.45
N PRO A 871 -31.37 -1.93 11.46
CA PRO A 871 -30.16 -1.13 11.26
C PRO A 871 -29.03 -1.95 10.62
N GLY A 872 -28.25 -1.31 9.76
CA GLY A 872 -27.12 -1.94 9.08
C GLY A 872 -27.50 -2.68 7.78
N SER A 873 -28.79 -2.73 7.43
CA SER A 873 -29.32 -3.33 6.18
C SER A 873 -28.88 -4.78 5.90
N MET A 874 -28.49 -5.53 6.93
CA MET A 874 -28.17 -6.97 6.87
C MET A 874 -29.10 -7.81 7.76
N PRO A 875 -30.43 -7.81 7.55
CA PRO A 875 -31.35 -8.56 8.38
C PRO A 875 -31.14 -10.09 8.23
N PRO A 876 -30.78 -10.84 9.28
CA PRO A 876 -30.42 -12.26 9.14
C PRO A 876 -31.61 -13.18 8.86
N LYS A 877 -32.85 -12.67 9.04
CA LYS A 877 -34.11 -13.39 8.85
C LYS A 877 -34.98 -12.78 7.74
N SER A 878 -34.41 -11.97 6.85
CA SER A 878 -35.15 -11.54 5.66
C SER A 878 -35.53 -12.74 4.82
N THR A 879 -36.73 -12.70 4.26
CA THR A 879 -37.29 -13.70 3.34
C THR A 879 -37.67 -13.08 2.00
N GLU A 880 -37.92 -11.77 1.99
CA GLU A 880 -38.23 -10.97 0.81
C GLU A 880 -37.23 -9.81 0.67
N LEU A 881 -36.90 -9.44 -0.57
CA LEU A 881 -35.89 -8.43 -0.89
C LEU A 881 -36.22 -7.05 -0.30
N TRP A 882 -37.50 -6.65 -0.28
CA TRP A 882 -37.92 -5.33 0.22
C TRP A 882 -37.63 -5.13 1.73
N GLN A 883 -37.39 -6.22 2.47
CA GLN A 883 -37.01 -6.16 3.88
C GLN A 883 -35.56 -5.69 4.07
N GLU A 884 -34.73 -5.78 3.02
CA GLU A 884 -33.28 -5.54 3.06
C GLU A 884 -32.91 -4.07 2.75
N GLY A 885 -33.86 -3.23 2.32
CA GLY A 885 -33.67 -1.80 2.09
C GLY A 885 -33.92 -1.36 0.65
N ALA A 886 -33.25 -0.29 0.22
CA ALA A 886 -33.42 0.29 -1.09
C ALA A 886 -32.97 -0.66 -2.22
N ALA A 887 -33.88 -0.98 -3.15
CA ALA A 887 -33.61 -1.81 -4.32
C ALA A 887 -33.79 -1.01 -5.62
N ILE A 888 -32.69 -0.84 -6.36
CA ILE A 888 -32.56 0.02 -7.54
C ILE A 888 -32.10 -0.83 -8.73
N GLU A 889 -33.00 -1.08 -9.68
CA GLU A 889 -32.68 -1.86 -10.89
C GLU A 889 -31.81 -1.11 -11.91
N GLY A 890 -31.80 0.22 -11.85
CA GLY A 890 -31.08 1.08 -12.76
C GLY A 890 -31.80 2.40 -12.97
N ASP A 891 -31.18 3.50 -12.54
CA ASP A 891 -31.68 4.86 -12.67
C ASP A 891 -30.54 5.82 -13.05
N LYS A 892 -30.86 7.04 -13.51
CA LYS A 892 -29.86 8.09 -13.72
C LYS A 892 -29.70 8.87 -12.42
N ILE A 893 -28.51 8.81 -11.82
CA ILE A 893 -28.15 9.64 -10.65
C ILE A 893 -27.57 10.99 -11.07
N VAL A 894 -27.01 11.05 -12.29
CA VAL A 894 -26.58 12.29 -12.93
C VAL A 894 -27.14 12.29 -14.35
N SER A 895 -27.73 13.41 -14.77
CA SER A 895 -28.13 13.63 -16.16
C SER A 895 -27.44 14.89 -16.68
N ASN A 896 -26.70 14.78 -17.80
CA ASN A 896 -25.93 15.88 -18.37
C ASN A 896 -25.06 16.64 -17.33
N GLY A 897 -24.38 15.91 -16.44
CA GLY A 897 -23.51 16.50 -15.40
C GLY A 897 -24.23 17.08 -14.17
N VAL A 898 -25.56 17.00 -14.07
CA VAL A 898 -26.33 17.49 -12.90
C VAL A 898 -26.75 16.32 -12.00
N PHE A 899 -26.35 16.35 -10.72
CA PHE A 899 -26.69 15.34 -9.72
C PHE A 899 -28.14 15.48 -9.24
N ASP A 900 -28.90 14.39 -9.25
CA ASP A 900 -30.31 14.36 -8.88
C ASP A 900 -30.52 13.90 -7.42
N GLU A 901 -30.34 14.83 -6.49
CA GLU A 901 -30.47 14.55 -5.05
C GLU A 901 -31.90 14.19 -4.65
N GLU A 902 -32.90 14.83 -5.26
CA GLU A 902 -34.32 14.55 -4.99
C GLU A 902 -34.68 13.11 -5.37
N ARG A 903 -34.21 12.64 -6.54
CA ARG A 903 -34.39 11.25 -6.95
C ARG A 903 -33.71 10.28 -5.99
N MET A 904 -32.51 10.60 -5.49
CA MET A 904 -31.84 9.75 -4.50
C MET A 904 -32.58 9.69 -3.16
N MET A 905 -33.16 10.80 -2.71
CA MET A 905 -34.04 10.81 -1.54
C MET A 905 -35.27 9.91 -1.75
N GLU A 906 -35.88 9.95 -2.94
CA GLU A 906 -36.98 9.04 -3.28
C GLU A 906 -36.57 7.57 -3.20
N LEU A 907 -35.44 7.20 -3.81
CA LEU A 907 -34.98 5.81 -3.90
C LEU A 907 -34.46 5.25 -2.56
N LEU A 908 -33.72 6.05 -1.78
CA LEU A 908 -33.05 5.59 -0.55
C LEU A 908 -33.90 5.79 0.71
N VAL A 909 -34.80 6.77 0.73
CA VAL A 909 -35.58 7.10 1.93
C VAL A 909 -37.05 6.75 1.71
N HIS A 910 -37.70 7.36 0.72
CA HIS A 910 -39.16 7.29 0.62
C HIS A 910 -39.68 5.93 0.18
N LYS A 911 -39.12 5.32 -0.88
CA LYS A 911 -39.54 3.99 -1.36
C LYS A 911 -39.36 2.87 -0.32
N PRO A 912 -38.17 2.66 0.28
CA PRO A 912 -38.01 1.60 1.27
C PRO A 912 -38.89 1.80 2.52
N ALA A 913 -39.17 3.05 2.91
CA ALA A 913 -40.05 3.36 4.05
C ALA A 913 -41.55 3.08 3.80
N GLN A 914 -41.97 2.77 2.57
CA GLN A 914 -43.38 2.46 2.25
C GLN A 914 -43.82 1.08 2.76
N TYR A 915 -42.87 0.19 3.01
CA TYR A 915 -43.16 -1.18 3.44
C TYR A 915 -43.29 -1.26 4.97
N GLU A 916 -44.22 -2.11 5.43
CA GLU A 916 -44.48 -2.28 6.86
C GLU A 916 -43.21 -2.75 7.60
N GLY A 917 -42.86 -2.05 8.69
CA GLY A 917 -41.68 -2.34 9.50
C GLY A 917 -40.35 -1.89 8.90
N CYS A 918 -40.32 -1.39 7.66
CA CYS A 918 -39.11 -0.85 7.05
C CYS A 918 -38.89 0.63 7.39
N SER A 919 -37.62 1.00 7.54
CA SER A 919 -37.17 2.39 7.54
C SER A 919 -36.55 2.74 6.18
N GLY A 920 -36.58 4.03 5.83
CA GLY A 920 -35.64 4.58 4.85
C GLY A 920 -34.21 4.56 5.38
N ALA A 921 -33.24 4.88 4.52
CA ALA A 921 -31.83 4.98 4.90
C ALA A 921 -31.65 5.86 6.14
N ARG A 922 -31.05 5.29 7.19
CA ARG A 922 -30.90 5.96 8.50
C ARG A 922 -29.79 7.01 8.49
N CYS A 923 -28.83 6.88 7.56
CA CYS A 923 -27.66 7.74 7.42
C CYS A 923 -27.57 8.31 5.99
N VAL A 924 -28.68 8.84 5.45
CA VAL A 924 -28.77 9.28 4.04
C VAL A 924 -27.71 10.31 3.63
N SER A 925 -27.27 11.17 4.55
CA SER A 925 -26.17 12.11 4.31
C SER A 925 -24.87 11.41 3.91
N ASP A 926 -24.59 10.26 4.52
CA ASP A 926 -23.40 9.47 4.25
C ASP A 926 -23.60 8.72 2.92
N ASN A 927 -24.79 8.18 2.67
CA ASN A 927 -25.12 7.56 1.38
C ASN A 927 -24.89 8.52 0.22
N LEU A 928 -25.40 9.76 0.30
CA LEU A 928 -25.24 10.77 -0.75
C LEU A 928 -23.78 11.20 -0.93
N SER A 929 -23.04 11.32 0.17
CA SER A 929 -21.61 11.68 0.13
C SER A 929 -20.78 10.58 -0.55
N ASP A 930 -21.04 9.31 -0.21
CA ASP A 930 -20.36 8.17 -0.80
C ASP A 930 -20.74 7.97 -2.29
N LEU A 931 -22.00 8.23 -2.68
CA LEU A 931 -22.40 8.22 -4.09
C LEU A 931 -21.66 9.31 -4.90
N LYS A 932 -21.51 10.52 -4.33
CA LYS A 932 -20.72 11.60 -4.94
C LYS A 932 -19.23 11.20 -5.05
N ALA A 933 -18.68 10.50 -4.06
CA ALA A 933 -17.33 9.94 -4.10
C ALA A 933 -17.16 8.86 -5.21
N GLN A 934 -18.14 7.97 -5.39
CA GLN A 934 -18.17 6.99 -6.48
C GLN A 934 -18.21 7.65 -7.87
N ILE A 935 -19.00 8.72 -8.02
CA ILE A 935 -19.03 9.52 -9.26
C ILE A 935 -17.65 10.14 -9.52
N ALA A 936 -17.01 10.75 -8.51
CA ALA A 936 -15.67 11.32 -8.65
C ALA A 936 -14.62 10.28 -9.07
N ALA A 937 -14.69 9.08 -8.50
CA ALA A 937 -13.83 7.96 -8.91
C ALA A 937 -14.06 7.56 -10.37
N ASN A 938 -15.31 7.48 -10.83
CA ASN A 938 -15.62 7.18 -12.23
C ASN A 938 -15.11 8.28 -13.18
N THR A 939 -15.31 9.55 -12.84
CA THR A 939 -14.77 10.69 -13.61
C THR A 939 -13.27 10.59 -13.77
N ARG A 940 -12.54 10.20 -12.71
CA ARG A 940 -11.09 9.97 -12.79
C ARG A 940 -10.73 8.89 -13.80
N GLY A 941 -11.47 7.78 -13.82
CA GLY A 941 -11.29 6.71 -14.81
C GLY A 941 -11.52 7.18 -16.24
N ILE A 942 -12.56 7.99 -16.47
CA ILE A 942 -12.88 8.57 -17.79
C ILE A 942 -11.73 9.41 -18.31
N SER A 943 -11.23 10.36 -17.51
CA SER A 943 -10.14 11.25 -17.94
C SER A 943 -8.88 10.47 -18.33
N LEU A 944 -8.53 9.43 -17.58
CA LEU A 944 -7.35 8.60 -17.87
C LEU A 944 -7.52 7.75 -19.13
N ILE A 945 -8.72 7.21 -19.39
CA ILE A 945 -9.01 6.47 -20.63
C ILE A 945 -8.99 7.41 -21.83
N GLN A 946 -9.57 8.61 -21.71
CA GLN A 946 -9.55 9.61 -22.78
C GLN A 946 -8.13 10.06 -23.11
N ALA A 947 -7.26 10.20 -22.11
CA ALA A 947 -5.83 10.45 -22.34
C ALA A 947 -5.18 9.30 -23.14
N LEU A 948 -5.53 8.04 -22.82
CA LEU A 948 -5.03 6.87 -23.57
C LEU A 948 -5.55 6.84 -25.02
N PHE A 949 -6.77 7.31 -25.27
CA PHE A 949 -7.29 7.48 -26.64
C PHE A 949 -6.54 8.56 -27.41
N ALA A 950 -6.22 9.67 -26.77
CA ALA A 950 -5.44 10.74 -27.39
C ALA A 950 -4.02 10.27 -27.75
N GLU A 951 -3.41 9.41 -26.94
CA GLU A 951 -2.05 8.91 -27.13
C GLU A 951 -1.95 7.79 -28.20
N TYR A 952 -2.85 6.79 -28.16
CA TYR A 952 -2.71 5.58 -29.00
C TYR A 952 -3.80 5.41 -30.07
N GLY A 953 -4.85 6.23 -30.04
CA GLY A 953 -6.06 6.05 -30.83
C GLY A 953 -6.97 4.93 -30.30
N VAL A 954 -8.28 5.14 -30.41
CA VAL A 954 -9.32 4.26 -29.85
C VAL A 954 -9.19 2.81 -30.34
N GLU A 955 -8.93 2.60 -31.64
CA GLU A 955 -8.81 1.27 -32.24
C GLU A 955 -7.64 0.47 -31.63
N THR A 956 -6.50 1.11 -31.40
CA THR A 956 -5.33 0.47 -30.78
C THR A 956 -5.64 0.06 -29.34
N VAL A 957 -6.27 0.95 -28.58
CA VAL A 957 -6.64 0.69 -27.18
C VAL A 957 -7.58 -0.52 -27.08
N GLN A 958 -8.61 -0.58 -27.94
CA GLN A 958 -9.53 -1.71 -27.99
C GLN A 958 -8.86 -3.01 -28.47
N LYS A 959 -7.99 -2.95 -29.49
CA LYS A 959 -7.23 -4.11 -29.97
C LYS A 959 -6.45 -4.78 -28.84
N TYR A 960 -5.73 -3.99 -28.03
CA TYR A 960 -4.96 -4.53 -26.91
C TYR A 960 -5.83 -4.95 -25.72
N MET A 961 -6.95 -4.26 -25.46
CA MET A 961 -7.95 -4.70 -24.47
C MET A 961 -8.43 -6.14 -24.74
N TYR A 962 -8.89 -6.43 -25.96
CA TYR A 962 -9.35 -7.78 -26.32
C TYR A 962 -8.23 -8.81 -26.31
N ALA A 963 -7.00 -8.42 -26.68
CA ALA A 963 -5.85 -9.31 -26.62
C ALA A 963 -5.47 -9.70 -25.18
N ILE A 964 -5.63 -8.79 -24.20
CA ILE A 964 -5.42 -9.09 -22.77
C ILE A 964 -6.46 -10.12 -22.29
N GLN A 965 -7.71 -9.97 -22.71
CA GLN A 965 -8.76 -10.95 -22.41
C GLN A 965 -8.46 -12.33 -23.02
N ALA A 966 -8.03 -12.39 -24.29
CA ALA A 966 -7.64 -13.64 -24.95
C ALA A 966 -6.44 -14.33 -24.27
N THR A 967 -5.52 -13.54 -23.69
CA THR A 967 -4.37 -14.07 -22.94
C THR A 967 -4.81 -14.71 -21.63
N ALA A 968 -5.75 -14.10 -20.91
CA ALA A 968 -6.33 -14.68 -19.71
C ALA A 968 -7.11 -15.98 -20.00
N GLU A 969 -7.87 -16.02 -21.10
CA GLU A 969 -8.52 -17.25 -21.58
C GLU A 969 -7.50 -18.37 -21.81
N THR A 970 -6.39 -18.07 -22.49
CA THR A 970 -5.34 -19.05 -22.78
C THR A 970 -4.74 -19.63 -21.50
N ALA A 971 -4.50 -18.80 -20.48
CA ALA A 971 -3.97 -19.27 -19.20
C ALA A 971 -4.94 -20.20 -18.46
N VAL A 972 -6.24 -19.89 -18.47
CA VAL A 972 -7.26 -20.78 -17.89
C VAL A 972 -7.35 -22.09 -18.66
N ARG A 973 -7.34 -22.07 -20.00
CA ARG A 973 -7.33 -23.29 -20.82
C ARG A 973 -6.14 -24.18 -20.51
N ASN A 974 -4.95 -23.61 -20.32
CA ASN A 974 -3.75 -24.36 -19.96
C ASN A 974 -3.86 -24.99 -18.57
N LEU A 975 -4.32 -24.22 -17.57
CA LEU A 975 -4.61 -24.74 -16.23
C LEU A 975 -5.55 -25.95 -16.29
N LEU A 976 -6.65 -25.84 -17.05
CA LEU A 976 -7.65 -26.90 -17.16
C LEU A 976 -7.07 -28.14 -17.85
N LYS A 977 -6.26 -27.99 -18.90
CA LYS A 977 -5.55 -29.11 -19.55
C LYS A 977 -4.62 -29.84 -18.58
N ASP A 978 -3.87 -29.11 -17.76
CA ASP A 978 -2.99 -29.68 -16.76
C ASP A 978 -3.78 -30.45 -15.67
N LEU A 979 -4.91 -29.89 -15.22
CA LEU A 979 -5.81 -30.55 -14.27
C LEU A 979 -6.45 -31.81 -14.87
N HIS A 980 -6.90 -31.76 -16.14
CA HIS A 980 -7.42 -32.93 -16.86
C HIS A 980 -6.38 -34.06 -16.89
N LYS A 981 -5.12 -33.73 -17.21
CA LYS A 981 -4.03 -34.70 -17.20
C LYS A 981 -3.75 -35.25 -15.80
N LYS A 982 -3.69 -34.37 -14.79
CA LYS A 982 -3.44 -34.74 -13.38
C LYS A 982 -4.48 -35.73 -12.84
N PHE A 983 -5.75 -35.56 -13.21
CA PHE A 983 -6.86 -36.39 -12.73
C PHE A 983 -7.32 -37.47 -13.74
N GLY A 984 -6.53 -37.74 -14.79
CA GLY A 984 -6.82 -38.82 -15.74
C GLY A 984 -8.13 -38.62 -16.52
N GLY A 985 -8.55 -37.37 -16.73
CA GLY A 985 -9.75 -37.00 -17.46
C GLY A 985 -11.08 -37.32 -16.79
N GLN A 986 -11.07 -37.74 -15.52
CA GLN A 986 -12.29 -37.99 -14.76
C GLN A 986 -12.98 -36.65 -14.39
N PRO A 987 -14.32 -36.60 -14.35
CA PRO A 987 -15.03 -35.46 -13.79
C PRO A 987 -14.62 -35.19 -12.34
N LEU A 988 -14.52 -33.91 -11.99
CA LEU A 988 -14.21 -33.46 -10.63
C LEU A 988 -15.51 -33.10 -9.94
N GLU A 989 -15.78 -33.67 -8.76
CA GLU A 989 -17.05 -33.51 -8.08
C GLU A 989 -16.86 -33.11 -6.62
N ALA A 990 -17.70 -32.21 -6.14
CA ALA A 990 -17.77 -31.84 -4.72
C ALA A 990 -19.19 -31.47 -4.31
N VAL A 991 -19.49 -31.72 -3.05
CA VAL A 991 -20.69 -31.24 -2.37
C VAL A 991 -20.30 -30.71 -1.00
N ASP A 992 -20.99 -29.66 -0.58
CA ASP A 992 -20.97 -29.12 0.77
C ASP A 992 -22.35 -28.52 1.10
N TYR A 993 -22.61 -28.22 2.37
CA TYR A 993 -23.93 -27.87 2.88
C TYR A 993 -23.92 -26.54 3.64
N MET A 994 -24.96 -25.75 3.43
CA MET A 994 -25.32 -24.64 4.32
C MET A 994 -25.79 -25.19 5.68
N ASP A 995 -25.74 -24.38 6.75
CA ASP A 995 -26.11 -24.83 8.11
C ASP A 995 -27.57 -25.29 8.25
N ASP A 996 -28.46 -24.93 7.32
CA ASP A 996 -29.85 -25.42 7.24
C ASP A 996 -29.99 -26.78 6.52
N GLY A 997 -28.89 -27.33 6.00
CA GLY A 997 -28.84 -28.57 5.23
C GLY A 997 -29.01 -28.41 3.72
N THR A 998 -29.14 -27.18 3.19
CA THR A 998 -29.23 -26.94 1.74
C THR A 998 -27.91 -27.32 1.05
N PRO A 999 -27.93 -28.22 0.04
CA PRO A 999 -26.72 -28.64 -0.66
C PRO A 999 -26.28 -27.63 -1.72
N ILE A 1000 -24.97 -27.42 -1.84
CA ILE A 1000 -24.32 -26.84 -3.02
C ILE A 1000 -23.45 -27.93 -3.64
N LYS A 1001 -23.76 -28.31 -4.88
CA LYS A 1001 -23.13 -29.41 -5.58
C LYS A 1001 -22.51 -28.91 -6.88
N LEU A 1002 -21.30 -29.35 -7.18
CA LEU A 1002 -20.60 -29.01 -8.41
C LEU A 1002 -20.01 -30.27 -9.04
N LYS A 1003 -20.18 -30.39 -10.35
CA LYS A 1003 -19.46 -31.30 -11.23
C LYS A 1003 -18.73 -30.50 -12.31
N VAL A 1004 -17.42 -30.68 -12.41
CA VAL A 1004 -16.59 -30.06 -13.44
C VAL A 1004 -16.15 -31.10 -14.46
N THR A 1005 -16.52 -30.88 -15.72
CA THR A 1005 -16.09 -31.72 -16.85
C THR A 1005 -15.16 -30.92 -17.74
N ILE A 1006 -13.91 -31.37 -17.89
CA ILE A 1006 -12.88 -30.65 -18.65
C ILE A 1006 -12.61 -31.37 -19.98
N ASN A 1007 -12.64 -30.61 -21.08
CA ASN A 1007 -12.18 -31.06 -22.38
C ASN A 1007 -10.65 -30.95 -22.48
N GLY A 1008 -9.96 -32.09 -22.48
CA GLY A 1008 -8.50 -32.14 -22.55
C GLY A 1008 -7.89 -31.62 -23.86
N SER A 1009 -8.64 -31.55 -24.97
CA SER A 1009 -8.07 -31.10 -26.26
C SER A 1009 -7.95 -29.58 -26.36
N ASP A 1010 -9.00 -28.85 -25.97
CA ASP A 1010 -9.07 -27.40 -26.12
C ASP A 1010 -9.04 -26.62 -24.79
N GLY A 1011 -9.14 -27.31 -23.65
CA GLY A 1011 -9.16 -26.70 -22.33
C GLY A 1011 -10.45 -25.98 -21.98
N SER A 1012 -11.56 -26.25 -22.68
CA SER A 1012 -12.90 -25.82 -22.25
C SER A 1012 -13.42 -26.67 -21.09
N ALA A 1013 -14.31 -26.12 -20.26
CA ALA A 1013 -14.90 -26.87 -19.15
C ALA A 1013 -16.36 -26.49 -18.88
N VAL A 1014 -17.14 -27.49 -18.47
CA VAL A 1014 -18.52 -27.31 -17.98
C VAL A 1014 -18.53 -27.40 -16.47
N PHE A 1015 -19.05 -26.38 -15.81
CA PHE A 1015 -19.29 -26.29 -14.37
C PHE A 1015 -20.79 -26.47 -14.14
N ASP A 1016 -21.17 -27.70 -13.84
CA ASP A 1016 -22.56 -28.12 -13.67
C ASP A 1016 -22.94 -28.15 -12.19
N PHE A 1017 -23.89 -27.28 -11.80
CA PHE A 1017 -24.42 -27.19 -10.44
C PHE A 1017 -25.71 -28.00 -10.22
N ASP A 1018 -26.06 -28.93 -11.11
CA ASP A 1018 -27.22 -29.80 -10.93
C ASP A 1018 -27.17 -30.57 -9.60
N GLY A 1019 -28.33 -30.65 -8.94
CA GLY A 1019 -28.46 -31.17 -7.58
C GLY A 1019 -28.17 -30.16 -6.46
N THR A 1020 -27.84 -28.90 -6.80
CA THR A 1020 -27.87 -27.78 -5.84
C THR A 1020 -29.31 -27.51 -5.38
N GLY A 1021 -29.49 -27.16 -4.10
CA GLY A 1021 -30.80 -27.00 -3.48
C GLY A 1021 -31.65 -25.87 -4.08
N PRO A 1022 -32.98 -25.93 -3.92
CA PRO A 1022 -33.88 -24.87 -4.37
C PRO A 1022 -33.61 -23.54 -3.66
N GLU A 1023 -34.24 -22.48 -4.13
CA GLU A 1023 -34.30 -21.20 -3.41
C GLU A 1023 -34.75 -21.43 -1.96
N VAL A 1024 -34.10 -20.73 -1.02
CA VAL A 1024 -34.37 -20.86 0.42
C VAL A 1024 -35.27 -19.72 0.91
N TYR A 1025 -36.12 -20.04 1.90
CA TYR A 1025 -36.91 -19.04 2.62
C TYR A 1025 -36.04 -18.32 3.66
N GLY A 1026 -35.14 -17.46 3.17
CA GLY A 1026 -34.15 -16.75 3.98
C GLY A 1026 -33.22 -15.88 3.12
N GLY A 1027 -32.39 -15.05 3.77
CA GLY A 1027 -31.53 -14.09 3.07
C GLY A 1027 -30.27 -14.67 2.44
N TRP A 1028 -29.98 -15.97 2.57
CA TRP A 1028 -28.74 -16.57 2.06
C TRP A 1028 -28.85 -17.11 0.62
N ASN A 1029 -29.81 -16.62 -0.16
CA ASN A 1029 -29.82 -16.84 -1.60
C ASN A 1029 -28.72 -16.02 -2.28
N ALA A 1030 -27.92 -16.63 -3.14
CA ALA A 1030 -26.87 -15.98 -3.90
C ALA A 1030 -27.33 -15.70 -5.34
N PRO A 1031 -27.34 -14.42 -5.78
CA PRO A 1031 -27.56 -14.09 -7.18
C PRO A 1031 -26.52 -14.78 -8.07
N ILE A 1032 -26.90 -15.15 -9.29
CA ILE A 1032 -26.02 -15.89 -10.22
C ILE A 1032 -24.67 -15.20 -10.46
N ALA A 1033 -24.63 -13.86 -10.40
CA ALA A 1033 -23.41 -13.07 -10.49
C ALA A 1033 -22.36 -13.46 -9.44
N ILE A 1034 -22.78 -13.87 -8.23
CA ILE A 1034 -21.90 -14.35 -7.15
C ILE A 1034 -21.25 -15.68 -7.54
N THR A 1035 -22.01 -16.60 -8.13
CA THR A 1035 -21.49 -17.91 -8.58
C THR A 1035 -20.37 -17.72 -9.60
N HIS A 1036 -20.56 -16.81 -10.56
CA HIS A 1036 -19.51 -16.46 -11.53
C HIS A 1036 -18.29 -15.83 -10.85
N SER A 1037 -18.48 -14.92 -9.87
CA SER A 1037 -17.39 -14.35 -9.08
C SER A 1037 -16.59 -15.39 -8.31
N ALA A 1038 -17.25 -16.38 -7.71
CA ALA A 1038 -16.57 -17.44 -6.98
C ALA A 1038 -15.72 -18.32 -7.92
N ILE A 1039 -16.25 -18.66 -9.10
CA ILE A 1039 -15.53 -19.48 -10.09
C ILE A 1039 -14.30 -18.74 -10.63
N ILE A 1040 -14.45 -17.49 -11.08
CA ILE A 1040 -13.32 -16.71 -11.61
C ILE A 1040 -12.24 -16.49 -10.55
N TYR A 1041 -12.64 -16.26 -9.29
CA TYR A 1041 -11.72 -16.16 -8.16
C TYR A 1041 -10.92 -17.46 -7.95
N CYS A 1042 -11.59 -18.61 -7.90
CA CYS A 1042 -10.94 -19.91 -7.70
C CYS A 1042 -9.97 -20.24 -8.84
N LEU A 1043 -10.38 -20.02 -10.08
CA LEU A 1043 -9.52 -20.21 -11.25
C LEU A 1043 -8.28 -19.31 -11.17
N ARG A 1044 -8.46 -18.03 -10.83
CA ARG A 1044 -7.35 -17.09 -10.70
C ARG A 1044 -6.38 -17.47 -9.58
N CYS A 1045 -6.86 -18.01 -8.46
CA CYS A 1045 -6.04 -18.47 -7.35
C CYS A 1045 -5.16 -19.68 -7.71
N MET A 1046 -5.61 -20.52 -8.64
CA MET A 1046 -4.84 -21.68 -9.11
C MET A 1046 -3.84 -21.35 -10.23
N ILE A 1047 -3.89 -20.13 -10.78
CA ILE A 1047 -2.93 -19.65 -11.78
C ILE A 1047 -1.78 -18.93 -11.06
N ASN A 1048 -0.60 -19.57 -11.04
CA ASN A 1048 0.62 -19.00 -10.47
C ASN A 1048 1.31 -18.02 -11.45
N ALA A 1049 0.60 -16.98 -11.84
CA ALA A 1049 1.11 -15.88 -12.66
C ALA A 1049 0.51 -14.56 -12.20
N ASP A 1050 1.28 -13.48 -12.28
CA ASP A 1050 0.75 -12.13 -12.11
C ASP A 1050 0.04 -11.73 -13.41
N MET A 1051 -1.28 -11.72 -13.38
CA MET A 1051 -2.13 -11.33 -14.50
C MET A 1051 -3.39 -10.60 -14.02
N PRO A 1052 -3.86 -9.59 -14.77
CA PRO A 1052 -5.12 -8.91 -14.49
C PRO A 1052 -6.29 -9.89 -14.50
N LEU A 1053 -7.20 -9.79 -13.53
CA LEU A 1053 -8.44 -10.54 -13.55
C LEU A 1053 -9.42 -9.85 -14.51
N ASN A 1054 -9.86 -10.58 -15.53
CA ASN A 1054 -10.75 -10.06 -16.57
C ASN A 1054 -11.70 -11.15 -17.10
N GLN A 1055 -12.69 -10.76 -17.90
CA GLN A 1055 -13.73 -11.64 -18.44
C GLN A 1055 -13.18 -12.85 -19.24
N GLY A 1056 -11.97 -12.74 -19.80
CA GLY A 1056 -11.30 -13.83 -20.51
C GLY A 1056 -11.10 -15.08 -19.67
N CYS A 1057 -10.98 -14.94 -18.34
CA CYS A 1057 -10.88 -16.09 -17.42
C CYS A 1057 -12.13 -16.99 -17.43
N LEU A 1058 -13.29 -16.45 -17.81
CA LEU A 1058 -14.56 -17.19 -17.90
C LEU A 1058 -14.92 -17.58 -19.34
N ALA A 1059 -14.24 -17.05 -20.35
CA ALA A 1059 -14.52 -17.35 -21.76
C ALA A 1059 -14.50 -18.86 -22.11
N PRO A 1060 -13.62 -19.71 -21.55
CA PRO A 1060 -13.61 -21.14 -21.86
C PRO A 1060 -14.57 -21.97 -20.98
N ILE A 1061 -15.38 -21.32 -20.13
CA ILE A 1061 -16.17 -21.97 -19.08
C ILE A 1061 -17.66 -21.84 -19.39
N ASP A 1062 -18.35 -22.98 -19.48
CA ASP A 1062 -19.81 -23.06 -19.46
C ASP A 1062 -20.30 -23.27 -18.03
N ILE A 1063 -21.11 -22.36 -17.50
CA ILE A 1063 -21.61 -22.40 -16.12
C ILE A 1063 -23.10 -22.69 -16.16
N GLN A 1064 -23.48 -23.87 -15.65
CA GLN A 1064 -24.87 -24.33 -15.65
C GLN A 1064 -25.39 -24.32 -14.21
N VAL A 1065 -26.39 -23.47 -13.94
CA VAL A 1065 -27.00 -23.31 -12.62
C VAL A 1065 -28.49 -23.64 -12.71
N PRO A 1066 -29.03 -24.53 -11.86
CA PRO A 1066 -30.46 -24.79 -11.83
C PRO A 1066 -31.23 -23.52 -11.43
N SER A 1067 -32.38 -23.27 -12.05
CA SER A 1067 -33.21 -22.08 -11.79
C SER A 1067 -34.69 -22.45 -11.67
N PRO A 1068 -35.39 -22.01 -10.60
CA PRO A 1068 -34.86 -21.28 -9.44
C PRO A 1068 -34.06 -22.20 -8.51
N SER A 1069 -32.99 -21.67 -7.90
CA SER A 1069 -32.19 -22.36 -6.87
C SER A 1069 -31.58 -21.36 -5.89
N ILE A 1070 -30.92 -21.84 -4.84
CA ILE A 1070 -30.14 -20.98 -3.93
C ILE A 1070 -29.05 -20.16 -4.67
N LEU A 1071 -28.61 -20.59 -5.85
CA LEU A 1071 -27.59 -19.90 -6.68
C LEU A 1071 -28.17 -19.12 -7.86
N SER A 1072 -29.49 -19.18 -8.04
CA SER A 1072 -30.24 -18.44 -9.05
C SER A 1072 -31.64 -18.16 -8.50
N PRO A 1073 -31.76 -17.32 -7.46
CA PRO A 1073 -33.04 -17.00 -6.85
C PRO A 1073 -33.92 -16.18 -7.79
N THR A 1074 -35.21 -16.21 -7.49
CA THR A 1074 -36.24 -15.34 -8.05
C THR A 1074 -36.05 -13.89 -7.60
N LYS A 1075 -36.70 -12.96 -8.31
CA LYS A 1075 -36.51 -11.51 -8.12
C LYS A 1075 -36.93 -11.02 -6.73
N SER A 1076 -37.89 -11.67 -6.10
CA SER A 1076 -38.47 -11.27 -4.81
C SER A 1076 -37.70 -11.81 -3.60
N ALA A 1077 -36.91 -12.87 -3.77
CA ALA A 1077 -36.19 -13.50 -2.68
C ALA A 1077 -35.17 -12.54 -2.04
N ALA A 1078 -35.03 -12.65 -0.72
CA ALA A 1078 -33.98 -11.94 0.00
C ALA A 1078 -32.60 -12.56 -0.28
N VAL A 1079 -31.56 -11.73 -0.40
CA VAL A 1079 -30.24 -12.15 -0.89
C VAL A 1079 -29.05 -11.65 -0.07
N VAL A 1080 -29.30 -10.92 1.02
CA VAL A 1080 -28.23 -10.22 1.74
C VAL A 1080 -27.10 -11.13 2.24
N GLY A 1081 -27.45 -12.35 2.64
CA GLY A 1081 -26.53 -13.43 3.02
C GLY A 1081 -25.86 -14.13 1.84
N GLY A 1082 -26.39 -14.03 0.62
CA GLY A 1082 -25.78 -14.61 -0.58
C GLY A 1082 -24.33 -14.17 -0.75
N ASN A 1083 -24.07 -12.87 -0.55
CA ASN A 1083 -22.76 -12.26 -0.65
C ASN A 1083 -21.80 -12.68 0.47
N VAL A 1084 -22.26 -12.73 1.72
CA VAL A 1084 -21.39 -12.87 2.90
C VAL A 1084 -21.25 -14.29 3.45
N VAL A 1085 -22.16 -15.20 3.08
CA VAL A 1085 -22.11 -16.59 3.53
C VAL A 1085 -22.13 -17.61 2.39
N THR A 1086 -23.03 -17.47 1.42
CA THR A 1086 -23.19 -18.48 0.35
C THR A 1086 -22.05 -18.43 -0.65
N SER A 1087 -21.53 -17.24 -0.96
CA SER A 1087 -20.34 -17.04 -1.80
C SER A 1087 -19.11 -17.81 -1.29
N GLN A 1088 -18.92 -17.85 0.04
CA GLN A 1088 -17.85 -18.59 0.70
C GLN A 1088 -18.04 -20.09 0.50
N ARG A 1089 -19.28 -20.57 0.60
CA ARG A 1089 -19.59 -21.99 0.38
C ARG A 1089 -19.39 -22.43 -1.07
N ILE A 1090 -19.78 -21.61 -2.04
CA ILE A 1090 -19.51 -21.88 -3.47
C ILE A 1090 -18.00 -22.01 -3.69
N THR A 1091 -17.23 -21.08 -3.11
CA THR A 1091 -15.76 -21.12 -3.18
C THR A 1091 -15.18 -22.40 -2.58
N ASP A 1092 -15.63 -22.78 -1.37
CA ASP A 1092 -15.22 -24.03 -0.73
C ASP A 1092 -15.53 -25.25 -1.60
N VAL A 1093 -16.71 -25.30 -2.26
CA VAL A 1093 -17.09 -26.41 -3.15
C VAL A 1093 -16.21 -26.46 -4.41
N VAL A 1094 -15.94 -25.32 -5.04
CA VAL A 1094 -15.08 -25.24 -6.23
C VAL A 1094 -13.66 -25.70 -5.88
N LEU A 1095 -13.06 -25.17 -4.81
CA LEU A 1095 -11.71 -25.55 -4.38
C LEU A 1095 -11.63 -27.02 -3.94
N LYS A 1096 -12.69 -27.56 -3.32
CA LYS A 1096 -12.80 -28.99 -2.98
C LYS A 1096 -12.81 -29.87 -4.21
N ALA A 1097 -13.58 -29.51 -5.24
CA ALA A 1097 -13.65 -30.28 -6.50
C ALA A 1097 -12.27 -30.38 -7.16
N PHE A 1098 -11.51 -29.28 -7.17
CA PHE A 1098 -10.14 -29.26 -7.68
C PHE A 1098 -9.08 -29.85 -6.73
N ARG A 1099 -9.47 -30.20 -5.50
CA ARG A 1099 -8.56 -30.62 -4.41
C ARG A 1099 -7.40 -29.64 -4.23
N ALA A 1100 -7.72 -28.34 -4.23
CA ALA A 1100 -6.72 -27.27 -4.19
C ALA A 1100 -6.21 -26.99 -2.76
N CYS A 1101 -7.10 -26.94 -1.77
CA CYS A 1101 -6.80 -26.73 -0.35
C CYS A 1101 -7.94 -27.26 0.54
N ALA A 1102 -7.69 -27.40 1.84
CA ALA A 1102 -8.74 -27.64 2.83
C ALA A 1102 -9.66 -26.42 2.96
N ALA A 1103 -10.85 -26.58 3.56
CA ALA A 1103 -11.77 -25.46 3.73
C ALA A 1103 -11.23 -24.43 4.73
N SER A 1104 -11.39 -23.16 4.41
CA SER A 1104 -11.23 -22.07 5.38
C SER A 1104 -12.47 -21.95 6.27
N GLN A 1105 -12.53 -20.94 7.14
CA GLN A 1105 -13.67 -20.63 8.00
C GLN A 1105 -15.04 -20.52 7.28
N GLY A 1106 -15.07 -20.42 5.94
CA GLY A 1106 -16.28 -20.54 5.11
C GLY A 1106 -17.36 -19.49 5.39
N CYS A 1107 -17.00 -18.33 5.95
CA CYS A 1107 -17.93 -17.29 6.38
C CYS A 1107 -17.25 -15.92 6.52
N CYS A 1108 -17.98 -14.83 6.30
CA CYS A 1108 -17.52 -13.47 6.62
C CYS A 1108 -17.86 -13.02 8.06
N ASN A 1109 -18.59 -13.83 8.83
CA ASN A 1109 -19.09 -13.56 10.20
C ASN A 1109 -19.64 -12.13 10.35
N ASN A 1110 -20.77 -11.88 9.70
CA ASN A 1110 -21.30 -10.54 9.56
C ASN A 1110 -22.04 -10.09 10.83
N LEU A 1111 -21.49 -9.11 11.55
CA LEU A 1111 -22.11 -8.50 12.71
C LEU A 1111 -22.65 -7.12 12.33
N THR A 1112 -23.92 -6.89 12.60
CA THR A 1112 -24.51 -5.55 12.54
C THR A 1112 -25.15 -5.19 13.88
N PHE A 1113 -25.13 -3.91 14.21
CA PHE A 1113 -25.90 -3.40 15.33
C PHE A 1113 -26.25 -1.94 15.11
N GLY A 1114 -27.25 -1.46 15.83
CA GLY A 1114 -27.61 -0.04 15.77
C GLY A 1114 -28.98 0.25 16.35
N THR A 1115 -29.43 1.47 16.10
CA THR A 1115 -30.72 1.97 16.59
C THR A 1115 -31.49 2.64 15.47
N ASN A 1116 -32.81 2.46 15.46
CA ASN A 1116 -33.69 3.25 14.59
C ASN A 1116 -33.74 4.72 15.05
N SER A 1117 -34.07 5.62 14.12
CA SER A 1117 -34.36 7.01 14.45
C SER A 1117 -35.54 7.09 15.43
N LYS A 1118 -35.45 8.01 16.38
CA LYS A 1118 -36.47 8.23 17.41
C LYS A 1118 -36.93 9.68 17.36
N ARG A 1119 -38.19 9.95 17.75
CA ARG A 1119 -38.57 11.32 18.10
C ARG A 1119 -38.23 11.57 19.56
N ASP A 1120 -37.56 12.68 19.79
CA ASP A 1120 -37.40 13.24 21.12
C ASP A 1120 -38.80 13.56 21.69
N PRO A 1121 -39.18 12.97 22.84
CA PRO A 1121 -40.50 13.20 23.41
C PRO A 1121 -40.68 14.61 24.00
N GLU A 1122 -39.59 15.31 24.33
CA GLU A 1122 -39.62 16.66 24.93
C GLU A 1122 -39.53 17.77 23.88
N THR A 1123 -38.64 17.62 22.88
CA THR A 1123 -38.42 18.65 21.83
C THR A 1123 -39.23 18.37 20.56
N GLY A 1124 -39.67 17.13 20.35
CA GLY A 1124 -40.36 16.69 19.13
C GLY A 1124 -39.42 16.49 17.93
N GLU A 1125 -38.12 16.77 18.08
CA GLU A 1125 -37.09 16.62 17.04
C GLU A 1125 -36.79 15.15 16.75
N THR A 1126 -36.29 14.85 15.55
CA THR A 1126 -35.88 13.48 15.22
C THR A 1126 -34.42 13.29 15.62
N ILE A 1127 -34.18 12.40 16.59
CA ILE A 1127 -32.86 11.88 16.91
C ILE A 1127 -32.52 10.82 15.85
N PRO A 1128 -31.51 11.04 14.99
CA PRO A 1128 -31.17 10.08 13.95
C PRO A 1128 -30.68 8.76 14.56
N GLY A 1129 -31.09 7.66 13.94
CA GLY A 1129 -30.53 6.35 14.21
C GLY A 1129 -29.13 6.19 13.62
N PHE A 1130 -28.54 5.02 13.82
CA PHE A 1130 -27.29 4.64 13.17
C PHE A 1130 -27.29 3.13 12.91
N GLY A 1131 -26.54 2.71 11.90
CA GLY A 1131 -26.21 1.31 11.63
C GLY A 1131 -24.71 1.12 11.62
N TYR A 1132 -24.24 0.07 12.29
CA TYR A 1132 -22.88 -0.43 12.21
C TYR A 1132 -22.88 -1.78 11.50
N TYR A 1133 -21.86 -2.00 10.69
CA TYR A 1133 -21.63 -3.22 9.95
C TYR A 1133 -20.15 -3.59 10.03
N GLU A 1134 -19.88 -4.86 10.37
CA GLU A 1134 -18.54 -5.46 10.33
C GLU A 1134 -18.54 -6.91 9.84
N THR A 1135 -17.43 -7.30 9.21
CA THR A 1135 -17.10 -8.70 8.92
C THR A 1135 -15.88 -9.09 9.74
N ILE A 1136 -15.89 -10.30 10.29
CA ILE A 1136 -14.88 -10.76 11.25
C ILE A 1136 -14.11 -11.95 10.66
N ALA A 1137 -12.79 -11.87 10.74
CA ALA A 1137 -11.88 -12.90 10.27
C ALA A 1137 -11.93 -14.22 11.06
N GLY A 1138 -11.21 -15.23 10.57
CA GLY A 1138 -11.16 -16.57 11.16
C GLY A 1138 -9.96 -17.36 10.62
N GLY A 1139 -10.03 -18.69 10.67
CA GLY A 1139 -8.94 -19.56 10.23
C GLY A 1139 -8.96 -19.82 8.72
N SER A 1140 -7.80 -19.78 8.06
CA SER A 1140 -7.66 -20.23 6.67
C SER A 1140 -7.34 -21.73 6.57
N GLY A 1141 -7.76 -22.34 5.47
CA GLY A 1141 -7.51 -23.76 5.19
C GLY A 1141 -6.06 -24.04 4.84
N ALA A 1142 -5.55 -25.18 5.30
CA ALA A 1142 -4.20 -25.64 4.93
C ALA A 1142 -4.14 -26.18 3.50
N GLY A 1143 -2.95 -26.16 2.91
CA GLY A 1143 -2.69 -26.72 1.59
C GLY A 1143 -1.55 -27.73 1.58
N PRO A 1144 -1.16 -28.24 0.39
CA PRO A 1144 -0.11 -29.24 0.26
C PRO A 1144 1.26 -28.83 0.82
N THR A 1145 1.57 -27.52 0.77
CA THR A 1145 2.88 -26.99 1.15
C THR A 1145 2.83 -25.88 2.20
N TRP A 1146 1.64 -25.54 2.72
CA TRP A 1146 1.47 -24.45 3.69
C TRP A 1146 0.50 -24.81 4.80
N SER A 1147 0.72 -24.22 5.98
CA SER A 1147 -0.23 -24.22 7.10
C SER A 1147 -1.22 -23.07 6.94
N GLY A 1148 -2.43 -23.22 7.48
CA GLY A 1148 -3.43 -22.17 7.47
C GLY A 1148 -3.05 -20.99 8.37
N GLU A 1149 -3.29 -19.78 7.89
CA GLU A 1149 -3.11 -18.53 8.59
C GLU A 1149 -4.29 -18.26 9.54
N SER A 1150 -4.01 -17.75 10.74
CA SER A 1150 -5.02 -17.58 11.80
C SER A 1150 -5.56 -16.16 11.85
N GLY A 1151 -6.85 -15.96 12.14
CA GLY A 1151 -7.42 -14.62 12.28
C GLY A 1151 -7.20 -13.70 11.08
N ILE A 1152 -7.45 -14.22 9.86
CA ILE A 1152 -7.35 -13.50 8.59
C ILE A 1152 -8.62 -13.65 7.76
N HIS A 1153 -8.89 -12.69 6.87
CA HIS A 1153 -9.96 -12.86 5.89
C HIS A 1153 -9.57 -13.83 4.78
N VAL A 1154 -10.58 -14.58 4.34
CA VAL A 1154 -10.44 -15.66 3.37
C VAL A 1154 -11.39 -15.48 2.19
N HIS A 1155 -10.95 -15.91 1.03
CA HIS A 1155 -11.74 -16.02 -0.20
C HIS A 1155 -12.57 -14.77 -0.55
N MET A 1156 -13.89 -14.80 -0.43
CA MET A 1156 -14.78 -13.80 -1.06
C MET A 1156 -14.79 -12.40 -0.40
N THR A 1157 -14.00 -12.19 0.64
CA THR A 1157 -13.86 -10.88 1.33
C THR A 1157 -12.38 -10.55 1.60
N ASN A 1158 -12.05 -9.27 1.73
CA ASN A 1158 -10.75 -8.81 2.20
C ASN A 1158 -10.83 -7.46 2.95
N THR A 1159 -11.95 -7.18 3.61
CA THR A 1159 -12.17 -5.87 4.26
C THR A 1159 -11.33 -5.70 5.53
N ARG A 1160 -10.98 -4.47 5.92
CA ARG A 1160 -10.33 -4.25 7.21
C ARG A 1160 -11.33 -4.29 8.37
N ILE A 1161 -10.85 -4.62 9.56
CA ILE A 1161 -11.62 -4.49 10.81
C ILE A 1161 -11.50 -3.06 11.35
N THR A 1162 -12.54 -2.57 12.01
CA THR A 1162 -12.47 -1.28 12.74
C THR A 1162 -11.52 -1.42 13.95
N ASP A 1163 -10.60 -0.46 14.11
CA ASP A 1163 -9.68 -0.41 15.25
C ASP A 1163 -10.46 -0.29 16.59
N PRO A 1164 -10.02 -0.97 17.67
CA PRO A 1164 -10.68 -0.91 18.98
C PRO A 1164 -11.01 0.50 19.47
N GLU A 1165 -10.08 1.45 19.28
CA GLU A 1165 -10.27 2.82 19.78
C GLU A 1165 -11.31 3.58 18.97
N ILE A 1166 -11.38 3.32 17.66
CA ILE A 1166 -12.37 3.93 16.76
C ILE A 1166 -13.77 3.38 17.04
N LEU A 1167 -13.89 2.06 17.25
CA LEU A 1167 -15.14 1.42 17.61
C LEU A 1167 -15.75 2.04 18.87
N GLU A 1168 -14.96 2.20 19.92
CA GLU A 1168 -15.42 2.73 21.22
C GLU A 1168 -15.63 4.25 21.22
N LYS A 1169 -14.91 4.97 20.36
CA LYS A 1169 -15.11 6.42 20.19
C LYS A 1169 -16.38 6.74 19.41
N ARG A 1170 -16.73 5.93 18.41
CA ARG A 1170 -17.88 6.19 17.51
C ARG A 1170 -19.19 5.60 17.98
N TYR A 1171 -19.14 4.48 18.70
CA TYR A 1171 -20.32 3.73 19.07
C TYR A 1171 -20.34 3.50 20.59
N PRO A 1172 -21.51 3.46 21.24
CA PRO A 1172 -21.64 3.21 22.67
C PRO A 1172 -21.39 1.73 22.98
N THR A 1173 -20.15 1.29 22.78
CA THR A 1173 -19.69 -0.08 22.91
C THR A 1173 -18.34 -0.12 23.63
N LEU A 1174 -18.02 -1.28 24.21
CA LEU A 1174 -16.73 -1.60 24.82
C LEU A 1174 -16.25 -2.94 24.26
N LEU A 1175 -15.15 -2.95 23.53
CA LEU A 1175 -14.48 -4.18 23.11
C LEU A 1175 -13.67 -4.72 24.29
N ARG A 1176 -14.08 -5.89 24.80
CA ARG A 1176 -13.46 -6.54 25.96
C ARG A 1176 -12.36 -7.50 25.57
N GLN A 1177 -12.50 -8.18 24.43
CA GLN A 1177 -11.55 -9.16 23.94
C GLN A 1177 -11.52 -9.19 22.41
N PHE A 1178 -10.31 -9.23 21.85
CA PHE A 1178 -10.06 -9.59 20.46
C PHE A 1178 -8.79 -10.42 20.34
N THR A 1179 -8.95 -11.75 20.36
CA THR A 1179 -7.83 -12.70 20.40
C THR A 1179 -7.99 -13.84 19.40
N LEU A 1180 -6.93 -14.60 19.15
CA LEU A 1180 -7.05 -15.87 18.43
C LEU A 1180 -7.79 -16.89 19.31
N ARG A 1181 -8.54 -17.78 18.65
CA ARG A 1181 -9.23 -18.90 19.28
C ARG A 1181 -8.35 -20.14 19.17
N GLU A 1182 -7.41 -20.26 20.10
CA GLU A 1182 -6.39 -21.32 20.09
C GLU A 1182 -6.97 -22.73 19.94
N GLY A 1183 -6.38 -23.52 19.05
CA GLY A 1183 -6.72 -24.92 18.83
C GLY A 1183 -8.07 -25.13 18.11
N SER A 1184 -8.58 -24.10 17.43
CA SER A 1184 -9.78 -24.21 16.60
C SER A 1184 -9.48 -24.68 15.17
N GLY A 1185 -8.24 -24.58 14.70
CA GLY A 1185 -7.78 -25.13 13.42
C GLY A 1185 -7.73 -26.66 13.40
N GLY A 1186 -8.01 -27.25 12.24
CA GLY A 1186 -7.93 -28.68 11.99
C GLY A 1186 -6.48 -29.17 11.95
N LYS A 1187 -6.21 -30.35 12.53
CA LYS A 1187 -4.87 -30.94 12.53
C LYS A 1187 -4.56 -31.60 11.19
N GLY A 1188 -3.28 -31.65 10.82
CA GLY A 1188 -2.82 -32.34 9.63
C GLY A 1188 -1.31 -32.29 9.53
N LYS A 1189 -0.74 -32.87 8.47
CA LYS A 1189 0.67 -32.64 8.11
C LYS A 1189 0.97 -31.13 8.06
N ASN A 1190 0.04 -30.39 7.46
CA ASN A 1190 -0.04 -28.94 7.62
C ASN A 1190 -1.34 -28.61 8.37
N PRO A 1191 -1.29 -27.97 9.55
CA PRO A 1191 -2.48 -27.59 10.31
C PRO A 1191 -3.21 -26.41 9.65
N GLY A 1192 -4.54 -26.36 9.83
CA GLY A 1192 -5.33 -25.19 9.47
C GLY A 1192 -5.22 -24.07 10.50
N GLY A 1193 -5.60 -22.85 10.10
CA GLY A 1193 -5.49 -21.66 10.94
C GLY A 1193 -6.55 -21.61 12.04
N ASP A 1194 -6.26 -20.92 13.13
CA ASP A 1194 -7.22 -20.67 14.21
C ASP A 1194 -8.18 -19.52 13.86
N GLY A 1195 -9.42 -19.65 14.32
CA GLY A 1195 -10.42 -18.57 14.34
C GLY A 1195 -10.08 -17.46 15.34
N VAL A 1196 -11.03 -16.58 15.60
CA VAL A 1196 -10.89 -15.48 16.58
C VAL A 1196 -12.04 -15.47 17.59
N VAL A 1197 -11.80 -14.82 18.72
CA VAL A 1197 -12.81 -14.44 19.72
C VAL A 1197 -12.96 -12.92 19.68
N ARG A 1198 -14.18 -12.44 19.45
CA ARG A 1198 -14.53 -11.01 19.49
C ARG A 1198 -15.67 -10.80 20.49
N ASP A 1199 -15.40 -10.10 21.58
CA ASP A 1199 -16.32 -9.88 22.71
C ASP A 1199 -16.63 -8.38 22.88
N ILE A 1200 -17.84 -7.98 22.50
CA ILE A 1200 -18.30 -6.59 22.52
C ILE A 1200 -19.41 -6.45 23.57
N GLU A 1201 -19.24 -5.51 24.49
CA GLU A 1201 -20.25 -5.08 25.46
C GLU A 1201 -20.95 -3.82 24.96
N PHE A 1202 -22.27 -3.76 25.11
CA PHE A 1202 -23.08 -2.62 24.70
C PHE A 1202 -23.36 -1.68 25.87
N LEU A 1203 -23.08 -0.39 25.68
CA LEU A 1203 -23.21 0.64 26.71
C LEU A 1203 -24.55 1.40 26.62
N SER A 1204 -25.43 1.01 25.71
CA SER A 1204 -26.82 1.43 25.65
C SER A 1204 -27.67 0.39 24.92
N PRO A 1205 -29.00 0.40 25.05
CA PRO A 1205 -29.85 -0.60 24.40
C PRO A 1205 -29.84 -0.47 22.87
N MET A 1206 -29.65 -1.58 22.17
CA MET A 1206 -29.62 -1.60 20.69
C MET A 1206 -30.03 -2.96 20.10
N GLU A 1207 -30.35 -2.95 18.81
CA GLU A 1207 -30.58 -4.17 18.04
C GLU A 1207 -29.24 -4.72 17.55
N VAL A 1208 -28.98 -6.00 17.77
CA VAL A 1208 -27.73 -6.67 17.41
C VAL A 1208 -28.06 -7.90 16.58
N SER A 1209 -27.50 -8.00 15.38
CA SER A 1209 -27.75 -9.07 14.43
C SER A 1209 -26.46 -9.74 13.99
N ILE A 1210 -26.50 -11.07 13.87
CA ILE A 1210 -25.40 -11.88 13.36
C ILE A 1210 -25.91 -12.70 12.17
N LEU A 1211 -25.18 -12.64 11.06
CA LEU A 1211 -25.39 -13.43 9.86
C LEU A 1211 -24.10 -14.20 9.55
N SER A 1212 -24.11 -15.49 9.92
CA SER A 1212 -22.95 -16.37 9.87
C SER A 1212 -23.30 -17.82 9.55
N GLU A 1213 -22.30 -18.57 9.11
CA GLU A 1213 -22.33 -19.99 8.71
C GLU A 1213 -21.24 -20.78 9.45
N ARG A 1214 -21.15 -22.09 9.20
CA ARG A 1214 -20.20 -23.02 9.87
C ARG A 1214 -20.40 -23.07 11.38
N ARG A 1215 -21.67 -22.96 11.81
CA ARG A 1215 -22.11 -23.21 13.20
C ARG A 1215 -22.66 -24.62 13.37
N VAL A 1216 -23.06 -25.27 12.26
CA VAL A 1216 -23.51 -26.66 12.22
C VAL A 1216 -22.48 -27.53 11.50
N TYR A 1217 -22.14 -27.21 10.25
CA TYR A 1217 -21.13 -27.95 9.48
C TYR A 1217 -19.73 -27.40 9.71
N ARG A 1218 -18.77 -28.29 9.97
CA ARG A 1218 -17.37 -27.91 10.22
C ARG A 1218 -16.65 -27.58 8.92
N PRO A 1219 -15.67 -26.65 8.94
CA PRO A 1219 -14.70 -26.54 7.86
C PRO A 1219 -13.93 -27.86 7.70
N TYR A 1220 -14.02 -28.46 6.52
CA TYR A 1220 -13.48 -29.80 6.26
C TYR A 1220 -11.96 -29.80 6.10
N GLY A 1221 -11.31 -30.87 6.59
CA GLY A 1221 -9.93 -31.21 6.24
C GLY A 1221 -9.82 -31.88 4.87
N LEU A 1222 -8.62 -31.94 4.30
CA LEU A 1222 -8.38 -32.55 2.98
C LEU A 1222 -7.13 -33.43 2.95
N GLU A 1223 -7.08 -34.41 2.04
CA GLU A 1223 -5.99 -35.40 1.92
C GLU A 1223 -5.64 -36.14 3.22
N GLY A 1224 -6.63 -36.34 4.11
CA GLY A 1224 -6.45 -37.00 5.41
C GLY A 1224 -6.15 -36.06 6.58
N GLY A 1225 -6.20 -34.75 6.38
CA GLY A 1225 -6.25 -33.79 7.49
C GLY A 1225 -7.61 -33.79 8.20
N GLU A 1226 -7.64 -33.35 9.46
CA GLU A 1226 -8.82 -33.25 10.31
C GLU A 1226 -9.61 -31.95 10.04
N ASP A 1227 -10.92 -32.01 10.29
CA ASP A 1227 -11.82 -30.86 10.26
C ASP A 1227 -11.50 -29.86 11.38
N ALA A 1228 -11.82 -28.58 11.13
CA ALA A 1228 -11.71 -27.52 12.13
C ALA A 1228 -12.88 -27.52 13.13
N GLN A 1229 -12.74 -26.73 14.20
CA GLN A 1229 -13.87 -26.45 15.08
C GLN A 1229 -14.87 -25.50 14.42
N PRO A 1230 -16.20 -25.71 14.63
CA PRO A 1230 -17.22 -24.78 14.17
C PRO A 1230 -17.17 -23.47 14.97
N GLY A 1231 -17.75 -22.41 14.42
CA GLY A 1231 -17.95 -21.16 15.13
C GLY A 1231 -19.06 -21.24 16.19
N MET A 1232 -19.20 -20.20 17.01
CA MET A 1232 -20.21 -20.09 18.06
C MET A 1232 -20.53 -18.62 18.35
N ASN A 1233 -21.80 -18.25 18.44
CA ASN A 1233 -22.23 -16.88 18.76
C ASN A 1233 -22.99 -16.89 20.08
N LEU A 1234 -22.49 -16.17 21.09
CA LEU A 1234 -23.05 -16.16 22.44
C LEU A 1234 -23.55 -14.77 22.81
N TRP A 1235 -24.78 -14.69 23.29
CA TRP A 1235 -25.31 -13.53 24.00
C TRP A 1235 -25.14 -13.75 25.50
N VAL A 1236 -24.39 -12.87 26.15
CA VAL A 1236 -24.15 -12.89 27.58
C VAL A 1236 -24.93 -11.74 28.21
N THR A 1237 -25.80 -12.05 29.16
CA THR A 1237 -26.64 -11.09 29.88
C THR A 1237 -26.66 -11.41 31.37
N LYS A 1238 -27.17 -10.51 32.21
CA LYS A 1238 -27.38 -10.77 33.64
C LYS A 1238 -28.85 -11.01 33.91
N ASP A 1239 -29.14 -12.09 34.62
CA ASP A 1239 -30.48 -12.36 35.12
C ASP A 1239 -30.88 -11.28 36.14
N VAL A 1240 -32.06 -10.69 35.96
CA VAL A 1240 -32.48 -9.50 36.73
C VAL A 1240 -32.78 -9.86 38.18
N ASP A 1241 -33.25 -11.08 38.45
CA ASP A 1241 -33.67 -11.51 39.78
C ASP A 1241 -32.50 -12.07 40.60
N THR A 1242 -31.61 -12.81 39.94
CA THR A 1242 -30.50 -13.53 40.61
C THR A 1242 -29.15 -12.84 40.46
N GLY A 1243 -29.01 -11.93 39.50
CA GLY A 1243 -27.73 -11.29 39.15
C GLY A 1243 -26.71 -12.22 38.50
N VAL A 1244 -27.06 -13.50 38.28
CA VAL A 1244 -26.18 -14.51 37.68
C VAL A 1244 -26.04 -14.26 36.17
N GLU A 1245 -24.85 -14.50 35.65
CA GLU A 1245 -24.59 -14.42 34.21
C GLU A 1245 -25.34 -15.54 33.47
N ARG A 1246 -26.17 -15.15 32.50
CA ARG A 1246 -26.88 -16.03 31.58
C ARG A 1246 -26.20 -15.98 30.21
N VAL A 1247 -25.71 -17.13 29.75
CA VAL A 1247 -25.06 -17.29 28.44
C VAL A 1247 -25.99 -18.06 27.50
N VAL A 1248 -26.32 -17.46 26.35
CA VAL A 1248 -27.23 -18.04 25.35
C VAL A 1248 -26.51 -18.19 24.02
N ASN A 1249 -26.47 -19.39 23.46
CA ASN A 1249 -26.11 -19.57 22.06
C ASN A 1249 -27.27 -19.09 21.17
N ILE A 1250 -27.03 -18.05 20.38
CA ILE A 1250 -28.06 -17.42 19.54
C ILE A 1250 -28.10 -18.01 18.11
N GLY A 1251 -27.22 -18.95 17.78
CA GLY A 1251 -27.14 -19.57 16.45
C GLY A 1251 -26.42 -18.71 15.42
N GLY A 1252 -26.42 -19.16 14.16
CA GLY A 1252 -25.70 -18.50 13.06
C GLY A 1252 -26.40 -17.27 12.48
N LYS A 1253 -27.73 -17.22 12.53
CA LYS A 1253 -28.56 -16.21 11.87
C LYS A 1253 -29.65 -15.71 12.82
N ASN A 1254 -29.38 -14.63 13.55
CA ASN A 1254 -30.31 -14.17 14.58
C ASN A 1254 -30.16 -12.69 14.91
N THR A 1255 -31.22 -12.12 15.50
CA THR A 1255 -31.28 -10.74 15.99
C THR A 1255 -31.73 -10.76 17.43
N VAL A 1256 -31.10 -9.94 18.26
CA VAL A 1256 -31.39 -9.79 19.69
C VAL A 1256 -31.42 -8.31 20.04
N SER A 1257 -32.46 -7.89 20.74
CA SER A 1257 -32.51 -6.59 21.41
C SER A 1257 -31.66 -6.65 22.68
N MET A 1258 -30.41 -6.19 22.58
CA MET A 1258 -29.46 -6.21 23.69
C MET A 1258 -29.66 -5.00 24.59
N LYS A 1259 -29.58 -5.22 25.90
CA LYS A 1259 -29.64 -4.18 26.93
C LYS A 1259 -28.24 -3.64 27.22
N THR A 1260 -28.19 -2.54 27.94
CA THR A 1260 -26.95 -2.02 28.54
C THR A 1260 -26.28 -3.12 29.38
N HIS A 1261 -24.96 -3.30 29.17
CA HIS A 1261 -24.11 -4.37 29.73
C HIS A 1261 -24.32 -5.78 29.17
N ASP A 1262 -25.23 -5.98 28.22
CA ASP A 1262 -25.24 -7.22 27.47
C ASP A 1262 -24.02 -7.29 26.55
N ARG A 1263 -23.56 -8.50 26.28
CA ARG A 1263 -22.40 -8.76 25.41
C ARG A 1263 -22.74 -9.71 24.27
N ILE A 1264 -22.12 -9.47 23.13
CA ILE A 1264 -22.03 -10.42 22.02
C ILE A 1264 -20.60 -10.99 21.96
N VAL A 1265 -20.48 -12.31 22.10
CA VAL A 1265 -19.20 -13.03 21.97
C VAL A 1265 -19.25 -13.89 20.72
N ILE A 1266 -18.43 -13.54 19.73
CA ILE A 1266 -18.33 -14.24 18.46
C ILE A 1266 -17.05 -15.06 18.46
N ASN A 1267 -17.21 -16.38 18.41
CA ASN A 1267 -16.14 -17.33 18.15
C ASN A 1267 -16.22 -17.72 16.69
N THR A 1268 -15.26 -17.31 15.87
CA THR A 1268 -15.25 -17.70 14.46
C THR A 1268 -14.68 -19.12 14.29
N ALA A 1269 -14.97 -19.74 13.15
CA ALA A 1269 -14.49 -21.08 12.84
C ALA A 1269 -12.98 -21.07 12.50
N GLY A 1270 -12.31 -22.20 12.74
CA GLY A 1270 -10.95 -22.43 12.26
C GLY A 1270 -10.93 -22.84 10.77
N GLY A 1271 -9.75 -23.12 10.22
CA GLY A 1271 -9.58 -23.74 8.91
C GLY A 1271 -9.22 -25.23 9.02
N GLY A 1272 -9.58 -26.04 8.03
CA GLY A 1272 -9.30 -27.46 7.99
C GLY A 1272 -7.82 -27.78 7.77
N GLY A 1273 -7.37 -28.94 8.27
CA GLY A 1273 -5.99 -29.41 8.09
C GLY A 1273 -5.77 -30.11 6.74
N TRP A 1274 -4.51 -30.21 6.32
CA TRP A 1274 -4.09 -30.92 5.11
C TRP A 1274 -3.15 -32.08 5.44
N GLY A 1275 -3.45 -33.25 4.88
CA GLY A 1275 -2.61 -34.43 5.00
C GLY A 1275 -2.72 -35.13 6.36
N ALA A 1276 -2.56 -36.45 6.40
CA ALA A 1276 -2.53 -37.19 7.67
C ALA A 1276 -1.31 -36.81 8.52
N VAL A 1277 -1.51 -36.67 9.83
CA VAL A 1277 -0.41 -36.52 10.80
C VAL A 1277 0.31 -37.88 10.88
N SER A 1278 1.63 -37.91 10.67
CA SER A 1278 2.42 -39.13 10.90
C SER A 1278 2.35 -39.49 12.39
N ALA A 1279 1.86 -40.69 12.68
CA ALA A 1279 1.70 -41.23 14.03
C ALA A 1279 3.02 -41.36 14.80
#